data_AF-A0A1W6ZN39-F1
#
_entry.id   AF-A0A1W6ZN39-F1
#
_cell.length_a   1.000
_cell.length_b   1.000
_cell.length_c   1.000
_cell.angle_alpha   90.00
_cell.angle_beta   90.00
_cell.angle_gamma   90.00
#
_symmetry.space_group_name_H-M   'P 1'
#
loop_
_entity.id
_entity.type
_entity.pdbx_description
1 polymer ?
#
loop_
_entity_poly.entity_id
_entity_poly.type
_entity_poly.pdbx_seq_one_letter_code
_entity_poly.pdbx_strand_id
1 'polypeptide(L)'
;MAQLVLTLAGGVLGGGLAGGLGQSLGALFGAYVGGILDRELFGPQQDRRPVEGTRLTELNLSGSAYGQTMPVVWGRMRVPANIIWVRGIREVVHTETETVGGGGKGGGGGTQTITRTSYHYYADVALGICEAPVTSIYRIWLDKTPLDPEHVDEIRTYYGDETQSPDPLIQAVEGADRTPAFRGLAYVVLENLYLTPYGNRFPNFEIEVYRGSRADVADARHLVRNVCLIPASGEWAYEPNVVRSRVRNSNINSNAGRKAADFAVSIENLKREVPNVEWVSVVYAWFGTSMDVATCSIRPEAEYAIYPDRLPDTTPYLWSVMGVGRPVIGGGGGWPLVSSYTNPDGSLGLYYGGTINDGSVVRAIQHLRSLGYKVMLYPFLMMDIPPPDPSPFPWRGRIGGAATNVPGFFERPDGYLRFIRHCMSLAEDAAGVDGFVVGSEMVALNRIRDGSGNYPSVPFWQQIASEAKAALGPECVITYAADWSEYRYHDRGGANVDFPLDAVWADPNIDVVGIDAYFPLTDVPRAVYDKAAVAAGWASGELIDYFYATQSDRDLERRGLDPQRSPIDDPFWAIKDIRYWWENEHVPRVAGVPTGPATAWVPRGKPIWFTEYGFPTVNCATNQPNVFIDPKSIESFAPYYSNRAVDRVVQRAAIEATEEFWNEPANNPTSPVYGGPMVGRRFVWCWDARPYPFFPALTNVWSDGENFRLGHWIEGKIGNMQLAEIVRDLCLRAGLAESEFNVTALDDEVVGYVVTERKPVRDMIAVLQTAYFFDAVERDGVLVFVKRGAGEPIMLDPNDLGASENDSDRSRVKVERTQDTELPIAVDVVHIDEGRDYQSSTVTVRKQVGQSESLNTLSFPIVLTVEQAQAIGQRALREMWQGREAVDLRLPTRAVRFDPTDIVEIPIDGVWRRVRLTAVTYGKPGLVLLRGIATDGGIPEFYTAPTDSGVLPPSVPEPVAPVRVELLDMPIMVDSHDASAPSFYVAACPVGTGRFRGATLFQPTADALDYVVAAVAGLPSTMGETVTELAAGPAWRWDRVNMVEVQLDYGSLQSLADERVLAGGNAALVGDELVQFANAELIAEGRYRLSRLLRGQRGTEHEIAAHPAGSRFILLDPARQPRPNFSVSRIGIEIAWRYAPVPQGPSGDLSGEIVFINTGNGLRPFAPAHLKAVRDPPSGDVQLSWIRRTRVGGDSWLNEVPLGEETEEYDVLIVNGANVVRTIRVTSQGTLYTAAQQTADFGTLPASLAWRVAQISRAYGRGTTAEALSTL
;
A
#
# COMPACT_ATOMS: atom_id res chain seq x y z
N MET A 1 -21.25 85.36 -19.59
CA MET A 1 -22.47 84.87 -20.27
C MET A 1 -22.06 83.78 -21.25
N ALA A 2 -23.00 82.87 -21.55
CA ALA A 2 -22.91 81.87 -22.61
C ALA A 2 -22.41 82.41 -23.97
N GLN A 3 -22.09 81.48 -24.90
CA GLN A 3 -21.53 81.62 -26.27
C GLN A 3 -19.99 81.46 -26.31
N LEU A 4 -19.35 80.66 -27.16
CA LEU A 4 -19.58 80.17 -28.54
C LEU A 4 -18.57 78.99 -28.70
N VAL A 5 -18.87 77.69 -28.70
CA VAL A 5 -19.66 76.77 -29.55
C VAL A 5 -19.32 76.83 -31.05
N LEU A 6 -18.70 75.72 -31.48
CA LEU A 6 -18.57 75.15 -32.81
C LEU A 6 -17.60 75.80 -33.81
N THR A 7 -16.60 74.97 -34.14
CA THR A 7 -16.06 74.73 -35.50
C THR A 7 -15.49 75.91 -36.27
N LEU A 8 -14.18 75.88 -36.47
CA LEU A 8 -13.57 75.76 -37.80
C LEU A 8 -12.06 75.88 -37.69
N ALA A 9 -11.36 74.75 -37.86
CA ALA A 9 -10.21 74.67 -38.76
C ALA A 9 -9.74 73.21 -38.82
N GLY A 10 -10.12 72.53 -39.90
CA GLY A 10 -9.52 71.28 -40.33
C GLY A 10 -8.91 71.45 -41.72
N GLY A 11 -7.85 70.68 -41.98
CA GLY A 11 -7.25 70.41 -43.31
C GLY A 11 -6.10 71.35 -43.66
N VAL A 12 -4.90 70.91 -44.06
CA VAL A 12 -4.46 69.64 -44.66
C VAL A 12 -2.94 69.51 -44.47
N LEU A 13 -2.44 68.31 -44.13
CA LEU A 13 -1.24 67.65 -44.69
C LEU A 13 -1.10 66.25 -44.08
N GLY A 14 -1.05 65.22 -44.91
CA GLY A 14 -0.91 63.82 -44.53
C GLY A 14 0.52 63.29 -44.61
N GLY A 15 0.71 62.05 -44.13
CA GLY A 15 1.84 61.18 -44.47
C GLY A 15 2.68 60.71 -43.28
N GLY A 16 2.51 59.43 -42.89
CA GLY A 16 3.50 58.64 -42.15
C GLY A 16 3.24 58.44 -40.65
N LEU A 17 2.71 57.26 -40.33
CA LEU A 17 2.79 56.60 -39.01
C LEU A 17 2.03 57.29 -37.85
N ALA A 18 0.70 57.26 -37.89
CA ALA A 18 -0.16 57.53 -36.72
C ALA A 18 -0.19 56.29 -35.80
N GLY A 19 -0.06 56.33 -34.48
CA GLY A 19 -0.27 57.35 -33.43
C GLY A 19 -1.07 56.66 -32.30
N GLY A 20 -1.03 56.94 -31.00
CA GLY A 20 -0.43 57.92 -30.10
C GLY A 20 -1.07 57.71 -28.71
N LEU A 21 -0.37 58.07 -27.62
CA LEU A 21 -0.82 58.01 -26.22
C LEU A 21 -1.94 59.03 -25.89
N GLY A 22 -2.89 58.71 -24.99
CA GLY A 22 -3.64 59.74 -24.23
C GLY A 22 -5.02 59.42 -23.60
N GLN A 23 -5.00 58.86 -22.37
CA GLN A 23 -5.87 59.10 -21.18
C GLN A 23 -7.32 58.53 -20.95
N SER A 24 -7.45 57.96 -19.73
CA SER A 24 -8.56 57.84 -18.76
C SER A 24 -9.61 56.70 -18.81
N LEU A 25 -9.37 55.68 -17.96
CA LEU A 25 -10.18 55.12 -16.83
C LEU A 25 -11.53 54.37 -17.02
N GLY A 26 -11.47 53.04 -16.76
CA GLY A 26 -12.40 52.22 -15.93
C GLY A 26 -13.70 51.69 -16.57
N ALA A 27 -14.21 50.48 -16.32
CA ALA A 27 -13.82 49.29 -15.57
C ALA A 27 -14.82 48.17 -15.96
N LEU A 28 -14.42 46.89 -15.93
CA LEU A 28 -15.10 45.74 -15.27
C LEU A 28 -14.64 44.39 -15.84
N PHE A 29 -13.81 43.73 -15.01
CA PHE A 29 -13.57 42.29 -14.84
C PHE A 29 -12.89 41.45 -15.94
N GLY A 30 -11.58 41.22 -15.74
CA GLY A 30 -10.84 40.14 -16.40
C GLY A 30 -9.32 40.27 -16.28
N ALA A 31 -8.76 40.01 -15.09
CA ALA A 31 -7.35 39.61 -14.87
C ALA A 31 -7.03 39.61 -13.36
N TYR A 32 -6.90 38.44 -12.76
CA TYR A 32 -6.16 38.31 -11.50
C TYR A 32 -5.42 36.97 -11.54
N VAL A 33 -4.10 37.07 -11.37
CA VAL A 33 -3.01 36.06 -11.22
C VAL A 33 -1.94 36.22 -12.32
N GLY A 34 -0.74 36.71 -11.92
CA GLY A 34 0.52 36.43 -12.62
C GLY A 34 1.45 37.60 -13.01
N GLY A 35 1.15 38.88 -12.69
CA GLY A 35 1.96 40.02 -13.18
C GLY A 35 2.92 40.68 -12.17
N ILE A 36 2.90 40.28 -10.90
CA ILE A 36 3.68 40.95 -9.83
C ILE A 36 4.97 40.17 -9.48
N LEU A 37 4.98 38.85 -9.67
CA LEU A 37 6.12 37.99 -9.33
C LEU A 37 7.32 38.11 -10.28
N ASP A 38 7.09 38.21 -11.59
CA ASP A 38 8.18 38.36 -12.57
C ASP A 38 8.95 39.68 -12.41
N ARG A 39 8.30 40.71 -11.88
CA ARG A 39 8.88 42.05 -11.68
C ARG A 39 9.79 42.13 -10.44
N GLU A 40 9.51 41.33 -9.41
CA GLU A 40 10.32 41.31 -8.18
C GLU A 40 11.40 40.22 -8.17
N LEU A 41 11.23 39.12 -8.92
CA LEU A 41 12.17 38.00 -8.93
C LEU A 41 13.29 38.11 -9.99
N PHE A 42 13.05 38.78 -11.12
CA PHE A 42 13.97 38.78 -12.28
C PHE A 42 14.40 40.16 -12.82
N GLY A 43 13.95 41.27 -12.22
CA GLY A 43 14.36 42.62 -12.64
C GLY A 43 13.81 43.06 -14.01
N PRO A 44 13.97 44.34 -14.39
CA PRO A 44 13.28 44.91 -15.55
C PRO A 44 14.04 44.63 -16.86
N GLN A 45 13.45 43.86 -17.77
CA GLN A 45 13.83 43.82 -19.20
C GLN A 45 12.66 44.31 -20.07
N GLN A 46 12.89 45.36 -20.86
CA GLN A 46 11.94 45.88 -21.84
C GLN A 46 11.94 45.02 -23.13
N ASP A 47 10.75 44.87 -23.70
CA ASP A 47 10.41 44.28 -25.00
C ASP A 47 10.45 42.74 -25.15
N ARG A 48 9.47 42.05 -24.53
CA ARG A 48 8.87 40.82 -25.08
C ARG A 48 7.36 40.76 -24.82
N ARG A 49 6.61 40.33 -25.85
CA ARG A 49 5.16 40.08 -25.80
C ARG A 49 4.86 38.92 -24.83
N PRO A 50 3.85 39.02 -23.96
CA PRO A 50 3.51 37.97 -22.99
C PRO A 50 2.96 36.74 -23.72
N VAL A 51 3.58 35.58 -23.47
CA VAL A 51 3.03 34.26 -23.76
C VAL A 51 2.37 33.78 -22.47
N GLU A 52 1.14 33.28 -22.59
CA GLU A 52 0.31 32.82 -21.47
C GLU A 52 0.98 31.64 -20.74
N GLY A 53 1.17 31.77 -19.42
CA GLY A 53 1.61 30.67 -18.55
C GLY A 53 0.43 29.88 -17.99
N THR A 54 0.62 28.56 -17.86
CA THR A 54 -0.34 27.58 -17.31
C THR A 54 -1.09 28.07 -16.08
N ARG A 55 -2.42 28.05 -16.14
CA ARG A 55 -3.26 27.87 -14.95
C ARG A 55 -3.31 26.37 -14.62
N LEU A 56 -3.16 26.02 -13.34
CA LEU A 56 -3.68 24.76 -12.81
C LEU A 56 -5.21 24.82 -12.99
N THR A 57 -5.65 24.36 -14.14
CA THR A 57 -7.06 24.17 -14.46
C THR A 57 -7.46 22.87 -13.78
N GLU A 58 -8.46 22.95 -12.91
CA GLU A 58 -9.07 21.78 -12.30
C GLU A 58 -9.33 20.71 -13.37
N LEU A 59 -8.81 19.51 -13.12
CA LEU A 59 -9.14 18.24 -13.77
C LEU A 59 -9.48 18.35 -15.26
N ASN A 60 -8.47 18.21 -16.11
CA ASN A 60 -8.68 18.01 -17.54
C ASN A 60 -9.50 16.73 -17.76
N LEU A 61 -10.72 16.92 -18.28
CA LEU A 61 -11.64 15.87 -18.69
C LEU A 61 -10.95 15.00 -19.75
N SER A 62 -10.99 13.67 -19.57
CA SER A 62 -10.56 12.73 -20.61
C SER A 62 -11.59 12.82 -21.74
N GLY A 63 -11.28 13.63 -22.75
CA GLY A 63 -12.11 13.79 -23.94
C GLY A 63 -11.39 13.19 -25.15
N SER A 64 -12.08 12.37 -25.94
CA SER A 64 -11.63 12.01 -27.28
C SER A 64 -11.63 13.28 -28.16
N ALA A 65 -10.48 13.96 -28.24
CA ALA A 65 -10.34 15.20 -29.00
C ALA A 65 -9.05 15.21 -29.82
N TYR A 66 -9.20 15.51 -31.11
CA TYR A 66 -8.07 15.82 -31.98
C TYR A 66 -7.47 17.19 -31.62
N GLY A 67 -6.15 17.33 -31.70
CA GLY A 67 -5.44 18.57 -31.42
C GLY A 67 -5.07 18.81 -29.96
N GLN A 68 -5.38 17.86 -29.06
CA GLN A 68 -4.81 17.84 -27.71
C GLN A 68 -3.30 17.62 -27.79
N THR A 69 -2.55 18.31 -26.93
CA THR A 69 -1.10 18.14 -26.81
C THR A 69 -0.75 16.83 -26.13
N MET A 70 0.27 16.15 -26.62
CA MET A 70 0.83 14.97 -25.95
C MET A 70 1.56 15.43 -24.68
N PRO A 71 1.16 14.98 -23.48
CA PRO A 71 1.86 15.36 -22.25
C PRO A 71 3.32 14.91 -22.29
N VAL A 72 4.20 15.76 -21.80
CA VAL A 72 5.60 15.40 -21.52
C VAL A 72 5.75 15.29 -20.02
N VAL A 73 6.20 14.13 -19.57
CA VAL A 73 6.44 13.82 -18.15
C VAL A 73 7.94 13.64 -17.94
N TRP A 74 8.46 14.16 -16.83
CA TRP A 74 9.75 13.79 -16.27
C TRP A 74 9.50 13.31 -14.84
N GLY A 75 10.03 12.13 -14.49
CA GLY A 75 9.74 11.50 -13.20
C GLY A 75 8.36 10.84 -13.19
N ARG A 76 7.70 10.84 -12.03
CA ARG A 76 6.42 10.17 -11.78
C ARG A 76 5.28 11.14 -11.76
N MET A 77 4.21 10.81 -12.46
CA MET A 77 3.05 11.68 -12.57
C MET A 77 1.79 10.90 -12.89
N ARG A 78 0.67 11.27 -12.26
CA ARG A 78 -0.68 10.94 -12.73
C ARG A 78 -1.10 11.91 -13.82
N VAL A 79 -1.29 11.41 -15.03
CA VAL A 79 -1.69 12.22 -16.20
C VAL A 79 -3.03 11.77 -16.77
N PRO A 80 -3.85 12.69 -17.27
CA PRO A 80 -5.08 12.33 -17.98
C PRO A 80 -4.71 11.60 -19.28
N ALA A 81 -5.41 10.50 -19.57
CA ALA A 81 -5.22 9.75 -20.80
C ALA A 81 -6.26 10.16 -21.86
N ASN A 82 -5.87 10.14 -23.12
CA ASN A 82 -6.73 10.44 -24.27
C ASN A 82 -7.15 9.16 -24.98
N ILE A 83 -8.42 9.04 -25.35
CA ILE A 83 -8.90 7.88 -26.12
C ILE A 83 -8.37 7.97 -27.55
N ILE A 84 -7.56 6.99 -27.97
CA ILE A 84 -6.96 6.90 -29.31
C ILE A 84 -7.60 5.83 -30.20
N TRP A 85 -8.31 4.86 -29.62
CA TRP A 85 -9.08 3.86 -30.35
C TRP A 85 -10.23 3.30 -29.50
N VAL A 86 -11.38 3.02 -30.12
CA VAL A 86 -12.56 2.38 -29.52
C VAL A 86 -13.21 1.49 -30.57
N ARG A 87 -13.50 0.24 -30.22
CA ARG A 87 -14.19 -0.71 -31.12
C ARG A 87 -15.70 -0.43 -31.26
N GLY A 88 -16.29 0.20 -30.25
CA GLY A 88 -17.72 0.47 -30.10
C GLY A 88 -18.22 0.12 -28.69
N ILE A 89 -19.45 0.52 -28.35
CA ILE A 89 -20.09 0.13 -27.08
C ILE A 89 -21.00 -1.08 -27.36
N ARG A 90 -20.79 -2.16 -26.59
CA ARG A 90 -21.61 -3.38 -26.62
C ARG A 90 -22.67 -3.29 -25.53
N GLU A 91 -23.94 -3.40 -25.91
CA GLU A 91 -25.08 -3.41 -25.00
C GLU A 91 -25.51 -4.87 -24.73
N VAL A 92 -25.70 -5.20 -23.46
CA VAL A 92 -26.27 -6.45 -22.98
C VAL A 92 -27.60 -6.11 -22.29
N VAL A 93 -28.70 -6.58 -22.88
CA VAL A 93 -30.07 -6.27 -22.46
C VAL A 93 -30.60 -7.35 -21.54
N HIS A 94 -31.09 -6.98 -20.36
CA HIS A 94 -31.81 -7.84 -19.43
C HIS A 94 -33.26 -7.37 -19.35
N THR A 95 -34.23 -8.24 -19.63
CA THR A 95 -35.66 -7.86 -19.72
C THR A 95 -36.51 -8.61 -18.70
N GLU A 96 -37.16 -7.87 -17.80
CA GLU A 96 -38.14 -8.36 -16.84
C GLU A 96 -39.55 -7.96 -17.31
N THR A 97 -40.52 -8.87 -17.31
CA THR A 97 -41.90 -8.58 -17.70
C THR A 97 -42.87 -8.87 -16.55
N GLU A 98 -43.58 -7.84 -16.08
CA GLU A 98 -44.60 -7.95 -15.02
C GLU A 98 -45.98 -7.55 -15.57
N THR A 99 -47.03 -8.30 -15.23
CA THR A 99 -48.41 -8.00 -15.62
C THR A 99 -49.16 -7.45 -14.40
N VAL A 100 -49.59 -6.18 -14.46
CA VAL A 100 -50.27 -5.54 -13.32
C VAL A 100 -51.75 -5.32 -13.63
N GLY A 101 -52.62 -5.79 -12.73
CA GLY A 101 -54.07 -5.62 -12.83
C GLY A 101 -54.50 -4.22 -12.39
N GLY A 102 -55.04 -3.41 -13.32
CA GLY A 102 -55.58 -2.09 -13.03
C GLY A 102 -56.93 -2.17 -12.30
N GLY A 103 -56.95 -1.78 -11.02
CA GLY A 103 -58.18 -1.58 -10.25
C GLY A 103 -58.82 -0.22 -10.54
N GLY A 104 -59.75 -0.17 -11.50
CA GLY A 104 -60.59 1.00 -11.79
C GLY A 104 -62.06 0.60 -11.96
N LYS A 105 -62.96 1.21 -11.17
CA LYS A 105 -64.42 1.03 -11.30
C LYS A 105 -64.93 1.77 -12.54
N GLY A 106 -65.15 1.05 -13.64
CA GLY A 106 -65.86 1.54 -14.83
C GLY A 106 -65.42 0.81 -16.10
N GLY A 107 -66.34 0.05 -16.70
CA GLY A 107 -66.12 -0.90 -17.81
C GLY A 107 -65.10 -0.55 -18.90
N GLY A 108 -64.18 -1.48 -19.14
CA GLY A 108 -63.19 -1.50 -20.23
C GLY A 108 -61.86 -2.11 -19.79
N GLY A 109 -61.78 -3.44 -19.68
CA GLY A 109 -60.57 -4.13 -19.20
C GLY A 109 -59.44 -4.16 -20.23
N GLY A 110 -58.37 -3.41 -19.97
CA GLY A 110 -57.08 -3.55 -20.62
C GLY A 110 -56.01 -3.90 -19.59
N THR A 111 -55.32 -5.01 -19.78
CA THR A 111 -54.16 -5.45 -18.99
C THR A 111 -52.97 -4.53 -19.31
N GLN A 112 -52.30 -3.96 -18.30
CA GLN A 112 -51.02 -3.28 -18.52
C GLN A 112 -49.87 -4.21 -18.18
N THR A 113 -49.04 -4.49 -19.19
CA THR A 113 -47.75 -5.17 -19.05
C THR A 113 -46.70 -4.11 -18.80
N ILE A 114 -45.97 -4.19 -17.69
CA ILE A 114 -44.80 -3.35 -17.39
C ILE A 114 -43.57 -4.21 -17.62
N THR A 115 -42.83 -3.90 -18.69
CA THR A 115 -41.52 -4.48 -18.96
C THR A 115 -40.45 -3.57 -18.35
N ARG A 116 -39.64 -4.09 -17.41
CA ARG A 116 -38.45 -3.45 -16.87
C ARG A 116 -37.22 -4.01 -17.57
N THR A 117 -36.56 -3.19 -18.37
CA THR A 117 -35.34 -3.57 -19.08
C THR A 117 -34.13 -2.90 -18.41
N SER A 118 -33.17 -3.68 -17.90
CA SER A 118 -31.86 -3.16 -17.46
C SER A 118 -30.81 -3.39 -18.55
N TYR A 119 -29.97 -2.38 -18.76
CA TYR A 119 -28.99 -2.35 -19.85
C TYR A 119 -27.58 -2.28 -19.26
N HIS A 120 -26.74 -3.23 -19.63
CA HIS A 120 -25.33 -3.29 -19.25
C HIS A 120 -24.46 -2.98 -20.45
N TYR A 121 -23.40 -2.20 -20.26
CA TYR A 121 -22.59 -1.69 -21.37
C TYR A 121 -21.13 -1.99 -21.17
N TYR A 122 -20.46 -2.39 -22.25
CA TYR A 122 -19.04 -2.74 -22.28
C TYR A 122 -18.34 -2.08 -23.46
N ALA A 123 -17.04 -1.80 -23.35
CA ALA A 123 -16.26 -1.24 -24.45
C ALA A 123 -14.80 -1.70 -24.46
N ASP A 124 -14.25 -1.90 -25.64
CA ASP A 124 -12.80 -2.05 -25.83
C ASP A 124 -12.21 -0.67 -26.15
N VAL A 125 -11.22 -0.22 -25.38
CA VAL A 125 -10.67 1.13 -25.48
C VAL A 125 -9.14 1.14 -25.39
N ALA A 126 -8.49 1.96 -26.22
CA ALA A 126 -7.08 2.28 -26.10
C ALA A 126 -6.88 3.74 -25.69
N LEU A 127 -5.99 3.96 -24.73
CA LEU A 127 -5.76 5.20 -24.04
C LEU A 127 -4.31 5.65 -24.24
N GLY A 128 -4.08 6.68 -25.05
CA GLY A 128 -2.78 7.33 -25.20
C GLY A 128 -2.47 8.24 -24.02
N ILE A 129 -1.25 8.15 -23.48
CA ILE A 129 -0.93 8.69 -22.16
C ILE A 129 0.01 9.89 -22.25
N CYS A 130 1.23 9.67 -22.72
CA CYS A 130 2.27 10.69 -22.78
C CYS A 130 3.36 10.32 -23.79
N GLU A 131 4.26 11.29 -24.03
CA GLU A 131 5.48 11.07 -24.80
C GLU A 131 6.34 9.98 -24.18
N ALA A 132 6.85 9.08 -25.02
CA ALA A 132 7.59 7.90 -24.62
C ALA A 132 9.07 7.94 -25.07
N PRO A 133 9.90 6.94 -24.70
CA PRO A 133 9.59 5.78 -23.86
C PRO A 133 9.37 6.17 -22.39
N VAL A 134 8.46 5.47 -21.71
CA VAL A 134 8.30 5.54 -20.25
C VAL A 134 8.90 4.29 -19.60
N THR A 135 9.42 4.42 -18.39
CA THR A 135 9.99 3.30 -17.64
C THR A 135 8.88 2.36 -17.14
N SER A 136 7.88 2.90 -16.47
CA SER A 136 6.82 2.12 -15.82
C SER A 136 5.45 2.80 -15.92
N ILE A 137 4.40 1.99 -15.83
CA ILE A 137 3.00 2.42 -15.69
C ILE A 137 2.45 1.68 -14.47
N TYR A 138 2.03 2.42 -13.44
CA TYR A 138 1.73 1.83 -12.13
C TYR A 138 0.23 1.64 -11.89
N ARG A 139 -0.55 2.73 -11.89
CA ARG A 139 -1.96 2.72 -11.50
C ARG A 139 -2.83 3.41 -12.55
N ILE A 140 -4.07 2.97 -12.65
CA ILE A 140 -5.11 3.51 -13.55
C ILE A 140 -6.30 3.92 -12.70
N TRP A 141 -6.85 5.12 -12.92
CA TRP A 141 -8.05 5.63 -12.27
C TRP A 141 -9.16 5.87 -13.28
N LEU A 142 -10.38 5.49 -12.90
CA LEU A 142 -11.64 5.74 -13.58
C LEU A 142 -12.51 6.63 -12.69
N ASP A 143 -12.82 7.86 -13.14
CA ASP A 143 -13.56 8.86 -12.36
C ASP A 143 -13.00 9.06 -10.93
N LYS A 144 -11.68 9.23 -10.83
CA LYS A 144 -10.90 9.39 -9.59
C LYS A 144 -10.79 8.16 -8.69
N THR A 145 -11.40 7.03 -9.04
CA THR A 145 -11.28 5.77 -8.30
C THR A 145 -10.35 4.81 -9.05
N PRO A 146 -9.37 4.15 -8.42
CA PRO A 146 -8.55 3.19 -9.13
C PRO A 146 -9.37 2.07 -9.77
N LEU A 147 -8.89 1.62 -10.93
CA LEU A 147 -9.52 0.62 -11.77
C LEU A 147 -9.70 -0.68 -10.99
N ASP A 148 -10.95 -1.09 -10.84
CA ASP A 148 -11.28 -2.41 -10.31
C ASP A 148 -10.92 -3.45 -11.38
N PRO A 149 -9.98 -4.38 -11.11
CA PRO A 149 -9.59 -5.39 -12.09
C PRO A 149 -10.75 -6.32 -12.48
N GLU A 150 -11.86 -6.34 -11.73
CA GLU A 150 -13.08 -7.06 -12.09
C GLU A 150 -13.95 -6.31 -13.12
N HIS A 151 -13.67 -5.03 -13.39
CA HIS A 151 -14.37 -4.25 -14.41
C HIS A 151 -13.72 -4.36 -15.80
N VAL A 152 -12.62 -5.10 -15.94
CA VAL A 152 -11.88 -5.25 -17.20
C VAL A 152 -11.41 -6.70 -17.34
N ASP A 153 -11.46 -7.23 -18.56
CA ASP A 153 -11.02 -8.61 -18.80
C ASP A 153 -9.49 -8.69 -18.85
N GLU A 154 -8.87 -7.75 -19.58
CA GLU A 154 -7.42 -7.68 -19.78
C GLU A 154 -6.93 -6.24 -19.88
N ILE A 155 -5.74 -5.98 -19.32
CA ILE A 155 -5.02 -4.71 -19.42
C ILE A 155 -3.72 -4.99 -20.17
N ARG A 156 -3.55 -4.39 -21.36
CA ARG A 156 -2.30 -4.46 -22.13
C ARG A 156 -1.59 -3.11 -22.12
N THR A 157 -0.34 -3.11 -21.69
CA THR A 157 0.43 -1.89 -21.47
C THR A 157 1.55 -1.76 -22.50
N TYR A 158 1.66 -0.56 -23.07
CA TYR A 158 2.61 -0.20 -24.11
C TYR A 158 3.42 1.01 -23.65
N TYR A 159 4.73 0.86 -23.55
CA TYR A 159 5.65 1.83 -22.94
C TYR A 159 6.19 2.83 -23.96
N GLY A 160 5.87 2.62 -25.25
CA GLY A 160 6.17 3.52 -26.36
C GLY A 160 7.59 3.42 -26.90
N ASP A 161 8.30 2.32 -26.64
CA ASP A 161 9.60 2.02 -27.22
C ASP A 161 9.55 1.97 -28.76
N GLU A 162 10.66 2.30 -29.43
CA GLU A 162 10.76 2.22 -30.89
C GLU A 162 10.59 0.80 -31.45
N THR A 163 10.86 -0.22 -30.64
CA THR A 163 10.68 -1.64 -31.00
C THR A 163 9.29 -2.18 -30.71
N GLN A 164 8.37 -1.34 -30.20
CA GLN A 164 7.01 -1.76 -29.85
C GLN A 164 6.23 -2.25 -31.08
N SER A 165 5.40 -3.26 -30.86
CA SER A 165 4.55 -3.89 -31.88
C SER A 165 3.09 -3.41 -31.79
N PRO A 166 2.30 -3.50 -32.87
CA PRO A 166 0.86 -3.23 -32.85
C PRO A 166 0.12 -4.09 -31.83
N ASP A 167 -0.94 -3.54 -31.21
CA ASP A 167 -1.75 -4.31 -30.27
C ASP A 167 -2.55 -5.42 -30.98
N PRO A 168 -2.54 -6.67 -30.47
CA PRO A 168 -3.16 -7.80 -31.15
C PRO A 168 -4.69 -7.70 -31.24
N LEU A 169 -5.38 -7.09 -30.27
CA LEU A 169 -6.83 -6.90 -30.32
C LEU A 169 -7.18 -5.83 -31.35
N ILE A 170 -6.50 -4.69 -31.31
CA ILE A 170 -6.70 -3.62 -32.31
C ILE A 170 -6.38 -4.17 -33.71
N GLN A 171 -5.32 -4.97 -33.85
CA GLN A 171 -4.94 -5.60 -35.11
C GLN A 171 -5.96 -6.63 -35.59
N ALA A 172 -6.56 -7.41 -34.69
CA ALA A 172 -7.61 -8.35 -35.05
C ALA A 172 -8.88 -7.65 -35.58
N VAL A 173 -9.16 -6.44 -35.09
CA VAL A 173 -10.33 -5.65 -35.48
C VAL A 173 -10.07 -4.83 -36.75
N GLU A 174 -8.97 -4.08 -36.78
CA GLU A 174 -8.66 -3.14 -37.85
C GLU A 174 -7.85 -3.80 -38.99
N GLY A 175 -7.19 -4.93 -38.75
CA GLY A 175 -6.31 -5.62 -39.71
C GLY A 175 -4.88 -5.07 -39.72
N ALA A 176 -3.92 -5.96 -39.98
CA ALA A 176 -2.48 -5.68 -39.89
C ALA A 176 -2.01 -4.43 -40.67
N ASP A 177 -2.57 -4.18 -41.86
CA ASP A 177 -2.17 -3.04 -42.70
C ASP A 177 -2.67 -1.68 -42.17
N ARG A 178 -3.61 -1.66 -41.21
CA ARG A 178 -4.27 -0.45 -40.70
C ARG A 178 -4.00 -0.19 -39.22
N THR A 179 -3.29 -1.07 -38.52
CA THR A 179 -3.01 -0.92 -37.09
C THR A 179 -1.61 -0.36 -36.86
N PRO A 180 -1.48 0.88 -36.39
CA PRO A 180 -0.18 1.43 -36.04
C PRO A 180 0.35 0.80 -34.74
N ALA A 181 1.67 0.74 -34.59
CA ALA A 181 2.33 0.34 -33.34
C ALA A 181 2.43 1.48 -32.29
N PHE A 182 1.97 2.68 -32.65
CA PHE A 182 2.05 3.89 -31.83
C PHE A 182 3.43 4.11 -31.17
N ARG A 183 4.52 3.93 -31.94
CA ARG A 183 5.90 4.16 -31.46
C ARG A 183 6.09 5.60 -31.00
N GLY A 184 6.81 5.80 -29.90
CA GLY A 184 6.98 7.12 -29.26
C GLY A 184 5.78 7.58 -28.42
N LEU A 185 4.72 6.78 -28.30
CA LEU A 185 3.56 7.02 -27.45
C LEU A 185 3.37 5.88 -26.45
N ALA A 186 3.33 6.21 -25.17
CA ALA A 186 2.90 5.26 -24.15
C ALA A 186 1.37 5.17 -24.17
N TYR A 187 0.83 3.95 -24.19
CA TYR A 187 -0.61 3.73 -24.20
C TYR A 187 -1.03 2.46 -23.46
N VAL A 188 -2.29 2.37 -23.05
CA VAL A 188 -2.89 1.18 -22.43
C VAL A 188 -4.15 0.78 -23.19
N VAL A 189 -4.37 -0.52 -23.35
CA VAL A 189 -5.60 -1.09 -23.90
C VAL A 189 -6.37 -1.76 -22.76
N LEU A 190 -7.64 -1.37 -22.59
CA LEU A 190 -8.58 -2.01 -21.68
C LEU A 190 -9.58 -2.80 -22.52
N GLU A 191 -9.54 -4.12 -22.38
CA GLU A 191 -10.45 -5.04 -23.08
C GLU A 191 -11.73 -5.26 -22.27
N ASN A 192 -12.89 -5.11 -22.93
CA ASN A 192 -14.21 -5.34 -22.35
C ASN A 192 -14.50 -4.54 -21.06
N LEU A 193 -14.09 -3.27 -21.00
CA LEU A 193 -14.33 -2.38 -19.86
C LEU A 193 -15.83 -2.26 -19.55
N TYR A 194 -16.24 -2.61 -18.35
CA TYR A 194 -17.62 -2.54 -17.88
C TYR A 194 -18.04 -1.10 -17.52
N LEU A 195 -18.89 -0.49 -18.34
CA LEU A 195 -19.26 0.93 -18.26
C LEU A 195 -20.44 1.22 -17.33
N THR A 196 -21.24 0.20 -16.96
CA THR A 196 -22.47 0.41 -16.18
C THR A 196 -22.24 0.97 -14.78
N PRO A 197 -21.21 0.56 -14.01
CA PRO A 197 -20.86 1.19 -12.75
C PRO A 197 -20.53 2.68 -12.90
N TYR A 198 -20.14 3.12 -14.09
CA TYR A 198 -19.75 4.48 -14.43
C TYR A 198 -20.89 5.29 -15.06
N GLY A 199 -22.14 4.81 -14.93
CA GLY A 199 -23.32 5.50 -15.47
C GLY A 199 -23.48 5.34 -16.98
N ASN A 200 -23.02 4.20 -17.55
CA ASN A 200 -23.11 3.87 -18.98
C ASN A 200 -22.39 4.87 -19.88
N ARG A 201 -21.32 5.50 -19.37
CA ARG A 201 -20.44 6.40 -20.13
C ARG A 201 -19.00 5.99 -19.96
N PHE A 202 -18.14 6.47 -20.84
CA PHE A 202 -16.70 6.43 -20.58
C PHE A 202 -16.38 7.27 -19.33
N PRO A 203 -15.70 6.69 -18.34
CA PRO A 203 -15.19 7.43 -17.20
C PRO A 203 -14.04 8.36 -17.64
N ASN A 204 -13.66 9.30 -16.77
CA ASN A 204 -12.39 9.99 -16.94
C ASN A 204 -11.25 9.03 -16.63
N PHE A 205 -10.32 8.88 -17.58
CA PHE A 205 -9.13 8.05 -17.44
C PHE A 205 -7.93 8.89 -17.00
N GLU A 206 -7.32 8.51 -15.88
CA GLU A 206 -6.03 9.06 -15.44
C GLU A 206 -5.08 7.90 -15.16
N ILE A 207 -3.82 8.03 -15.56
CA ILE A 207 -2.84 6.95 -15.49
C ILE A 207 -1.56 7.49 -14.87
N GLU A 208 -1.03 6.77 -13.90
CA GLU A 208 0.27 7.05 -13.28
C GLU A 208 1.37 6.42 -14.11
N VAL A 209 2.27 7.28 -14.58
CA VAL A 209 3.42 6.91 -15.39
C VAL A 209 4.69 7.34 -14.69
N TYR A 210 5.76 6.62 -14.99
CA TYR A 210 7.10 6.94 -14.55
C TYR A 210 8.03 6.99 -15.75
N ARG A 211 8.67 8.14 -15.96
CA ARG A 211 9.76 8.34 -16.91
C ARG A 211 11.03 8.70 -16.14
N GLY A 212 11.90 7.73 -15.94
CA GLY A 212 13.22 8.02 -15.36
C GLY A 212 14.22 8.51 -16.41
N SER A 213 15.47 8.65 -15.97
CA SER A 213 16.57 9.12 -16.81
C SER A 213 16.78 8.22 -18.03
N ARG A 214 17.33 8.79 -19.10
CA ARG A 214 17.66 8.05 -20.32
C ARG A 214 18.84 7.10 -20.05
N ALA A 215 18.88 5.99 -20.77
CA ALA A 215 19.93 4.96 -20.63
C ALA A 215 21.37 5.47 -20.87
N ASP A 216 21.54 6.58 -21.58
CA ASP A 216 22.85 7.22 -21.82
C ASP A 216 23.33 8.12 -20.67
N VAL A 217 22.51 8.30 -19.63
CA VAL A 217 22.86 9.10 -18.45
C VAL A 217 23.44 8.18 -17.37
N ALA A 218 24.57 8.59 -16.80
CA ALA A 218 25.16 7.97 -15.62
C ALA A 218 24.28 8.25 -14.39
N ASP A 219 23.32 7.34 -14.16
CA ASP A 219 22.35 7.33 -13.07
C ASP A 219 22.56 6.05 -12.26
N ALA A 220 22.42 6.12 -10.93
CA ALA A 220 22.39 4.96 -10.03
C ALA A 220 21.65 3.75 -10.61
N ARG A 221 20.50 3.98 -11.27
CA ARG A 221 19.67 2.91 -11.86
C ARG A 221 20.38 2.10 -12.95
N HIS A 222 21.33 2.72 -13.66
CA HIS A 222 22.12 2.09 -14.72
C HIS A 222 23.45 1.56 -14.19
N LEU A 223 23.87 1.98 -13.00
CA LEU A 223 25.10 1.52 -12.35
C LEU A 223 24.88 0.24 -11.52
N VAL A 224 23.73 0.12 -10.85
CA VAL A 224 23.38 -1.05 -10.04
C VAL A 224 23.29 -2.31 -10.90
N ARG A 225 24.03 -3.35 -10.51
CA ARG A 225 24.04 -4.67 -11.18
C ARG A 225 23.60 -5.85 -10.31
N ASN A 226 23.57 -5.68 -8.99
CA ASN A 226 23.17 -6.76 -8.09
C ASN A 226 22.32 -6.16 -6.95
N VAL A 227 21.22 -6.82 -6.58
CA VAL A 227 20.28 -6.34 -5.56
C VAL A 227 20.00 -7.42 -4.52
N CYS A 228 19.78 -7.03 -3.27
CA CYS A 228 19.15 -7.87 -2.27
C CYS A 228 17.62 -7.76 -2.37
N LEU A 229 16.94 -8.91 -2.44
CA LEU A 229 15.50 -9.02 -2.51
C LEU A 229 14.94 -9.38 -1.13
N ILE A 230 14.13 -8.50 -0.57
CA ILE A 230 13.46 -8.63 0.73
C ILE A 230 11.93 -8.70 0.51
N PRO A 231 11.04 -8.87 1.51
CA PRO A 231 11.17 -8.73 2.97
C PRO A 231 11.78 -9.93 3.73
N ALA A 232 12.17 -11.02 3.06
CA ALA A 232 12.65 -12.29 3.65
C ALA A 232 11.67 -13.08 4.54
N SER A 233 10.57 -12.45 4.95
CA SER A 233 9.43 -13.02 5.70
C SER A 233 8.10 -12.57 5.09
N GLY A 234 6.98 -13.14 5.52
CA GLY A 234 5.66 -13.03 4.89
C GLY A 234 5.33 -14.30 4.11
N GLU A 235 4.38 -15.10 4.61
CA GLU A 235 4.15 -16.50 4.20
C GLU A 235 4.09 -16.72 2.67
N TRP A 236 3.58 -15.74 1.93
CA TRP A 236 3.37 -15.78 0.47
C TRP A 236 4.11 -14.66 -0.29
N ALA A 237 5.00 -13.91 0.36
CA ALA A 237 5.64 -12.72 -0.22
C ALA A 237 6.44 -13.02 -1.50
N TYR A 238 7.01 -14.23 -1.61
CA TYR A 238 7.78 -14.65 -2.79
C TYR A 238 6.99 -15.50 -3.79
N GLU A 239 5.70 -15.71 -3.59
CA GLU A 239 4.93 -16.55 -4.51
C GLU A 239 4.64 -15.82 -5.83
N PRO A 240 5.12 -16.32 -6.99
CA PRO A 240 4.87 -15.71 -8.30
C PRO A 240 3.47 -16.00 -8.88
N ASN A 241 2.68 -16.89 -8.27
CA ASN A 241 1.30 -17.20 -8.69
C ASN A 241 0.26 -16.69 -7.70
N VAL A 242 -0.96 -16.43 -8.15
CA VAL A 242 -2.03 -15.98 -7.26
C VAL A 242 -2.43 -17.12 -6.30
N VAL A 243 -2.35 -16.85 -5.00
CA VAL A 243 -2.82 -17.72 -3.93
C VAL A 243 -4.08 -17.11 -3.32
N ARG A 244 -5.11 -17.95 -3.19
CA ARG A 244 -6.40 -17.58 -2.62
C ARG A 244 -6.57 -18.20 -1.24
N SER A 245 -6.94 -17.38 -0.25
CA SER A 245 -7.43 -17.86 1.03
C SER A 245 -8.80 -18.50 0.84
N ARG A 246 -8.99 -19.71 1.36
CA ARG A 246 -10.31 -20.36 1.46
C ARG A 246 -11.09 -19.86 2.66
N VAL A 247 -10.39 -19.50 3.75
CA VAL A 247 -10.99 -18.92 4.95
C VAL A 247 -11.52 -17.53 4.66
N ARG A 248 -10.67 -16.69 4.05
CA ARG A 248 -11.03 -15.33 3.66
C ARG A 248 -11.51 -15.23 2.21
N ASN A 249 -11.84 -16.34 1.54
CA ASN A 249 -12.33 -16.39 0.16
C ASN A 249 -11.84 -15.25 -0.78
N SER A 250 -10.54 -14.99 -0.80
CA SER A 250 -9.93 -13.85 -1.48
C SER A 250 -8.49 -14.13 -1.88
N ASN A 251 -7.95 -13.36 -2.82
CA ASN A 251 -6.53 -13.45 -3.13
C ASN A 251 -5.71 -12.86 -1.98
N ILE A 252 -4.58 -13.48 -1.65
CA ILE A 252 -3.68 -13.07 -0.56
C ILE A 252 -2.55 -12.19 -1.10
N ASN A 253 -1.93 -12.60 -2.22
CA ASN A 253 -0.75 -11.99 -2.82
C ASN A 253 -1.05 -11.37 -4.19
N SER A 254 -2.19 -10.69 -4.36
CA SER A 254 -2.61 -10.06 -5.63
C SER A 254 -3.26 -8.72 -5.35
N ASN A 255 -2.44 -7.75 -4.93
CA ASN A 255 -2.88 -6.45 -4.43
C ASN A 255 -2.54 -5.29 -5.38
N ALA A 256 -1.85 -5.58 -6.48
CA ALA A 256 -1.34 -4.59 -7.43
C ALA A 256 -2.36 -4.08 -8.49
N GLY A 257 -3.67 -4.17 -8.23
CA GLY A 257 -4.71 -3.71 -9.17
C GLY A 257 -4.75 -4.43 -10.53
N ARG A 258 -4.09 -5.59 -10.63
CA ARG A 258 -4.08 -6.48 -11.81
C ARG A 258 -4.26 -7.93 -11.38
N LYS A 259 -4.72 -8.80 -12.30
CA LYS A 259 -4.91 -10.24 -12.08
C LYS A 259 -3.57 -11.01 -12.09
N ALA A 260 -2.61 -10.57 -11.27
CA ALA A 260 -1.25 -11.13 -11.18
C ALA A 260 -0.73 -11.07 -9.74
N ALA A 261 0.20 -11.97 -9.40
CA ALA A 261 0.77 -12.04 -8.06
C ALA A 261 1.75 -10.88 -7.79
N ASP A 262 1.74 -10.37 -6.56
CA ASP A 262 2.55 -9.24 -6.09
C ASP A 262 4.04 -9.40 -6.42
N PHE A 263 4.61 -10.59 -6.19
CA PHE A 263 5.99 -10.90 -6.53
C PHE A 263 6.28 -10.73 -8.02
N ALA A 264 5.43 -11.30 -8.89
CA ALA A 264 5.59 -11.19 -10.34
C ALA A 264 5.51 -9.72 -10.80
N VAL A 265 4.64 -8.93 -10.16
CA VAL A 265 4.53 -7.49 -10.41
C VAL A 265 5.82 -6.76 -10.04
N SER A 266 6.37 -7.05 -8.86
CA SER A 266 7.59 -6.38 -8.39
C SER A 266 8.81 -6.73 -9.26
N ILE A 267 8.97 -8.00 -9.64
CA ILE A 267 10.10 -8.42 -10.49
C ILE A 267 10.01 -7.85 -11.92
N GLU A 268 8.79 -7.66 -12.45
CA GLU A 268 8.62 -6.90 -13.70
C GLU A 268 9.10 -5.46 -13.55
N ASN A 269 8.77 -4.80 -12.43
CA ASN A 269 9.22 -3.44 -12.14
C ASN A 269 10.75 -3.38 -11.97
N LEU A 270 11.36 -4.36 -11.29
CA LEU A 270 12.82 -4.46 -11.12
C LEU A 270 13.52 -4.41 -12.48
N LYS A 271 13.07 -5.24 -13.42
CA LYS A 271 13.66 -5.34 -14.77
C LYS A 271 13.60 -4.03 -15.56
N ARG A 272 12.58 -3.21 -15.32
CA ARG A 272 12.39 -1.93 -16.02
C ARG A 272 13.12 -0.79 -15.32
N GLU A 273 13.08 -0.77 -13.99
CA GLU A 273 13.59 0.35 -13.21
C GLU A 273 15.09 0.33 -13.04
N VAL A 274 15.69 -0.86 -12.94
CA VAL A 274 17.14 -1.08 -12.80
C VAL A 274 17.60 -2.12 -13.85
N PRO A 275 17.62 -1.74 -15.14
CA PRO A 275 17.69 -2.68 -16.26
C PRO A 275 19.01 -3.46 -16.37
N ASN A 276 20.06 -3.02 -15.67
CA ASN A 276 21.38 -3.65 -15.69
C ASN A 276 21.58 -4.66 -14.54
N VAL A 277 20.54 -4.96 -13.76
CA VAL A 277 20.61 -6.01 -12.73
C VAL A 277 20.82 -7.37 -13.38
N GLU A 278 21.88 -8.05 -12.94
CA GLU A 278 22.27 -9.40 -13.35
C GLU A 278 22.01 -10.42 -12.25
N TRP A 279 22.21 -10.02 -10.98
CA TRP A 279 22.08 -10.89 -9.81
C TRP A 279 21.01 -10.42 -8.84
N VAL A 280 20.24 -11.38 -8.34
CA VAL A 280 19.26 -11.17 -7.27
C VAL A 280 19.62 -12.07 -6.11
N SER A 281 19.94 -11.47 -4.97
CA SER A 281 20.16 -12.15 -3.70
C SER A 281 18.83 -12.30 -2.97
N VAL A 282 18.24 -13.50 -2.99
CA VAL A 282 16.94 -13.80 -2.38
C VAL A 282 17.16 -14.09 -0.90
N VAL A 283 16.74 -13.16 -0.05
CA VAL A 283 16.89 -13.29 1.41
C VAL A 283 15.77 -14.17 1.96
N TYR A 284 16.08 -15.21 2.73
CA TYR A 284 15.08 -16.14 3.26
C TYR A 284 15.27 -16.34 4.77
N ALA A 285 14.27 -15.96 5.56
CA ALA A 285 14.39 -15.89 7.01
C ALA A 285 13.67 -17.00 7.78
N TRP A 286 14.36 -17.56 8.78
CA TRP A 286 13.77 -18.25 9.94
C TRP A 286 13.98 -17.40 11.20
N PHE A 287 13.36 -17.80 12.32
CA PHE A 287 13.35 -17.04 13.57
C PHE A 287 14.20 -17.69 14.66
N GLY A 288 15.09 -16.89 15.26
CA GLY A 288 15.85 -17.21 16.46
C GLY A 288 15.13 -16.73 17.73
N THR A 289 15.03 -17.58 18.75
CA THR A 289 14.20 -17.30 19.95
C THR A 289 14.96 -16.76 21.17
N SER A 290 16.29 -16.59 21.07
CA SER A 290 17.11 -16.12 22.19
C SER A 290 18.47 -15.58 21.72
N MET A 291 19.06 -14.67 22.50
CA MET A 291 20.43 -14.18 22.26
C MET A 291 21.53 -15.08 22.83
N ASP A 292 21.18 -16.10 23.62
CA ASP A 292 22.15 -17.05 24.16
C ASP A 292 22.22 -18.32 23.30
N VAL A 293 23.41 -18.66 22.81
CA VAL A 293 23.68 -19.90 22.05
C VAL A 293 23.24 -21.17 22.80
N ALA A 294 23.13 -21.13 24.13
CA ALA A 294 22.65 -22.24 24.94
C ALA A 294 21.15 -22.54 24.74
N THR A 295 20.34 -21.50 24.51
CA THR A 295 18.86 -21.57 24.52
C THR A 295 18.23 -21.07 23.23
N CYS A 296 19.00 -20.50 22.30
CA CYS A 296 18.51 -20.08 21.00
C CYS A 296 18.07 -21.29 20.19
N SER A 297 16.76 -21.31 19.89
CA SER A 297 16.10 -22.22 18.96
C SER A 297 15.90 -21.48 17.65
N ILE A 298 16.18 -22.13 16.52
CA ILE A 298 15.99 -21.58 15.17
C ILE A 298 14.86 -22.35 14.48
N ARG A 299 13.75 -21.68 14.18
CA ARG A 299 12.52 -22.33 13.71
C ARG A 299 11.71 -21.46 12.75
N PRO A 300 10.90 -22.07 11.87
CA PRO A 300 9.85 -21.37 11.15
C PRO A 300 8.74 -20.92 12.09
N GLU A 301 8.05 -19.86 11.73
CA GLU A 301 6.89 -19.36 12.45
C GLU A 301 5.78 -18.94 11.48
N ALA A 302 4.52 -19.13 11.85
CA ALA A 302 3.33 -18.82 11.05
C ALA A 302 2.65 -17.53 11.54
N GLU A 303 1.90 -16.87 10.67
CA GLU A 303 1.20 -15.61 10.98
C GLU A 303 -0.09 -15.84 11.77
N TYR A 304 -0.72 -17.00 11.58
CA TYR A 304 -1.99 -17.34 12.24
C TYR A 304 -2.16 -18.85 12.42
N ALA A 305 -2.95 -19.21 13.43
CA ALA A 305 -3.38 -20.56 13.70
C ALA A 305 -4.76 -20.82 13.08
N ILE A 306 -5.08 -22.10 12.83
CA ILE A 306 -6.34 -22.46 12.16
C ILE A 306 -7.04 -23.64 12.84
N TYR A 307 -8.37 -23.65 12.82
CA TYR A 307 -9.13 -24.83 13.27
C TYR A 307 -9.06 -25.97 12.23
N PRO A 308 -9.14 -27.25 12.68
CA PRO A 308 -9.03 -28.41 11.78
C PRO A 308 -10.06 -28.43 10.64
N ASP A 309 -11.27 -27.95 10.91
CA ASP A 309 -12.41 -27.86 9.97
C ASP A 309 -12.21 -26.83 8.85
N ARG A 310 -11.18 -25.97 8.95
CA ARG A 310 -10.86 -24.94 7.97
C ARG A 310 -9.66 -25.28 7.08
N LEU A 311 -9.15 -26.50 7.16
CA LEU A 311 -8.09 -26.99 6.27
C LEU A 311 -8.69 -27.68 5.02
N PRO A 312 -8.09 -27.51 3.83
CA PRO A 312 -6.98 -26.59 3.54
C PRO A 312 -7.43 -25.12 3.59
N ASP A 313 -6.55 -24.23 4.04
CA ASP A 313 -6.85 -22.82 4.26
C ASP A 313 -6.59 -21.93 3.05
N THR A 314 -5.84 -22.47 2.08
CA THR A 314 -5.31 -21.79 0.91
C THR A 314 -5.41 -22.68 -0.34
N THR A 315 -5.35 -22.07 -1.52
CA THR A 315 -5.39 -22.75 -2.83
C THR A 315 -4.61 -21.94 -3.88
N PRO A 316 -3.95 -22.57 -4.87
CA PRO A 316 -3.81 -24.02 -5.04
C PRO A 316 -2.80 -24.67 -4.07
N TYR A 317 -2.02 -23.86 -3.34
CA TYR A 317 -0.97 -24.33 -2.45
C TYR A 317 -1.40 -24.24 -0.98
N LEU A 318 -0.82 -25.10 -0.15
CA LEU A 318 -0.87 -25.03 1.30
C LEU A 318 0.42 -24.42 1.81
N TRP A 319 0.34 -23.60 2.85
CA TRP A 319 1.54 -23.12 3.54
C TRP A 319 2.19 -24.28 4.31
N SER A 320 3.46 -24.53 4.03
CA SER A 320 4.28 -25.48 4.77
C SER A 320 5.76 -25.14 4.69
N VAL A 321 6.47 -25.40 5.79
CA VAL A 321 7.93 -25.34 5.86
C VAL A 321 8.43 -26.67 6.42
N MET A 322 9.39 -27.31 5.76
CA MET A 322 9.86 -28.66 6.10
C MET A 322 8.74 -29.72 6.15
N GLY A 323 7.71 -29.56 5.32
CA GLY A 323 6.52 -30.43 5.31
C GLY A 323 5.61 -30.30 6.54
N VAL A 324 5.89 -29.36 7.44
CA VAL A 324 5.07 -29.03 8.61
C VAL A 324 4.23 -27.79 8.29
N GLY A 325 2.95 -27.83 8.61
CA GLY A 325 2.01 -26.73 8.39
C GLY A 325 1.93 -25.75 9.56
N ARG A 326 1.02 -24.79 9.44
CA ARG A 326 0.72 -23.80 10.49
C ARG A 326 0.08 -24.47 11.72
N PRO A 327 0.08 -23.84 12.90
CA PRO A 327 -0.47 -24.46 14.10
C PRO A 327 -1.98 -24.64 14.00
N VAL A 328 -2.47 -25.79 14.48
CA VAL A 328 -3.89 -26.16 14.43
C VAL A 328 -4.51 -26.03 15.83
N ILE A 329 -5.53 -25.18 15.96
CA ILE A 329 -6.19 -24.91 17.25
C ILE A 329 -6.92 -26.15 17.73
N GLY A 330 -6.64 -26.58 18.97
CA GLY A 330 -7.21 -27.80 19.57
C GLY A 330 -6.63 -29.10 19.00
N GLY A 331 -5.76 -29.02 17.98
CA GLY A 331 -4.91 -30.12 17.52
C GLY A 331 -3.54 -30.07 18.20
N GLY A 332 -2.77 -31.17 18.06
CA GLY A 332 -1.34 -31.16 18.38
C GLY A 332 -0.51 -31.02 17.10
N GLY A 333 0.53 -30.19 17.12
CA GLY A 333 1.51 -30.04 16.03
C GLY A 333 1.45 -28.69 15.29
N GLY A 334 2.37 -28.52 14.33
CA GLY A 334 2.56 -27.30 13.53
C GLY A 334 3.70 -26.41 14.02
N TRP A 335 4.12 -25.47 13.18
CA TRP A 335 5.07 -24.41 13.59
C TRP A 335 4.41 -23.41 14.55
N PRO A 336 5.17 -22.76 15.45
CA PRO A 336 4.63 -21.74 16.35
C PRO A 336 4.23 -20.46 15.59
N LEU A 337 3.55 -19.55 16.28
CA LEU A 337 3.18 -18.24 15.74
C LEU A 337 4.27 -17.22 15.96
N VAL A 338 4.39 -16.28 15.02
CA VAL A 338 5.19 -15.06 15.19
C VAL A 338 4.64 -14.27 16.38
N SER A 339 5.53 -13.68 17.19
CA SER A 339 5.13 -12.87 18.33
C SER A 339 4.33 -11.62 17.90
N SER A 340 3.35 -11.25 18.73
CA SER A 340 2.44 -10.14 18.48
C SER A 340 2.60 -9.00 19.49
N TYR A 341 2.26 -7.78 19.09
CA TYR A 341 2.13 -6.61 19.94
C TYR A 341 0.72 -6.00 19.85
N THR A 342 0.38 -5.14 20.80
CA THR A 342 -0.92 -4.44 20.81
C THR A 342 -0.77 -3.04 20.20
N ASN A 343 -1.54 -2.76 19.16
CA ASN A 343 -1.66 -1.45 18.53
C ASN A 343 -2.37 -0.44 19.46
N PRO A 344 -2.24 0.89 19.23
CA PRO A 344 -2.93 1.91 20.01
C PRO A 344 -4.47 1.78 20.04
N ASP A 345 -5.05 1.16 19.01
CA ASP A 345 -6.50 0.90 18.90
C ASP A 345 -6.96 -0.40 19.59
N GLY A 346 -6.03 -1.14 20.22
CA GLY A 346 -6.28 -2.40 20.91
C GLY A 346 -6.23 -3.64 20.01
N SER A 347 -6.02 -3.50 18.70
CA SER A 347 -5.80 -4.64 17.80
C SER A 347 -4.41 -5.28 17.99
N LEU A 348 -4.24 -6.52 17.53
CA LEU A 348 -2.93 -7.19 17.55
C LEU A 348 -2.21 -7.00 16.22
N GLY A 349 -0.97 -6.53 16.27
CA GLY A 349 -0.03 -6.54 15.15
C GLY A 349 1.04 -7.62 15.33
N LEU A 350 1.63 -8.11 14.24
CA LEU A 350 2.76 -9.04 14.29
C LEU A 350 4.08 -8.27 14.18
N TYR A 351 5.11 -8.68 14.92
CA TYR A 351 6.43 -8.06 14.82
C TYR A 351 7.06 -8.29 13.44
N TYR A 352 6.86 -9.48 12.87
CA TYR A 352 7.32 -9.90 11.55
C TYR A 352 6.20 -10.54 10.72
N GLY A 353 6.43 -10.72 9.41
CA GLY A 353 5.67 -11.71 8.63
C GLY A 353 6.08 -13.14 8.99
N GLY A 354 5.30 -14.14 8.59
CA GLY A 354 5.64 -15.55 8.84
C GLY A 354 6.79 -16.06 7.95
N THR A 355 7.33 -17.24 8.23
CA THR A 355 8.32 -17.86 7.34
C THR A 355 7.70 -18.09 5.97
N ILE A 356 8.44 -17.74 4.91
CA ILE A 356 7.98 -17.91 3.54
C ILE A 356 7.80 -19.41 3.24
N ASN A 357 6.67 -19.76 2.63
CA ASN A 357 6.37 -21.13 2.21
C ASN A 357 7.48 -21.70 1.30
N ASP A 358 7.91 -22.94 1.56
CA ASP A 358 9.02 -23.59 0.83
C ASP A 358 8.81 -23.60 -0.68
N GLY A 359 7.60 -24.01 -1.10
CA GLY A 359 7.24 -24.05 -2.52
C GLY A 359 7.27 -22.67 -3.17
N SER A 360 7.01 -21.60 -2.42
CA SER A 360 7.05 -20.23 -2.91
C SER A 360 8.50 -19.80 -3.16
N VAL A 361 9.44 -20.14 -2.28
CA VAL A 361 10.88 -19.87 -2.47
C VAL A 361 11.41 -20.59 -3.72
N VAL A 362 11.08 -21.88 -3.89
CA VAL A 362 11.48 -22.68 -5.06
C VAL A 362 10.97 -22.03 -6.35
N ARG A 363 9.67 -21.68 -6.40
CA ARG A 363 9.06 -21.03 -7.58
C ARG A 363 9.61 -19.63 -7.82
N ALA A 364 9.94 -18.87 -6.79
CA ALA A 364 10.56 -17.55 -6.92
C ALA A 364 11.93 -17.63 -7.61
N ILE A 365 12.80 -18.55 -7.16
CA ILE A 365 14.10 -18.80 -7.77
C ILE A 365 13.93 -19.20 -9.24
N GLN A 366 13.02 -20.14 -9.52
CA GLN A 366 12.73 -20.56 -10.90
C GLN A 366 12.21 -19.41 -11.77
N HIS A 367 11.34 -18.56 -11.22
CA HIS A 367 10.80 -17.39 -11.92
C HIS A 367 11.91 -16.39 -12.26
N LEU A 368 12.76 -16.03 -11.30
CA LEU A 368 13.92 -15.15 -11.51
C LEU A 368 14.86 -15.69 -12.59
N ARG A 369 15.20 -16.98 -12.52
CA ARG A 369 16.03 -17.65 -13.53
C ARG A 369 15.38 -17.66 -14.92
N SER A 370 14.07 -17.83 -14.99
CA SER A 370 13.32 -17.79 -16.27
C SER A 370 13.41 -16.42 -16.96
N LEU A 371 13.64 -15.35 -16.19
CA LEU A 371 13.83 -13.99 -16.69
C LEU A 371 15.29 -13.65 -17.03
N GLY A 372 16.21 -14.58 -16.78
CA GLY A 372 17.64 -14.45 -17.07
C GLY A 372 18.52 -13.99 -15.91
N TYR A 373 17.96 -13.84 -14.70
CA TYR A 373 18.75 -13.46 -13.52
C TYR A 373 19.58 -14.62 -13.00
N LYS A 374 20.75 -14.29 -12.47
CA LYS A 374 21.50 -15.17 -11.57
C LYS A 374 20.98 -15.00 -10.15
N VAL A 375 20.88 -16.10 -9.43
CA VAL A 375 20.23 -16.10 -8.11
C VAL A 375 21.21 -16.54 -7.05
N MET A 376 21.37 -15.73 -6.00
CA MET A 376 22.03 -16.13 -4.76
C MET A 376 20.95 -16.38 -3.71
N LEU A 377 20.92 -17.55 -3.09
CA LEU A 377 20.07 -17.76 -1.92
C LEU A 377 20.82 -17.27 -0.68
N TYR A 378 20.19 -16.37 0.07
CA TYR A 378 20.74 -15.76 1.28
C TYR A 378 19.88 -16.19 2.50
N PRO A 379 20.23 -17.32 3.16
CA PRO A 379 19.69 -17.72 4.46
C PRO A 379 19.96 -16.67 5.55
N PHE A 380 18.88 -16.21 6.19
CA PHE A 380 18.89 -15.12 7.16
C PHE A 380 18.22 -15.54 8.48
N LEU A 381 18.66 -14.97 9.60
CA LEU A 381 18.01 -15.16 10.90
C LEU A 381 17.39 -13.84 11.36
N MET A 382 16.08 -13.82 11.48
CA MET A 382 15.38 -12.78 12.24
C MET A 382 15.29 -13.22 13.71
N MET A 383 15.23 -12.29 14.65
CA MET A 383 15.11 -12.62 16.06
C MET A 383 13.68 -12.34 16.51
N ASP A 384 12.90 -13.38 16.80
CA ASP A 384 11.57 -13.25 17.42
C ASP A 384 11.66 -13.78 18.86
N ILE A 385 11.96 -12.86 19.78
CA ILE A 385 12.10 -13.18 21.20
C ILE A 385 10.73 -12.98 21.86
N PRO A 386 10.07 -14.07 22.32
CA PRO A 386 8.74 -13.98 22.88
C PRO A 386 8.71 -13.17 24.19
N PRO A 387 7.58 -12.51 24.51
CA PRO A 387 7.39 -11.84 25.79
C PRO A 387 7.67 -12.77 27.01
N PRO A 388 8.12 -12.25 28.17
CA PRO A 388 8.08 -10.85 28.61
C PRO A 388 9.35 -10.03 28.31
N ASP A 389 10.21 -10.46 27.37
CA ASP A 389 11.42 -9.69 27.02
C ASP A 389 11.04 -8.29 26.49
N PRO A 390 11.63 -7.20 27.04
CA PRO A 390 11.34 -5.85 26.57
C PRO A 390 11.92 -5.53 25.19
N SER A 391 12.76 -6.41 24.64
CA SER A 391 13.43 -6.28 23.34
C SER A 391 13.05 -7.44 22.42
N PRO A 392 11.83 -7.43 21.85
CA PRO A 392 11.29 -8.58 21.15
C PRO A 392 12.04 -8.95 19.86
N PHE A 393 12.84 -8.05 19.28
CA PHE A 393 13.57 -8.36 18.05
C PHE A 393 14.91 -7.64 17.88
N PRO A 394 15.95 -8.10 18.60
CA PRO A 394 17.31 -7.60 18.48
C PRO A 394 18.00 -8.06 17.19
N TRP A 395 19.16 -7.49 16.89
CA TRP A 395 19.98 -7.93 15.76
C TRP A 395 20.69 -9.28 16.02
N ARG A 396 20.70 -10.18 15.04
CA ARG A 396 21.30 -11.53 15.12
C ARG A 396 22.78 -11.53 15.48
N GLY A 397 23.52 -10.47 15.12
CA GLY A 397 24.94 -10.34 15.46
C GLY A 397 25.25 -10.23 16.95
N ARG A 398 24.21 -10.09 17.79
CA ARG A 398 24.32 -10.14 19.25
C ARG A 398 24.24 -11.57 19.83
N ILE A 399 24.00 -12.62 19.03
CA ILE A 399 23.91 -14.00 19.52
C ILE A 399 25.27 -14.43 20.07
N GLY A 400 25.34 -14.67 21.38
CA GLY A 400 26.58 -14.96 22.11
C GLY A 400 26.38 -15.99 23.22
N GLY A 401 27.40 -16.22 24.05
CA GLY A 401 27.31 -17.08 25.22
C GLY A 401 28.59 -17.86 25.51
N ALA A 402 28.47 -18.97 26.24
CA ALA A 402 29.62 -19.79 26.64
C ALA A 402 30.14 -20.65 25.49
N ALA A 403 31.47 -20.72 25.33
CA ALA A 403 32.14 -21.53 24.30
C ALA A 403 31.71 -23.01 24.28
N THR A 404 31.42 -23.60 25.45
CA THR A 404 30.97 -24.99 25.58
C THR A 404 29.60 -25.25 24.96
N ASN A 405 28.79 -24.21 24.75
CA ASN A 405 27.43 -24.31 24.24
C ASN A 405 27.36 -24.06 22.72
N VAL A 406 28.44 -23.55 22.11
CA VAL A 406 28.49 -23.25 20.67
C VAL A 406 28.20 -24.48 19.80
N PRO A 407 28.78 -25.67 20.03
CA PRO A 407 28.41 -26.85 19.25
C PRO A 407 26.90 -27.15 19.28
N GLY A 408 26.26 -26.98 20.44
CA GLY A 408 24.83 -27.17 20.60
C GLY A 408 23.99 -26.19 19.77
N PHE A 409 24.42 -24.94 19.59
CA PHE A 409 23.74 -23.99 18.71
C PHE A 409 23.66 -24.48 17.26
N PHE A 410 24.68 -25.19 16.78
CA PHE A 410 24.69 -25.75 15.43
C PHE A 410 23.96 -27.10 15.35
N GLU A 411 24.25 -28.02 16.27
CA GLU A 411 23.92 -29.44 16.13
C GLU A 411 22.57 -29.87 16.71
N ARG A 412 21.97 -29.10 17.62
CA ARG A 412 20.68 -29.46 18.23
C ARG A 412 19.61 -29.67 17.13
N PRO A 413 18.56 -30.47 17.40
CA PRO A 413 17.46 -30.65 16.44
C PRO A 413 16.81 -29.35 15.99
N ASP A 414 16.89 -28.30 16.82
CA ASP A 414 16.44 -26.93 16.56
C ASP A 414 17.58 -25.91 16.41
N GLY A 415 18.77 -26.38 16.05
CA GLY A 415 19.96 -25.58 15.80
C GLY A 415 20.16 -25.17 14.34
N TYR A 416 21.27 -24.46 14.10
CA TYR A 416 21.59 -23.82 12.83
C TYR A 416 21.77 -24.81 11.66
N LEU A 417 22.32 -26.00 11.90
CA LEU A 417 22.53 -26.99 10.84
C LEU A 417 21.21 -27.46 10.22
N ARG A 418 20.12 -27.53 11.01
CA ARG A 418 18.78 -27.84 10.45
C ARG A 418 18.35 -26.77 9.46
N PHE A 419 18.45 -25.51 9.86
CA PHE A 419 18.04 -24.36 9.06
C PHE A 419 18.82 -24.29 7.75
N ILE A 420 20.15 -24.35 7.82
CA ILE A 420 20.98 -24.15 6.62
C ILE A 420 20.88 -25.31 5.63
N ARG A 421 20.75 -26.55 6.12
CA ARG A 421 20.54 -27.73 5.26
C ARG A 421 19.17 -27.70 4.58
N HIS A 422 18.15 -27.19 5.27
CA HIS A 422 16.85 -26.94 4.64
C HIS A 422 16.99 -25.94 3.47
N CYS A 423 17.71 -24.85 3.67
CA CYS A 423 17.96 -23.87 2.61
C CYS A 423 18.73 -24.49 1.42
N MET A 424 19.68 -25.41 1.67
CA MET A 424 20.33 -26.16 0.61
C MET A 424 19.33 -27.01 -0.18
N SER A 425 18.42 -27.73 0.50
CA SER A 425 17.39 -28.51 -0.20
C SER A 425 16.42 -27.65 -1.02
N LEU A 426 16.06 -26.44 -0.54
CA LEU A 426 15.25 -25.50 -1.33
C LEU A 426 15.97 -25.07 -2.60
N ALA A 427 17.27 -24.82 -2.52
CA ALA A 427 18.08 -24.48 -3.68
C ALA A 427 18.20 -25.67 -4.66
N GLU A 428 18.34 -26.90 -4.17
CA GLU A 428 18.33 -28.12 -5.01
C GLU A 428 16.96 -28.29 -5.71
N ASP A 429 15.86 -28.15 -4.97
CA ASP A 429 14.49 -28.24 -5.50
C ASP A 429 14.18 -27.17 -6.55
N ALA A 430 14.86 -26.01 -6.47
CA ALA A 430 14.82 -24.95 -7.46
C ALA A 430 15.67 -25.23 -8.73
N ALA A 431 16.24 -26.43 -8.85
CA ALA A 431 17.22 -26.82 -9.86
C ALA A 431 18.55 -26.04 -9.77
N GLY A 432 18.96 -25.71 -8.54
CA GLY A 432 20.21 -25.05 -8.20
C GLY A 432 20.13 -23.52 -8.17
N VAL A 433 21.15 -22.91 -7.56
CA VAL A 433 21.37 -21.46 -7.46
C VAL A 433 22.79 -21.11 -7.89
N ASP A 434 23.03 -19.88 -8.33
CA ASP A 434 24.35 -19.39 -8.75
C ASP A 434 25.24 -19.00 -7.57
N GLY A 435 24.65 -18.70 -6.42
CA GLY A 435 25.37 -18.49 -5.17
C GLY A 435 24.58 -18.89 -3.93
N PHE A 436 25.28 -19.13 -2.82
CA PHE A 436 24.69 -19.52 -1.55
C PHE A 436 25.49 -18.94 -0.38
N VAL A 437 24.77 -18.30 0.56
CA VAL A 437 25.37 -17.74 1.78
C VAL A 437 25.26 -18.76 2.91
N VAL A 438 26.39 -19.17 3.51
CA VAL A 438 26.42 -20.19 4.58
C VAL A 438 26.02 -19.66 5.94
N GLY A 439 26.09 -18.33 6.12
CA GLY A 439 25.69 -17.60 7.31
C GLY A 439 26.04 -16.12 7.18
N SER A 440 25.47 -15.30 8.06
CA SER A 440 25.61 -13.85 7.96
C SER A 440 25.62 -13.13 9.32
N GLU A 441 26.49 -12.14 9.45
CA GLU A 441 26.59 -11.20 10.57
C GLU A 441 26.54 -11.85 11.97
N MET A 442 27.22 -12.98 12.18
CA MET A 442 27.18 -13.70 13.47
C MET A 442 28.29 -13.21 14.41
N VAL A 443 28.40 -11.88 14.54
CA VAL A 443 29.58 -11.19 15.12
C VAL A 443 29.94 -11.69 16.51
N ALA A 444 28.99 -11.70 17.44
CA ALA A 444 29.24 -12.15 18.81
C ALA A 444 29.58 -13.65 18.86
N LEU A 445 28.90 -14.49 18.08
CA LEU A 445 29.14 -15.93 17.99
C LEU A 445 30.56 -16.24 17.49
N ASN A 446 31.00 -15.56 16.42
CA ASN A 446 32.33 -15.73 15.83
C ASN A 446 33.47 -15.16 16.67
N ARG A 447 33.14 -14.39 17.71
CA ARG A 447 34.09 -13.88 18.70
C ARG A 447 34.13 -14.71 19.99
N ILE A 448 33.30 -15.75 20.13
CA ILE A 448 33.38 -16.68 21.26
C ILE A 448 34.66 -17.52 21.14
N ARG A 449 35.47 -17.49 22.18
CA ARG A 449 36.76 -18.19 22.25
C ARG A 449 36.77 -19.18 23.42
N ASP A 450 37.26 -20.40 23.18
CA ASP A 450 37.41 -21.40 24.24
C ASP A 450 38.66 -21.17 25.11
N GLY A 451 38.83 -21.97 26.17
CA GLY A 451 39.96 -21.86 27.09
C GLY A 451 41.32 -22.23 26.48
N SER A 452 41.35 -22.94 25.35
CA SER A 452 42.56 -23.26 24.59
C SER A 452 42.88 -22.21 23.53
N GLY A 453 41.91 -21.34 23.26
CA GLY A 453 42.04 -20.21 22.38
C GLY A 453 41.52 -20.38 20.98
N ASN A 454 40.73 -21.42 20.74
CA ASN A 454 40.07 -21.67 19.47
C ASN A 454 38.72 -20.95 19.42
N TYR A 455 38.21 -20.78 18.19
CA TYR A 455 36.91 -20.21 17.90
C TYR A 455 35.94 -21.34 17.51
N PRO A 456 35.05 -21.80 18.41
CA PRO A 456 34.31 -23.05 18.20
C PRO A 456 33.28 -23.01 17.06
N SER A 457 32.87 -21.84 16.56
CA SER A 457 31.95 -21.71 15.42
C SER A 457 32.64 -21.96 14.08
N VAL A 458 33.94 -21.68 13.97
CA VAL A 458 34.70 -21.71 12.71
C VAL A 458 34.65 -23.09 12.02
N PRO A 459 34.86 -24.22 12.71
CA PRO A 459 34.75 -25.54 12.08
C PRO A 459 33.37 -25.83 11.51
N PHE A 460 32.30 -25.28 12.10
CA PHE A 460 30.93 -25.46 11.58
C PHE A 460 30.71 -24.67 10.29
N TRP A 461 31.27 -23.47 10.15
CA TRP A 461 31.19 -22.73 8.88
C TRP A 461 31.92 -23.46 7.74
N GLN A 462 33.09 -24.04 8.03
CA GLN A 462 33.83 -24.88 7.07
C GLN A 462 33.04 -26.14 6.70
N GLN A 463 32.42 -26.80 7.69
CA GLN A 463 31.52 -27.93 7.46
C GLN A 463 30.36 -27.54 6.55
N ILE A 464 29.66 -26.45 6.85
CA ILE A 464 28.51 -25.99 6.07
C ILE A 464 28.94 -25.63 4.64
N ALA A 465 30.09 -24.97 4.46
CA ALA A 465 30.62 -24.66 3.12
C ALA A 465 30.91 -25.92 2.29
N SER A 466 31.53 -26.93 2.91
CA SER A 466 31.78 -28.23 2.29
C SER A 466 30.47 -28.96 1.92
N GLU A 467 29.49 -28.97 2.82
CA GLU A 467 28.16 -29.55 2.58
C GLU A 467 27.43 -28.80 1.45
N ALA A 468 27.50 -27.46 1.43
CA ALA A 468 26.90 -26.63 0.38
C ALA A 468 27.53 -26.92 -0.99
N LYS A 469 28.87 -27.02 -1.08
CA LYS A 469 29.56 -27.40 -2.32
C LYS A 469 29.18 -28.80 -2.80
N ALA A 470 29.00 -29.74 -1.88
CA ALA A 470 28.59 -31.10 -2.21
C ALA A 470 27.14 -31.16 -2.74
N ALA A 471 26.22 -30.38 -2.15
CA ALA A 471 24.81 -30.36 -2.54
C ALA A 471 24.56 -29.52 -3.82
N LEU A 472 25.09 -28.30 -3.87
CA LEU A 472 24.77 -27.32 -4.92
C LEU A 472 25.73 -27.36 -6.12
N GLY A 473 26.80 -28.15 -6.01
CA GLY A 473 27.79 -28.35 -7.07
C GLY A 473 28.91 -27.31 -7.07
N PRO A 474 29.99 -27.57 -7.83
CA PRO A 474 31.22 -26.77 -7.79
C PRO A 474 31.06 -25.36 -8.36
N GLU A 475 30.13 -25.16 -9.30
CA GLU A 475 29.88 -23.86 -9.96
C GLU A 475 29.10 -22.87 -9.08
N CYS A 476 28.39 -23.36 -8.05
CA CYS A 476 27.67 -22.49 -7.11
C CYS A 476 28.68 -21.72 -6.25
N VAL A 477 28.60 -20.40 -6.24
CA VAL A 477 29.49 -19.54 -5.45
C VAL A 477 29.06 -19.56 -3.98
N ILE A 478 29.91 -20.07 -3.10
CA ILE A 478 29.65 -20.19 -1.68
C ILE A 478 30.41 -19.11 -0.92
N THR A 479 29.74 -18.44 0.02
CA THR A 479 30.35 -17.40 0.86
C THR A 479 29.75 -17.39 2.26
N TYR A 480 30.49 -16.81 3.21
CA TYR A 480 29.95 -16.27 4.46
C TYR A 480 29.79 -14.74 4.30
N ALA A 481 28.69 -14.15 4.77
CA ALA A 481 28.42 -12.71 4.69
C ALA A 481 28.75 -12.05 6.03
N ALA A 482 30.01 -11.64 6.21
CA ALA A 482 30.44 -11.06 7.48
C ALA A 482 29.99 -9.61 7.61
N ASP A 483 29.62 -9.18 8.82
CA ASP A 483 29.39 -7.76 9.10
C ASP A 483 30.68 -6.94 8.82
N TRP A 484 30.56 -5.68 8.42
CA TRP A 484 31.71 -4.79 8.17
C TRP A 484 32.66 -4.65 9.37
N SER A 485 32.19 -4.90 10.60
CA SER A 485 33.03 -4.92 11.81
C SER A 485 33.61 -6.32 12.12
N GLU A 486 33.16 -7.36 11.43
CA GLU A 486 33.45 -8.77 11.71
C GLU A 486 34.46 -9.41 10.75
N TYR A 487 34.42 -9.06 9.46
CA TYR A 487 35.11 -9.78 8.38
C TYR A 487 36.62 -9.99 8.58
N ARG A 488 37.25 -9.14 9.40
CA ARG A 488 38.68 -9.08 9.66
C ARG A 488 39.07 -9.73 11.00
N TYR A 489 40.01 -9.11 11.72
CA TYR A 489 40.48 -9.58 13.01
C TYR A 489 39.52 -9.27 14.18
N HIS A 490 39.61 -10.08 15.23
CA HIS A 490 38.98 -9.88 16.52
C HIS A 490 39.99 -9.27 17.52
N ASP A 491 39.73 -8.03 17.94
CA ASP A 491 40.47 -7.39 19.04
C ASP A 491 39.87 -7.79 20.40
N ARG A 492 40.66 -8.48 21.21
CA ARG A 492 40.27 -8.93 22.57
C ARG A 492 40.58 -7.88 23.64
N GLY A 493 41.01 -6.69 23.24
CA GLY A 493 41.47 -5.62 24.11
C GLY A 493 42.97 -5.68 24.40
N GLY A 494 43.56 -4.51 24.66
CA GLY A 494 45.00 -4.37 24.89
C GLY A 494 45.85 -4.68 23.66
N ALA A 495 45.30 -4.48 22.45
CA ALA A 495 45.94 -4.81 21.17
C ALA A 495 46.30 -6.31 21.04
N ASN A 496 45.49 -7.19 21.64
CA ASN A 496 45.61 -8.64 21.51
C ASN A 496 44.64 -9.12 20.43
N VAL A 497 45.18 -9.49 19.26
CA VAL A 497 44.41 -9.69 18.04
C VAL A 497 44.56 -11.12 17.51
N ASP A 498 43.44 -11.76 17.21
CA ASP A 498 43.39 -13.00 16.42
C ASP A 498 42.53 -12.80 15.15
N PHE A 499 42.58 -13.74 14.22
CA PHE A 499 41.77 -13.73 12.98
C PHE A 499 40.85 -14.96 12.92
N PRO A 500 39.66 -14.90 13.53
CA PRO A 500 38.77 -16.07 13.62
C PRO A 500 38.31 -16.56 12.24
N LEU A 501 37.98 -15.64 11.33
CA LEU A 501 37.41 -15.99 10.03
C LEU A 501 38.45 -16.35 8.96
N ASP A 502 39.75 -16.15 9.19
CA ASP A 502 40.78 -16.48 8.18
C ASP A 502 40.77 -17.95 7.77
N ALA A 503 40.43 -18.87 8.69
CA ALA A 503 40.28 -20.28 8.35
C ALA A 503 39.06 -20.55 7.45
N VAL A 504 37.98 -19.77 7.61
CA VAL A 504 36.81 -19.80 6.72
C VAL A 504 37.20 -19.21 5.37
N TRP A 505 37.87 -18.06 5.35
CA TRP A 505 38.33 -17.40 4.14
C TRP A 505 39.39 -18.20 3.38
N ALA A 506 40.18 -19.03 4.05
CA ALA A 506 41.15 -19.93 3.41
C ALA A 506 40.53 -21.25 2.93
N ASP A 507 39.35 -21.62 3.42
CA ASP A 507 38.70 -22.88 3.06
C ASP A 507 38.45 -22.97 1.55
N PRO A 508 38.86 -24.04 0.85
CA PRO A 508 38.68 -24.16 -0.60
C PRO A 508 37.21 -24.21 -1.03
N ASN A 509 36.26 -24.47 -0.12
CA ASN A 509 34.83 -24.48 -0.41
C ASN A 509 34.18 -23.10 -0.31
N ILE A 510 34.86 -22.09 0.22
CA ILE A 510 34.43 -20.69 0.19
C ILE A 510 35.06 -20.04 -1.04
N ASP A 511 34.29 -19.54 -1.99
CA ASP A 511 34.84 -19.01 -3.24
C ASP A 511 35.22 -17.53 -3.13
N VAL A 512 34.50 -16.78 -2.30
CA VAL A 512 34.63 -15.33 -2.17
C VAL A 512 34.55 -14.92 -0.69
N VAL A 513 35.11 -13.76 -0.35
CA VAL A 513 34.94 -13.14 0.98
C VAL A 513 33.71 -12.24 0.93
N GLY A 514 32.64 -12.61 1.63
CA GLY A 514 31.42 -11.81 1.71
C GLY A 514 31.47 -10.79 2.85
N ILE A 515 31.12 -9.53 2.56
CA ILE A 515 31.06 -8.44 3.52
C ILE A 515 29.75 -7.68 3.37
N ASP A 516 29.05 -7.45 4.47
CA ASP A 516 27.92 -6.52 4.56
C ASP A 516 28.49 -5.12 4.83
N ALA A 517 28.82 -4.40 3.76
CA ALA A 517 29.79 -3.31 3.68
C ALA A 517 29.21 -1.93 4.03
N TYR A 518 28.68 -1.77 5.24
CA TYR A 518 28.07 -0.53 5.71
C TYR A 518 29.06 0.42 6.43
N PHE A 519 30.20 0.70 5.80
CA PHE A 519 31.24 1.57 6.39
C PHE A 519 30.85 3.07 6.39
N PRO A 520 31.23 3.86 7.42
CA PRO A 520 31.10 5.31 7.38
C PRO A 520 31.98 5.90 6.27
N LEU A 521 31.36 6.65 5.35
CA LEU A 521 32.05 7.32 4.24
C LEU A 521 32.29 8.81 4.51
N THR A 522 31.48 9.41 5.37
CA THR A 522 31.60 10.82 5.79
C THR A 522 31.43 10.93 7.30
N ASP A 523 31.74 12.09 7.90
CA ASP A 523 31.64 12.31 9.35
C ASP A 523 31.23 13.75 9.72
N VAL A 524 30.55 14.45 8.81
CA VAL A 524 30.19 15.88 8.97
C VAL A 524 28.72 16.07 9.38
N PRO A 525 28.36 17.16 10.07
CA PRO A 525 27.01 17.40 10.58
C PRO A 525 26.04 17.93 9.53
N ARG A 526 26.15 17.46 8.29
CA ARG A 526 25.30 17.81 7.15
C ARG A 526 25.29 16.68 6.12
N ALA A 527 24.28 16.66 5.25
CA ALA A 527 24.27 15.76 4.11
C ALA A 527 25.40 16.13 3.12
N VAL A 528 26.05 15.12 2.56
CA VAL A 528 27.12 15.29 1.57
C VAL A 528 26.64 14.76 0.22
N TYR A 529 26.31 15.66 -0.69
CA TYR A 529 25.85 15.32 -2.04
C TYR A 529 26.99 15.21 -3.06
N ASP A 530 28.17 15.75 -2.74
CA ASP A 530 29.35 15.66 -3.60
C ASP A 530 29.84 14.21 -3.70
N LYS A 531 29.61 13.61 -4.88
CA LYS A 531 30.01 12.23 -5.18
C LYS A 531 31.51 12.02 -5.01
N ALA A 532 32.34 13.00 -5.32
CA ALA A 532 33.79 12.87 -5.18
C ALA A 532 34.21 12.77 -3.71
N ALA A 533 33.58 13.57 -2.84
CA ALA A 533 33.78 13.49 -1.39
C ALA A 533 33.31 12.15 -0.81
N VAL A 534 32.14 11.66 -1.22
CA VAL A 534 31.63 10.35 -0.78
C VAL A 534 32.52 9.21 -1.28
N ALA A 535 32.96 9.25 -2.54
CA ALA A 535 33.86 8.25 -3.12
C ALA A 535 35.22 8.23 -2.41
N ALA A 536 35.80 9.39 -2.09
CA ALA A 536 37.06 9.48 -1.34
C ALA A 536 36.96 8.82 0.05
N GLY A 537 35.77 8.82 0.65
CA GLY A 537 35.46 8.16 1.91
C GLY A 537 35.71 6.65 1.92
N TRP A 538 35.77 5.97 0.78
CA TRP A 538 36.13 4.55 0.72
C TRP A 538 37.62 4.28 0.98
N ALA A 539 38.50 5.28 0.79
CA ALA A 539 39.96 5.16 0.95
C ALA A 539 40.55 6.12 1.99
N SER A 540 39.72 6.85 2.73
CA SER A 540 40.15 7.83 3.73
C SER A 540 39.11 8.01 4.84
N GLY A 541 39.41 8.88 5.81
CA GLY A 541 38.48 9.31 6.85
C GLY A 541 38.34 8.32 8.01
N GLU A 542 37.16 8.27 8.61
CA GLU A 542 36.90 7.41 9.75
C GLU A 542 37.18 5.93 9.41
N LEU A 543 37.87 5.24 10.32
CA LEU A 543 38.32 3.85 10.21
C LEU A 543 39.45 3.58 9.19
N ILE A 544 40.03 4.64 8.61
CA ILE A 544 41.30 4.58 7.86
C ILE A 544 42.32 5.51 8.50
N ASP A 545 42.02 6.81 8.52
CA ASP A 545 42.93 7.85 9.02
C ASP A 545 42.77 8.06 10.54
N TYR A 546 41.56 7.86 11.06
CA TYR A 546 41.23 8.10 12.47
C TYR A 546 40.01 7.30 12.94
N PHE A 547 39.77 7.29 14.25
CA PHE A 547 38.52 6.82 14.86
C PHE A 547 38.09 7.73 16.02
N TYR A 548 36.84 7.59 16.47
CA TYR A 548 36.34 8.26 17.67
C TYR A 548 36.36 7.31 18.86
N ALA A 549 37.03 7.72 19.96
CA ALA A 549 37.12 6.89 21.16
C ALA A 549 35.79 6.85 21.93
N THR A 550 35.03 7.95 21.92
CA THR A 550 33.69 8.04 22.49
C THR A 550 32.74 8.81 21.58
N GLN A 551 31.43 8.61 21.79
CA GLN A 551 30.40 9.39 21.10
C GLN A 551 30.51 10.89 21.42
N SER A 552 30.92 11.24 22.65
CA SER A 552 31.15 12.63 23.06
C SER A 552 32.26 13.30 22.26
N ASP A 553 33.30 12.55 21.87
CA ASP A 553 34.42 13.07 21.06
C ASP A 553 33.97 13.43 19.65
N ARG A 554 33.02 12.66 19.10
CA ARG A 554 32.35 12.94 17.83
C ARG A 554 31.45 14.17 17.95
N ASP A 555 30.58 14.22 18.95
CA ASP A 555 29.52 15.22 19.09
C ASP A 555 30.01 16.64 19.47
N LEU A 556 31.31 16.88 19.61
CA LEU A 556 31.87 18.22 19.86
C LEU A 556 31.49 19.23 18.77
N GLU A 557 31.37 18.80 17.52
CA GLU A 557 31.03 19.69 16.38
C GLU A 557 29.65 20.31 16.50
N ARG A 558 28.67 19.56 17.02
CA ARG A 558 27.32 20.07 17.31
C ARG A 558 27.33 21.21 18.33
N ARG A 559 28.41 21.35 19.09
CA ARG A 559 28.62 22.40 20.10
C ARG A 559 29.51 23.54 19.59
N GLY A 560 29.89 23.52 18.32
CA GLY A 560 30.82 24.49 17.71
C GLY A 560 32.28 24.29 18.13
N LEU A 561 32.67 23.06 18.49
CA LEU A 561 34.03 22.68 18.86
C LEU A 561 34.56 21.63 17.88
N ASP A 562 35.88 21.54 17.72
CA ASP A 562 36.48 20.54 16.82
C ASP A 562 36.27 19.11 17.36
N PRO A 563 35.82 18.15 16.52
CA PRO A 563 35.78 16.74 16.90
C PRO A 563 37.14 16.22 17.34
N GLN A 564 37.17 15.42 18.40
CA GLN A 564 38.40 14.77 18.86
C GLN A 564 38.60 13.45 18.12
N ARG A 565 39.38 13.49 17.04
CA ARG A 565 39.74 12.32 16.21
C ARG A 565 41.04 11.68 16.74
N SER A 566 41.00 10.38 17.01
CA SER A 566 42.18 9.61 17.39
C SER A 566 42.85 9.04 16.13
N PRO A 567 44.11 9.39 15.82
CA PRO A 567 44.76 8.97 14.57
C PRO A 567 45.01 7.46 14.52
N ILE A 568 44.99 6.92 13.30
CA ILE A 568 45.41 5.56 12.98
C ILE A 568 46.73 5.63 12.21
N ASP A 569 47.84 5.40 12.91
CA ASP A 569 49.19 5.53 12.32
C ASP A 569 49.71 4.23 11.67
N ASP A 570 49.17 3.07 12.07
CA ASP A 570 49.50 1.76 11.48
C ASP A 570 48.27 1.25 10.72
N PRO A 571 48.35 1.09 9.38
CA PRO A 571 47.25 0.61 8.53
C PRO A 571 46.67 -0.74 8.96
N PHE A 572 47.40 -1.52 9.76
CA PHE A 572 46.84 -2.71 10.39
C PHE A 572 45.56 -2.40 11.16
N TRP A 573 45.48 -1.25 11.84
CA TRP A 573 44.31 -0.87 12.62
C TRP A 573 43.20 -0.20 11.78
N ALA A 574 43.45 0.12 10.52
CA ALA A 574 42.48 0.71 9.60
C ALA A 574 41.43 -0.32 9.15
N ILE A 575 40.28 -0.37 9.83
CA ILE A 575 39.27 -1.42 9.66
C ILE A 575 38.54 -1.35 8.33
N LYS A 576 38.49 -0.15 7.73
CA LYS A 576 37.86 0.08 6.42
C LYS A 576 38.86 -0.03 5.27
N ASP A 577 40.17 -0.13 5.53
CA ASP A 577 41.17 -0.34 4.48
C ASP A 577 41.16 -1.80 3.99
N ILE A 578 40.11 -2.10 3.21
CA ILE A 578 39.85 -3.42 2.62
C ILE A 578 41.02 -3.85 1.74
N ARG A 579 41.66 -2.90 1.05
CA ARG A 579 42.81 -3.18 0.19
C ARG A 579 44.01 -3.62 1.01
N TYR A 580 44.35 -2.89 2.07
CA TYR A 580 45.43 -3.31 2.96
C TYR A 580 45.18 -4.70 3.52
N TRP A 581 43.99 -4.97 4.05
CA TRP A 581 43.63 -6.30 4.56
C TRP A 581 43.79 -7.38 3.48
N TRP A 582 43.25 -7.14 2.28
CA TRP A 582 43.29 -8.11 1.19
C TRP A 582 44.71 -8.38 0.64
N GLU A 583 45.58 -7.37 0.61
CA GLU A 583 46.93 -7.48 0.04
C GLU A 583 48.00 -8.03 0.99
N ASN A 584 47.73 -8.14 2.29
CA ASN A 584 48.75 -8.44 3.30
C ASN A 584 48.55 -9.81 3.97
N GLU A 585 49.64 -10.35 4.51
CA GLU A 585 49.59 -11.53 5.38
C GLU A 585 48.97 -11.18 6.73
N HIS A 586 48.17 -12.09 7.27
CA HIS A 586 47.55 -11.90 8.57
C HIS A 586 48.37 -12.61 9.65
N VAL A 587 48.85 -11.86 10.64
CA VAL A 587 49.65 -12.39 11.75
C VAL A 587 49.01 -11.98 13.08
N PRO A 588 48.64 -12.94 13.95
CA PRO A 588 48.10 -12.62 15.28
C PRO A 588 49.03 -11.70 16.07
N ARG A 589 48.47 -10.83 16.93
CA ARG A 589 49.26 -9.89 17.73
C ARG A 589 49.01 -10.05 19.23
N VAL A 590 50.05 -9.88 20.03
CA VAL A 590 49.95 -9.76 21.49
C VAL A 590 50.55 -8.42 21.90
N ALA A 591 49.77 -7.60 22.61
CA ALA A 591 50.13 -6.22 22.94
C ALA A 591 50.62 -5.41 21.72
N GLY A 592 49.98 -5.58 20.56
CA GLY A 592 50.29 -4.90 19.31
C GLY A 592 51.49 -5.46 18.53
N VAL A 593 52.20 -6.44 19.08
CA VAL A 593 53.36 -7.06 18.43
C VAL A 593 52.93 -8.33 17.67
N PRO A 594 53.26 -8.49 16.38
CA PRO A 594 53.05 -9.74 15.66
C PRO A 594 53.72 -10.93 16.34
N THR A 595 52.96 -12.01 16.54
CA THR A 595 53.40 -13.22 17.23
C THR A 595 52.98 -14.47 16.45
N GLY A 596 53.91 -15.43 16.31
CA GLY A 596 53.65 -16.69 15.62
C GLY A 596 53.74 -16.60 14.10
N PRO A 597 53.41 -17.69 13.38
CA PRO A 597 53.31 -17.68 11.91
C PRO A 597 52.07 -16.91 11.43
N ALA A 598 52.07 -16.52 10.16
CA ALA A 598 50.86 -16.03 9.50
C ALA A 598 49.74 -17.09 9.54
N THR A 599 48.49 -16.65 9.47
CA THR A 599 47.31 -17.52 9.40
C THR A 599 47.24 -18.23 8.04
N ALA A 600 46.17 -18.99 7.82
CA ALA A 600 45.92 -19.66 6.55
C ALA A 600 45.51 -18.71 5.41
N TRP A 601 45.27 -17.42 5.69
CA TRP A 601 44.91 -16.44 4.66
C TRP A 601 46.04 -16.29 3.64
N VAL A 602 45.67 -16.33 2.36
CA VAL A 602 46.59 -16.08 1.24
C VAL A 602 46.30 -14.67 0.71
N PRO A 603 47.28 -13.75 0.76
CA PRO A 603 47.11 -12.41 0.24
C PRO A 603 46.64 -12.43 -1.22
N ARG A 604 45.64 -11.60 -1.52
CA ARG A 604 45.01 -11.50 -2.85
C ARG A 604 44.34 -12.79 -3.34
N GLY A 605 44.16 -13.78 -2.46
CA GLY A 605 43.79 -15.14 -2.84
C GLY A 605 42.36 -15.31 -3.36
N LYS A 606 41.41 -14.49 -2.88
CA LYS A 606 39.99 -14.56 -3.25
C LYS A 606 39.40 -13.17 -3.51
N PRO A 607 38.39 -13.02 -4.38
CA PRO A 607 37.67 -11.77 -4.53
C PRO A 607 36.77 -11.51 -3.32
N ILE A 608 36.44 -10.24 -3.12
CA ILE A 608 35.52 -9.75 -2.10
C ILE A 608 34.19 -9.44 -2.78
N TRP A 609 33.10 -9.94 -2.21
CA TRP A 609 31.75 -9.52 -2.60
C TRP A 609 31.18 -8.69 -1.47
N PHE A 610 30.63 -7.52 -1.78
CA PHE A 610 29.74 -6.85 -0.84
C PHE A 610 28.39 -7.55 -0.93
N THR A 611 28.19 -8.52 -0.04
CA THR A 611 26.95 -9.31 0.06
C THR A 611 25.76 -8.43 0.43
N GLU A 612 26.05 -7.29 1.08
CA GLU A 612 25.16 -6.15 1.21
C GLU A 612 25.97 -4.84 1.14
N TYR A 613 25.38 -3.79 0.58
CA TYR A 613 25.76 -2.40 0.84
C TYR A 613 24.52 -1.53 0.62
N GLY A 614 24.41 -0.40 1.29
CA GLY A 614 23.26 0.48 1.08
C GLY A 614 23.28 1.67 2.00
N PHE A 615 22.37 2.60 1.74
CA PHE A 615 22.23 3.84 2.50
C PHE A 615 20.75 4.07 2.78
N PRO A 616 20.35 4.44 4.01
CA PRO A 616 18.96 4.77 4.29
C PRO A 616 18.56 6.08 3.58
N THR A 617 17.26 6.27 3.33
CA THR A 617 16.72 7.51 2.72
C THR A 617 16.60 8.64 3.76
N VAL A 618 17.71 8.96 4.42
CA VAL A 618 17.75 9.91 5.54
C VAL A 618 18.93 10.85 5.38
N ASN A 619 18.76 12.12 5.77
CA ASN A 619 19.87 13.07 5.76
C ASN A 619 21.07 12.53 6.56
N CYS A 620 22.28 12.79 6.08
CA CYS A 620 23.53 12.27 6.64
C CYS A 620 23.70 10.73 6.56
N ALA A 621 22.98 10.04 5.67
CA ALA A 621 23.05 8.58 5.49
C ALA A 621 24.47 8.01 5.40
N THR A 622 25.39 8.72 4.74
CA THR A 622 26.78 8.32 4.52
C THR A 622 27.64 8.31 5.80
N ASN A 623 27.17 8.93 6.89
CA ASN A 623 27.90 8.97 8.15
C ASN A 623 27.80 7.66 8.94
N GLN A 624 26.72 6.91 8.74
CA GLN A 624 26.49 5.64 9.42
C GLN A 624 25.50 4.80 8.59
N PRO A 625 25.93 4.16 7.50
CA PRO A 625 25.01 3.52 6.56
C PRO A 625 24.30 2.28 7.10
N ASN A 626 24.81 1.68 8.18
CA ASN A 626 24.34 0.41 8.73
C ASN A 626 23.03 0.50 9.54
N VAL A 627 22.59 1.71 9.89
CA VAL A 627 21.43 1.90 10.78
C VAL A 627 20.13 2.10 10.00
N PHE A 628 19.03 1.60 10.58
CA PHE A 628 17.68 1.77 10.07
C PHE A 628 16.78 2.34 11.16
N ILE A 629 15.64 2.90 10.75
CA ILE A 629 14.63 3.46 11.66
C ILE A 629 13.39 2.55 11.59
N ASP A 630 13.10 1.86 12.69
CA ASP A 630 11.86 1.11 12.90
C ASP A 630 11.39 1.38 14.34
N PRO A 631 10.28 2.11 14.55
CA PRO A 631 9.79 2.44 15.89
C PRO A 631 9.57 1.25 16.82
N LYS A 632 9.39 0.05 16.26
CA LYS A 632 9.19 -1.20 17.01
C LYS A 632 10.54 -1.76 17.53
N SER A 633 11.67 -1.44 16.90
CA SER A 633 12.98 -2.08 17.14
C SER A 633 13.83 -1.36 18.17
N ILE A 634 14.54 -2.12 19.02
CA ILE A 634 15.59 -1.57 19.88
C ILE A 634 16.86 -1.18 19.10
N GLU A 635 17.03 -1.69 17.88
CA GLU A 635 18.16 -1.37 16.99
C GLU A 635 17.81 -0.18 16.07
N SER A 636 16.74 0.55 16.37
CA SER A 636 16.29 1.70 15.59
C SER A 636 17.12 2.96 15.87
N PHE A 637 18.03 3.28 14.96
CA PHE A 637 18.90 4.44 15.04
C PHE A 637 18.84 5.29 13.76
N ALA A 638 19.12 6.59 13.90
CA ALA A 638 19.34 7.47 12.76
C ALA A 638 20.85 7.67 12.56
N PRO A 639 21.32 7.92 11.33
CA PRO A 639 22.74 8.13 11.07
C PRO A 639 23.32 9.26 11.93
N TYR A 640 24.63 9.23 12.20
CA TYR A 640 25.28 10.29 12.97
C TYR A 640 24.99 11.68 12.39
N TYR A 641 24.68 12.62 13.27
CA TYR A 641 24.26 13.99 12.95
C TYR A 641 22.92 14.16 12.23
N SER A 642 22.25 13.07 11.84
CA SER A 642 20.95 13.13 11.19
C SER A 642 19.90 13.85 12.05
N ASN A 643 19.01 14.57 11.37
CA ASN A 643 17.80 15.15 11.96
C ASN A 643 16.53 14.39 11.55
N ARG A 644 16.69 13.21 10.92
CA ARG A 644 15.63 12.33 10.41
C ARG A 644 14.81 12.93 9.25
N ALA A 645 15.33 13.93 8.56
CA ALA A 645 14.72 14.40 7.31
C ALA A 645 14.88 13.33 6.22
N VAL A 646 13.84 13.17 5.39
CA VAL A 646 13.88 12.32 4.20
C VAL A 646 14.88 12.94 3.22
N ASP A 647 15.84 12.14 2.76
CA ASP A 647 16.84 12.60 1.80
C ASP A 647 17.13 11.47 0.80
N ARG A 648 16.51 11.57 -0.38
CA ARG A 648 16.68 10.61 -1.48
C ARG A 648 17.92 10.94 -2.32
N VAL A 649 18.31 12.22 -2.35
CA VAL A 649 19.47 12.70 -3.11
C VAL A 649 20.75 12.11 -2.53
N VAL A 650 20.92 12.14 -1.19
CA VAL A 650 22.10 11.54 -0.55
C VAL A 650 22.19 10.04 -0.76
N GLN A 651 21.07 9.31 -0.73
CA GLN A 651 21.04 7.87 -0.99
C GLN A 651 21.50 7.58 -2.42
N ARG A 652 20.91 8.26 -3.42
CA ARG A 652 21.29 8.11 -4.83
C ARG A 652 22.77 8.44 -5.04
N ALA A 653 23.21 9.61 -4.58
CA ALA A 653 24.59 10.06 -4.73
C ALA A 653 25.61 9.08 -4.11
N ALA A 654 25.28 8.51 -2.94
CA ALA A 654 26.15 7.54 -2.27
C ALA A 654 26.23 6.19 -3.00
N ILE A 655 25.12 5.73 -3.58
CA ILE A 655 25.10 4.53 -4.44
C ILE A 655 25.94 4.77 -5.70
N GLU A 656 25.75 5.90 -6.39
CA GLU A 656 26.53 6.27 -7.58
C GLU A 656 28.02 6.35 -7.26
N ALA A 657 28.39 7.10 -6.21
CA ALA A 657 29.78 7.26 -5.78
C ALA A 657 30.44 5.93 -5.43
N THR A 658 29.70 5.02 -4.78
CA THR A 658 30.20 3.69 -4.42
C THR A 658 30.42 2.82 -5.66
N GLU A 659 29.45 2.79 -6.58
CA GLU A 659 29.56 2.02 -7.82
C GLU A 659 30.70 2.55 -8.71
N GLU A 660 30.78 3.86 -8.90
CA GLU A 660 31.85 4.51 -9.69
C GLU A 660 33.23 4.26 -9.06
N PHE A 661 33.37 4.42 -7.74
CA PHE A 661 34.63 4.22 -7.03
C PHE A 661 35.20 2.80 -7.24
N TRP A 662 34.37 1.77 -7.08
CA TRP A 662 34.81 0.38 -7.20
C TRP A 662 34.87 -0.13 -8.65
N ASN A 663 34.28 0.59 -9.61
CA ASN A 663 34.44 0.29 -11.03
C ASN A 663 35.74 0.86 -11.62
N GLU A 664 36.36 1.84 -10.96
CA GLU A 664 37.65 2.41 -11.35
C GLU A 664 38.81 1.44 -11.02
N PRO A 665 39.56 0.92 -12.03
CA PRO A 665 40.63 -0.05 -11.80
C PRO A 665 41.76 0.43 -10.88
N ALA A 666 41.99 1.75 -10.78
CA ALA A 666 42.98 2.30 -9.86
C ALA A 666 42.64 2.03 -8.37
N ASN A 667 41.35 2.03 -8.04
CA ASN A 667 40.84 1.78 -6.70
C ASN A 667 40.61 0.28 -6.45
N ASN A 668 40.31 -0.48 -7.51
CA ASN A 668 39.95 -1.88 -7.45
C ASN A 668 40.96 -2.77 -8.21
N PRO A 669 42.13 -3.08 -7.59
CA PRO A 669 43.23 -3.77 -8.27
C PRO A 669 42.84 -5.18 -8.70
N THR A 670 43.44 -5.64 -9.80
CA THR A 670 43.28 -7.02 -10.28
C THR A 670 44.21 -7.97 -9.52
N SER A 671 43.68 -9.10 -9.04
CA SER A 671 44.48 -10.14 -8.40
C SER A 671 45.36 -10.88 -9.41
N PRO A 672 46.66 -11.08 -9.09
CA PRO A 672 47.49 -11.98 -9.87
C PRO A 672 47.15 -13.46 -9.65
N VAL A 673 46.34 -13.80 -8.63
CA VAL A 673 46.00 -15.20 -8.27
C VAL A 673 44.83 -15.71 -9.10
N TYR A 674 43.74 -14.95 -9.19
CA TYR A 674 42.51 -15.34 -9.89
C TYR A 674 42.17 -14.47 -11.11
N GLY A 675 42.94 -13.41 -11.39
CA GLY A 675 42.80 -12.61 -12.61
C GLY A 675 41.58 -11.68 -12.68
N GLY A 676 40.86 -11.48 -11.57
CA GLY A 676 39.72 -10.56 -11.46
C GLY A 676 39.95 -9.42 -10.47
N PRO A 677 39.01 -8.46 -10.35
CA PRO A 677 39.11 -7.33 -9.42
C PRO A 677 38.98 -7.77 -7.95
N MET A 678 39.63 -7.05 -7.04
CA MET A 678 39.55 -7.24 -5.59
C MET A 678 38.11 -7.24 -5.08
N VAL A 679 37.34 -6.18 -5.36
CA VAL A 679 35.90 -6.12 -5.09
C VAL A 679 35.16 -6.52 -6.36
N GLY A 680 34.59 -7.73 -6.35
CA GLY A 680 33.94 -8.35 -7.51
C GLY A 680 32.49 -7.92 -7.70
N ARG A 681 31.62 -8.28 -6.75
CA ARG A 681 30.17 -7.98 -6.79
C ARG A 681 29.76 -7.13 -5.61
N ARG A 682 28.69 -6.36 -5.79
CA ARG A 682 28.11 -5.49 -4.76
C ARG A 682 26.59 -5.56 -4.87
N PHE A 683 25.94 -6.05 -3.82
CA PHE A 683 24.50 -6.22 -3.76
C PHE A 683 23.87 -5.07 -2.98
N VAL A 684 23.12 -4.21 -3.68
CA VAL A 684 22.49 -3.06 -3.02
C VAL A 684 21.30 -3.53 -2.17
N TRP A 685 21.29 -3.11 -0.92
CA TRP A 685 20.19 -3.27 0.02
C TRP A 685 19.29 -2.03 -0.10
N CYS A 686 18.04 -2.13 -0.58
CA CYS A 686 17.34 -3.35 -1.04
C CYS A 686 16.19 -3.08 -2.02
N TRP A 687 15.75 -4.12 -2.73
CA TRP A 687 14.52 -4.19 -3.52
C TRP A 687 13.50 -5.08 -2.79
N ASP A 688 12.20 -4.74 -2.81
CA ASP A 688 11.16 -5.51 -2.12
C ASP A 688 10.37 -6.38 -3.10
N ALA A 689 9.99 -7.58 -2.68
CA ALA A 689 9.12 -8.46 -3.45
C ALA A 689 7.70 -7.92 -3.58
N ARG A 690 7.28 -7.00 -2.71
CA ARG A 690 5.96 -6.36 -2.77
C ARG A 690 6.02 -5.16 -3.72
N PRO A 691 5.05 -5.00 -4.63
CA PRO A 691 5.19 -4.07 -5.73
C PRO A 691 4.95 -2.62 -5.31
N TYR A 692 5.91 -1.75 -5.63
CA TYR A 692 5.71 -0.30 -5.60
C TYR A 692 4.68 0.14 -6.67
N PRO A 693 3.79 1.13 -6.40
CA PRO A 693 3.61 1.92 -5.17
C PRO A 693 2.66 1.28 -4.14
N PHE A 694 2.17 0.06 -4.38
CA PHE A 694 1.21 -0.58 -3.49
C PHE A 694 1.85 -0.88 -2.14
N PHE A 695 3.05 -1.45 -2.12
CA PHE A 695 3.94 -1.28 -0.98
C PHE A 695 4.75 0.02 -1.20
N PRO A 696 4.86 0.92 -0.21
CA PRO A 696 4.44 0.82 1.19
C PRO A 696 2.98 1.20 1.49
N ALA A 697 2.22 1.60 0.49
CA ALA A 697 1.03 2.40 0.71
C ALA A 697 -0.20 1.63 1.24
N LEU A 698 -0.30 0.32 1.02
CA LEU A 698 -1.38 -0.55 1.54
C LEU A 698 -1.09 -1.03 2.96
N THR A 699 -1.25 -0.13 3.92
CA THR A 699 -1.02 -0.40 5.35
C THR A 699 -2.01 -1.39 5.97
N ASN A 700 -3.14 -1.66 5.30
CA ASN A 700 -4.10 -2.70 5.66
C ASN A 700 -3.70 -4.10 5.16
N VAL A 701 -2.74 -4.19 4.23
CA VAL A 701 -2.18 -5.45 3.72
C VAL A 701 -0.82 -5.73 4.37
N TRP A 702 0.03 -4.71 4.51
CA TRP A 702 1.37 -4.82 5.09
C TRP A 702 1.56 -3.81 6.23
N SER A 703 2.12 -4.24 7.36
CA SER A 703 2.21 -3.42 8.57
C SER A 703 3.46 -2.54 8.68
N ASP A 704 4.46 -2.78 7.83
CA ASP A 704 5.79 -2.16 7.85
C ASP A 704 5.98 -1.05 6.80
N GLY A 705 4.90 -0.63 6.13
CA GLY A 705 4.95 0.40 5.09
C GLY A 705 5.55 1.74 5.58
N GLU A 706 5.36 2.11 6.84
CA GLU A 706 5.91 3.36 7.40
C GLU A 706 7.45 3.39 7.38
N ASN A 707 8.11 2.24 7.48
CA ASN A 707 9.57 2.12 7.47
C ASN A 707 10.16 2.47 6.10
N PHE A 708 9.40 2.29 5.00
CA PHE A 708 9.88 2.57 3.64
C PHE A 708 10.35 4.01 3.47
N ARG A 709 9.68 4.98 4.12
CA ARG A 709 9.97 6.41 3.97
C ARG A 709 11.44 6.75 4.27
N LEU A 710 12.03 6.11 5.29
CA LEU A 710 13.37 6.39 5.80
C LEU A 710 14.34 5.21 5.65
N GLY A 711 13.85 4.02 5.31
CA GLY A 711 14.69 2.83 5.15
C GLY A 711 15.44 2.77 3.82
N HIS A 712 16.17 1.68 3.64
CA HIS A 712 17.12 1.47 2.54
C HIS A 712 16.50 1.11 1.18
N TRP A 713 15.20 0.80 1.13
CA TRP A 713 14.50 0.47 -0.12
C TRP A 713 14.83 1.45 -1.25
N ILE A 714 15.21 0.92 -2.41
CA ILE A 714 15.58 1.71 -3.60
C ILE A 714 14.45 1.81 -4.63
N GLU A 715 13.54 0.85 -4.67
CA GLU A 715 12.38 0.84 -5.57
C GLU A 715 11.51 2.09 -5.37
N GLY A 716 11.06 2.71 -6.46
CA GLY A 716 10.32 3.97 -6.37
C GLY A 716 11.09 5.15 -5.75
N LYS A 717 12.41 5.07 -5.59
CA LYS A 717 13.25 6.19 -5.12
C LYS A 717 14.48 6.41 -6.01
N ILE A 718 15.18 5.34 -6.35
CA ILE A 718 16.49 5.39 -7.03
C ILE A 718 16.46 6.11 -8.36
N GLY A 719 15.33 6.03 -9.08
CA GLY A 719 15.21 6.59 -10.41
C GLY A 719 14.47 7.94 -10.50
N ASN A 720 14.23 8.63 -9.38
CA ASN A 720 13.70 10.00 -9.45
C ASN A 720 14.65 10.90 -10.25
N MET A 721 14.10 11.81 -11.05
CA MET A 721 14.88 12.62 -11.98
C MET A 721 15.73 13.65 -11.25
N GLN A 722 16.93 13.92 -11.77
CA GLN A 722 17.71 15.09 -11.35
C GLN A 722 17.24 16.32 -12.12
N LEU A 723 17.22 17.48 -11.46
CA LEU A 723 16.89 18.75 -12.07
C LEU A 723 17.79 19.05 -13.28
N ALA A 724 19.09 18.75 -13.19
CA ALA A 724 20.03 18.85 -14.30
C ALA A 724 19.58 18.08 -15.54
N GLU A 725 19.07 16.86 -15.38
CA GLU A 725 18.62 16.02 -16.49
C GLU A 725 17.39 16.60 -17.19
N ILE A 726 16.45 17.17 -16.43
CA ILE A 726 15.25 17.81 -16.98
C ILE A 726 15.64 19.07 -17.76
N VAL A 727 16.48 19.93 -17.18
CA VAL A 727 16.93 21.16 -17.84
C VAL A 727 17.79 20.84 -19.07
N ARG A 728 18.63 19.80 -19.01
CA ARG A 728 19.37 19.29 -20.17
C ARG A 728 18.44 18.84 -21.29
N ASP A 729 17.46 17.98 -21.00
CA ASP A 729 16.49 17.51 -22.00
C ASP A 729 15.72 18.67 -22.64
N LEU A 730 15.34 19.67 -21.84
CA LEU A 730 14.70 20.90 -22.32
C LEU A 730 15.62 21.72 -23.25
N CYS A 731 16.90 21.89 -22.90
CA CYS A 731 17.88 22.58 -23.75
C CYS A 731 18.09 21.87 -25.09
N LEU A 732 18.21 20.54 -25.06
CA LEU A 732 18.33 19.72 -26.27
C LEU A 732 17.08 19.83 -27.15
N ARG A 733 15.88 19.83 -26.56
CA ARG A 733 14.61 20.06 -27.27
C ARG A 733 14.51 21.45 -27.90
N ALA A 734 15.15 22.45 -27.29
CA ALA A 734 15.25 23.79 -27.86
C ALA A 734 16.23 23.88 -29.05
N GLY A 735 17.00 22.82 -29.30
CA GLY A 735 17.97 22.73 -30.40
C GLY A 735 19.39 23.14 -30.03
N LEU A 736 19.71 23.27 -28.74
CA LEU A 736 21.07 23.50 -28.27
C LEU A 736 21.88 22.19 -28.28
N ALA A 737 23.17 22.28 -28.54
CA ALA A 737 24.13 21.18 -28.37
C ALA A 737 24.62 21.09 -26.93
N GLU A 738 25.07 19.91 -26.48
CA GLU A 738 25.64 19.69 -25.14
C GLU A 738 26.77 20.66 -24.78
N SER A 739 27.55 21.11 -25.76
CA SER A 739 28.64 22.05 -25.55
C SER A 739 28.19 23.50 -25.32
N GLU A 740 26.91 23.81 -25.57
CA GLU A 740 26.36 25.17 -25.51
C GLU A 740 25.68 25.46 -24.16
N PHE A 741 25.58 24.50 -23.26
CA PHE A 741 25.02 24.71 -21.93
C PHE A 741 25.75 23.90 -20.84
N ASN A 742 25.61 24.35 -19.59
CA ASN A 742 26.14 23.65 -18.43
C ASN A 742 25.09 23.64 -17.30
N VAL A 743 24.65 22.44 -16.94
CA VAL A 743 23.64 22.17 -15.90
C VAL A 743 24.21 21.48 -14.65
N THR A 744 25.53 21.31 -14.54
CA THR A 744 26.14 20.46 -13.51
C THR A 744 25.92 20.95 -12.08
N ALA A 745 25.52 22.22 -11.90
CA ALA A 745 25.19 22.78 -10.59
C ALA A 745 23.75 22.47 -10.11
N LEU A 746 22.92 21.80 -10.91
CA LEU A 746 21.51 21.53 -10.62
C LEU A 746 21.31 20.10 -10.07
N ASP A 747 21.65 19.88 -8.81
CA ASP A 747 21.65 18.58 -8.11
C ASP A 747 20.36 18.24 -7.35
N ASP A 748 19.29 19.06 -7.46
CA ASP A 748 18.02 18.80 -6.79
C ASP A 748 17.26 17.60 -7.38
N GLU A 749 16.54 16.87 -6.53
CA GLU A 749 15.59 15.84 -6.95
C GLU A 749 14.28 16.47 -7.46
N VAL A 750 13.76 15.91 -8.55
CA VAL A 750 12.43 16.18 -9.07
C VAL A 750 11.66 14.86 -9.14
N VAL A 751 10.72 14.66 -8.20
CA VAL A 751 9.89 13.44 -8.15
C VAL A 751 9.03 13.34 -9.41
N GLY A 752 8.46 14.46 -9.86
CA GLY A 752 7.63 14.53 -11.06
C GLY A 752 7.47 15.96 -11.56
N TYR A 753 7.58 16.17 -12.86
CA TYR A 753 7.25 17.43 -13.55
C TYR A 753 6.48 17.11 -14.82
N VAL A 754 5.37 17.82 -15.06
CA VAL A 754 4.54 17.59 -16.23
C VAL A 754 4.24 18.86 -17.01
N VAL A 755 4.23 18.72 -18.33
CA VAL A 755 3.79 19.74 -19.26
C VAL A 755 2.70 19.15 -20.14
N THR A 756 1.46 19.60 -19.93
CA THR A 756 0.26 19.14 -20.65
C THR A 756 -0.19 20.08 -21.76
N GLU A 757 0.50 21.19 -21.98
CA GLU A 757 0.12 22.25 -22.93
C GLU A 757 1.33 22.71 -23.77
N ARG A 758 1.07 23.35 -24.91
CA ARG A 758 2.11 23.89 -25.77
C ARG A 758 2.63 25.22 -25.22
N LYS A 759 3.88 25.26 -24.78
CA LYS A 759 4.56 26.49 -24.36
C LYS A 759 6.05 26.51 -24.77
N PRO A 760 6.69 27.68 -24.83
CA PRO A 760 8.13 27.80 -25.05
C PRO A 760 8.93 27.04 -23.97
N VAL A 761 10.05 26.42 -24.37
CA VAL A 761 10.98 25.73 -23.43
C VAL A 761 11.44 26.65 -22.31
N ARG A 762 11.68 27.93 -22.61
CA ARG A 762 12.04 28.94 -21.61
C ARG A 762 11.03 29.02 -20.47
N ASP A 763 9.74 28.96 -20.79
CA ASP A 763 8.68 29.07 -19.79
C ASP A 763 8.56 27.78 -18.97
N MET A 764 8.93 26.63 -19.55
CA MET A 764 9.07 25.36 -18.82
C MET A 764 10.22 25.45 -17.80
N ILE A 765 11.38 25.95 -18.22
CA ILE A 765 12.54 26.17 -17.34
C ILE A 765 12.22 27.19 -16.24
N ALA A 766 11.49 28.27 -16.54
CA ALA A 766 11.14 29.31 -15.57
C ALA A 766 10.32 28.77 -14.37
N VAL A 767 9.46 27.78 -14.60
CA VAL A 767 8.75 27.07 -13.52
C VAL A 767 9.74 26.40 -12.58
N LEU A 768 10.72 25.68 -13.13
CA LEU A 768 11.77 25.01 -12.36
C LEU A 768 12.68 26.01 -11.66
N GLN A 769 13.05 27.12 -12.31
CA GLN A 769 13.84 28.21 -11.73
C GLN A 769 13.17 28.80 -10.49
N THR A 770 11.85 28.91 -10.51
CA THR A 770 11.07 29.44 -9.37
C THR A 770 10.97 28.43 -8.23
N ALA A 771 10.82 27.14 -8.55
CA ALA A 771 10.71 26.08 -7.53
C ALA A 771 12.06 25.76 -6.87
N TYR A 772 13.15 25.70 -7.65
CA TYR A 772 14.47 25.26 -7.20
C TYR A 772 15.50 26.40 -7.07
N PHE A 773 15.08 27.64 -7.36
CA PHE A 773 15.88 28.87 -7.14
C PHE A 773 17.25 28.83 -7.82
N PHE A 774 17.25 28.64 -9.14
CA PHE A 774 18.44 28.76 -9.98
C PHE A 774 18.23 29.82 -11.06
N ASP A 775 19.34 30.38 -11.55
CA ASP A 775 19.39 31.35 -12.63
C ASP A 775 20.12 30.75 -13.84
N ALA A 776 19.95 31.36 -15.01
CA ALA A 776 20.66 31.00 -16.23
C ALA A 776 21.39 32.24 -16.75
N VAL A 777 22.68 32.11 -17.03
CA VAL A 777 23.54 33.18 -17.51
C VAL A 777 24.40 32.69 -18.66
N GLU A 778 24.60 33.53 -19.66
CA GLU A 778 25.55 33.24 -20.74
C GLU A 778 26.95 33.66 -20.30
N ARG A 779 27.91 32.72 -20.37
CA ARG A 779 29.33 32.92 -20.06
C ARG A 779 30.16 32.31 -21.18
N ASP A 780 30.95 33.14 -21.85
CA ASP A 780 31.87 32.72 -22.92
C ASP A 780 31.23 31.84 -24.01
N GLY A 781 29.99 32.14 -24.40
CA GLY A 781 29.22 31.41 -25.40
C GLY A 781 28.45 30.19 -24.86
N VAL A 782 28.49 29.92 -23.56
CA VAL A 782 27.82 28.78 -22.91
C VAL A 782 26.73 29.28 -21.97
N LEU A 783 25.53 28.70 -22.05
CA LEU A 783 24.46 28.95 -21.11
C LEU A 783 24.69 28.15 -19.81
N VAL A 784 25.16 28.81 -18.77
CA VAL A 784 25.45 28.21 -17.47
C VAL A 784 24.26 28.38 -16.53
N PHE A 785 23.78 27.28 -15.97
CA PHE A 785 22.74 27.27 -14.95
C PHE A 785 23.38 27.20 -13.57
N VAL A 786 23.05 28.16 -12.71
CA VAL A 786 23.67 28.33 -11.40
C VAL A 786 22.62 28.46 -10.30
N LYS A 787 22.81 27.77 -9.18
CA LYS A 787 21.94 27.93 -8.01
C LYS A 787 22.08 29.32 -7.40
N ARG A 788 20.96 29.95 -7.02
CA ARG A 788 20.99 31.22 -6.31
C ARG A 788 21.63 31.04 -4.94
N GLY A 789 22.54 31.96 -4.59
CA GLY A 789 23.29 31.90 -3.34
C GLY A 789 24.52 30.99 -3.39
N ALA A 790 24.76 30.29 -4.50
CA ALA A 790 26.00 29.55 -4.72
C ALA A 790 27.11 30.48 -5.23
N GLY A 791 28.35 30.23 -4.80
CA GLY A 791 29.55 30.98 -5.21
C GLY A 791 30.11 31.90 -4.12
N GLU A 792 31.41 32.19 -4.21
CA GLU A 792 32.12 33.06 -3.28
C GLU A 792 31.81 34.54 -3.57
N PRO A 793 31.46 35.35 -2.55
CA PRO A 793 31.22 36.77 -2.75
C PRO A 793 32.46 37.51 -3.25
N ILE A 794 32.31 38.34 -4.27
CA ILE A 794 33.39 39.14 -4.85
C ILE A 794 33.39 40.53 -4.20
N MET A 795 34.50 40.87 -3.54
CA MET A 795 34.69 42.19 -2.94
C MET A 795 34.85 43.27 -4.01
N LEU A 796 33.97 44.26 -4.01
CA LEU A 796 34.04 45.39 -4.94
C LEU A 796 34.91 46.50 -4.35
N ASP A 797 35.88 47.00 -5.16
CA ASP A 797 36.77 48.09 -4.75
C ASP A 797 35.98 49.39 -4.58
N PRO A 798 35.95 50.01 -3.38
CA PRO A 798 35.19 51.23 -3.15
C PRO A 798 35.59 52.40 -4.08
N ASN A 799 36.79 52.37 -4.65
CA ASN A 799 37.27 53.38 -5.60
C ASN A 799 36.69 53.23 -7.02
N ASP A 800 36.03 52.10 -7.32
CA ASP A 800 35.33 51.90 -8.59
C ASP A 800 33.93 52.48 -8.66
N LEU A 801 33.35 52.81 -7.49
CA LEU A 801 31.97 53.23 -7.40
C LEU A 801 31.77 54.65 -7.91
N GLY A 802 30.72 54.84 -8.72
CA GLY A 802 30.30 56.16 -9.19
C GLY A 802 31.05 56.62 -10.43
N ALA A 803 31.46 55.70 -11.29
CA ALA A 803 32.02 56.05 -12.60
C ALA A 803 31.00 56.87 -13.41
N SER A 804 31.42 58.02 -13.93
CA SER A 804 30.58 58.93 -14.71
C SER A 804 31.38 59.64 -15.80
N GLU A 805 30.70 60.16 -16.81
CA GLU A 805 31.33 60.97 -17.87
C GLU A 805 31.74 62.37 -17.37
N ASN A 806 31.12 62.87 -16.29
CA ASN A 806 31.31 64.22 -15.75
C ASN A 806 31.42 64.19 -14.21
N ASP A 807 32.41 64.90 -13.65
CA ASP A 807 32.68 65.01 -12.20
C ASP A 807 31.53 65.59 -11.34
N SER A 808 30.41 65.99 -11.95
CA SER A 808 29.25 66.59 -11.30
C SER A 808 28.25 65.58 -10.72
N ASP A 809 28.21 64.33 -11.21
CA ASP A 809 27.37 63.26 -10.65
C ASP A 809 28.23 62.36 -9.74
N ARG A 810 28.11 62.56 -8.42
CA ARG A 810 28.86 61.81 -7.40
C ARG A 810 28.05 60.67 -6.76
N SER A 811 26.90 60.31 -7.34
CA SER A 811 26.08 59.20 -6.82
C SER A 811 26.81 57.86 -6.99
N ARG A 812 27.48 57.40 -5.93
CA ARG A 812 28.30 56.18 -5.94
C ARG A 812 27.47 54.90 -6.04
N VAL A 813 26.32 54.89 -5.36
CA VAL A 813 25.39 53.76 -5.27
C VAL A 813 23.97 54.33 -5.21
N LYS A 814 23.05 53.76 -5.98
CA LYS A 814 21.62 54.08 -5.87
C LYS A 814 20.90 52.86 -5.30
N VAL A 815 20.28 53.03 -4.13
CA VAL A 815 19.47 51.99 -3.48
C VAL A 815 18.00 52.35 -3.65
N GLU A 816 17.25 51.46 -4.27
CA GLU A 816 15.80 51.51 -4.41
C GLU A 816 15.20 50.50 -3.43
N ARG A 817 14.22 50.93 -2.63
CA ARG A 817 13.62 50.08 -1.61
C ARG A 817 12.10 50.02 -1.75
N THR A 818 11.56 48.82 -1.91
CA THR A 818 10.12 48.55 -1.96
C THR A 818 9.46 48.78 -0.59
N GLN A 819 8.22 49.30 -0.59
CA GLN A 819 7.47 49.57 0.64
C GLN A 819 6.97 48.27 1.29
N ASP A 820 7.06 48.17 2.62
CA ASP A 820 6.69 46.96 3.38
C ASP A 820 5.23 46.50 3.16
N THR A 821 4.32 47.40 2.79
CA THR A 821 2.90 47.08 2.48
C THR A 821 2.71 46.42 1.11
N GLU A 822 3.67 46.53 0.20
CA GLU A 822 3.63 45.91 -1.12
C GLU A 822 4.22 44.49 -1.10
N LEU A 823 5.04 44.17 -0.10
CA LEU A 823 5.64 42.85 0.08
C LEU A 823 4.64 41.84 0.68
N PRO A 824 4.71 40.55 0.29
CA PRO A 824 3.78 39.54 0.79
C PRO A 824 4.03 39.20 2.26
N ILE A 825 2.96 39.08 3.06
CA ILE A 825 3.03 38.52 4.42
C ILE A 825 3.03 36.99 4.41
N ALA A 826 2.48 36.39 3.35
CA ALA A 826 2.37 34.95 3.17
C ALA A 826 2.62 34.54 1.72
N VAL A 827 3.17 33.35 1.54
CA VAL A 827 3.30 32.66 0.26
C VAL A 827 2.54 31.34 0.33
N ASP A 828 1.62 31.13 -0.60
CA ASP A 828 0.96 29.86 -0.86
C ASP A 828 1.71 29.10 -1.94
N VAL A 829 2.06 27.85 -1.67
CA VAL A 829 2.68 26.93 -2.64
C VAL A 829 1.67 25.84 -2.98
N VAL A 830 1.08 25.97 -4.17
CA VAL A 830 0.18 24.98 -4.77
C VAL A 830 1.02 24.00 -5.58
N HIS A 831 0.94 22.72 -5.25
CA HIS A 831 1.74 21.65 -5.84
C HIS A 831 0.91 20.37 -5.98
N ILE A 832 1.47 19.37 -6.67
CA ILE A 832 0.88 18.03 -6.75
C ILE A 832 1.49 17.18 -5.63
N ASP A 833 0.65 16.48 -4.86
CA ASP A 833 1.07 15.72 -3.69
C ASP A 833 1.01 14.21 -3.96
N GLU A 834 2.19 13.57 -4.00
CA GLU A 834 2.35 12.11 -4.19
C GLU A 834 1.59 11.32 -3.10
N GLY A 835 1.64 11.79 -1.84
CA GLY A 835 1.02 11.12 -0.68
C GLY A 835 -0.51 11.24 -0.64
N ARG A 836 -1.10 12.02 -1.56
CA ARG A 836 -2.54 12.20 -1.70
C ARG A 836 -3.03 11.79 -3.10
N ASP A 837 -2.47 10.72 -3.65
CA ASP A 837 -2.82 10.19 -4.99
C ASP A 837 -2.71 11.25 -6.11
N TYR A 838 -1.67 12.10 -6.05
CA TYR A 838 -1.40 13.21 -6.97
C TYR A 838 -2.49 14.30 -6.99
N GLN A 839 -3.24 14.46 -5.90
CA GLN A 839 -4.15 15.59 -5.75
C GLN A 839 -3.37 16.89 -5.53
N SER A 840 -3.96 18.01 -5.95
CA SER A 840 -3.40 19.32 -5.66
C SER A 840 -3.46 19.60 -4.17
N SER A 841 -2.34 20.04 -3.61
CA SER A 841 -2.19 20.44 -2.21
C SER A 841 -1.63 21.85 -2.12
N THR A 842 -1.98 22.58 -1.05
CA THR A 842 -1.52 23.95 -0.81
C THR A 842 -0.87 24.05 0.55
N VAL A 843 0.35 24.57 0.56
CA VAL A 843 1.08 24.92 1.79
C VAL A 843 1.17 26.43 1.88
N THR A 844 0.73 26.98 3.01
CA THR A 844 0.87 28.41 3.31
C THR A 844 2.01 28.64 4.28
N VAL A 845 3.00 29.43 3.87
CA VAL A 845 4.09 29.92 4.73
C VAL A 845 3.84 31.39 5.03
N ARG A 846 3.83 31.75 6.32
CA ARG A 846 3.54 33.12 6.77
C ARG A 846 4.66 33.69 7.63
N LYS A 847 4.96 34.97 7.43
CA LYS A 847 5.85 35.74 8.30
C LYS A 847 5.13 36.07 9.61
N GLN A 848 5.80 35.87 10.75
CA GLN A 848 5.20 36.09 12.09
C GLN A 848 4.95 37.58 12.43
N VAL A 849 5.67 38.52 11.78
CA VAL A 849 5.59 39.95 12.04
C VAL A 849 5.49 40.73 10.73
N GLY A 850 4.50 41.62 10.61
CA GLY A 850 4.34 42.55 9.49
C GLY A 850 2.95 43.21 9.48
N GLN A 851 2.83 44.34 8.78
CA GLN A 851 1.55 45.06 8.61
C GLN A 851 0.92 44.87 7.22
N SER A 852 1.52 44.02 6.38
CA SER A 852 0.99 43.68 5.04
C SER A 852 -0.10 42.61 5.15
N GLU A 853 -1.11 42.71 4.30
CA GLU A 853 -2.14 41.68 4.07
C GLU A 853 -1.93 40.96 2.71
N SER A 854 -0.87 41.30 1.98
CA SER A 854 -0.59 40.75 0.65
C SER A 854 -0.23 39.26 0.74
N LEU A 855 -0.92 38.44 -0.05
CA LEU A 855 -0.68 37.01 -0.18
C LEU A 855 -0.25 36.72 -1.62
N ASN A 856 0.79 35.91 -1.78
CA ASN A 856 1.32 35.55 -3.07
C ASN A 856 1.21 34.04 -3.29
N THR A 857 0.77 33.60 -4.48
CA THR A 857 0.55 32.18 -4.77
C THR A 857 1.49 31.71 -5.86
N LEU A 858 2.30 30.70 -5.55
CA LEU A 858 3.15 29.97 -6.48
C LEU A 858 2.45 28.66 -6.83
N SER A 859 2.29 28.38 -8.13
CA SER A 859 1.56 27.21 -8.61
C SER A 859 2.46 26.37 -9.50
N PHE A 860 2.77 25.16 -9.04
CA PHE A 860 3.74 24.28 -9.68
C PHE A 860 3.06 23.01 -10.21
N PRO A 861 3.20 22.68 -11.50
CA PRO A 861 2.89 21.36 -12.04
C PRO A 861 4.04 20.36 -11.71
N ILE A 862 4.50 20.40 -10.46
CA ILE A 862 5.60 19.58 -9.92
C ILE A 862 5.04 18.76 -8.77
N VAL A 863 5.43 17.49 -8.70
CA VAL A 863 5.17 16.60 -7.58
C VAL A 863 6.17 16.92 -6.48
N LEU A 864 5.66 17.39 -5.34
CA LEU A 864 6.46 17.77 -4.19
C LEU A 864 5.87 17.13 -2.93
N THR A 865 6.72 16.83 -1.96
CA THR A 865 6.22 16.56 -0.60
C THR A 865 5.80 17.87 0.08
N VAL A 866 4.97 17.76 1.12
CA VAL A 866 4.58 18.92 1.94
C VAL A 866 5.80 19.64 2.51
N GLU A 867 6.82 18.90 2.95
CA GLU A 867 8.06 19.47 3.48
C GLU A 867 8.87 20.23 2.41
N GLN A 868 8.94 19.69 1.18
CA GLN A 868 9.57 20.38 0.05
C GLN A 868 8.81 21.66 -0.31
N ALA A 869 7.48 21.60 -0.39
CA ALA A 869 6.64 22.76 -0.66
C ALA A 869 6.77 23.85 0.44
N GLN A 870 6.88 23.45 1.72
CA GLN A 870 7.16 24.35 2.83
C GLN A 870 8.53 25.02 2.69
N ALA A 871 9.59 24.26 2.38
CA ALA A 871 10.93 24.80 2.19
C ALA A 871 10.98 25.81 1.03
N ILE A 872 10.29 25.51 -0.09
CA ILE A 872 10.15 26.42 -1.23
C ILE A 872 9.42 27.70 -0.81
N GLY A 873 8.30 27.59 -0.09
CA GLY A 873 7.54 28.76 0.39
C GLY A 873 8.34 29.64 1.36
N GLN A 874 9.10 29.02 2.27
CA GLN A 874 9.99 29.73 3.19
C GLN A 874 11.13 30.44 2.46
N ARG A 875 11.74 29.78 1.48
CA ARG A 875 12.79 30.37 0.63
C ARG A 875 12.25 31.51 -0.21
N ALA A 876 11.12 31.33 -0.88
CA ALA A 876 10.46 32.36 -1.69
C ALA A 876 10.14 33.61 -0.86
N LEU A 877 9.50 33.43 0.30
CA LEU A 877 9.17 34.54 1.19
C LEU A 877 10.44 35.26 1.68
N ARG A 878 11.51 34.52 1.99
CA ARG A 878 12.79 35.11 2.37
C ARG A 878 13.42 35.91 1.22
N GLU A 879 13.50 35.35 0.01
CA GLU A 879 14.06 36.04 -1.16
C GLU A 879 13.27 37.30 -1.52
N MET A 880 11.93 37.29 -1.47
CA MET A 880 11.11 38.48 -1.73
C MET A 880 11.36 39.59 -0.71
N TRP A 881 11.45 39.26 0.59
CA TRP A 881 11.71 40.25 1.63
C TRP A 881 13.15 40.76 1.64
N GLN A 882 14.12 39.94 1.26
CA GLN A 882 15.51 40.35 1.12
C GLN A 882 15.71 41.20 -0.13
N GLY A 883 15.15 40.77 -1.26
CA GLY A 883 15.18 41.46 -2.55
C GLY A 883 14.43 42.79 -2.59
N ARG A 884 13.82 43.22 -1.48
CA ARG A 884 13.18 44.54 -1.34
C ARG A 884 14.12 45.71 -1.63
N GLU A 885 15.43 45.51 -1.49
CA GLU A 885 16.45 46.51 -1.82
C GLU A 885 17.10 46.14 -3.16
N ALA A 886 16.84 46.92 -4.19
CA ALA A 886 17.56 46.88 -5.46
C ALA A 886 18.69 47.92 -5.45
N VAL A 887 19.82 47.56 -6.02
CA VAL A 887 21.00 48.42 -6.07
C VAL A 887 21.43 48.61 -7.52
N ASP A 888 21.51 49.87 -7.95
CA ASP A 888 22.12 50.26 -9.22
C ASP A 888 23.54 50.78 -8.95
N LEU A 889 24.53 50.22 -9.65
CA LEU A 889 25.95 50.58 -9.57
C LEU A 889 26.46 51.06 -10.92
N ARG A 890 27.37 52.03 -10.90
CA ARG A 890 28.09 52.52 -12.09
C ARG A 890 29.58 52.34 -11.88
N LEU A 891 30.20 51.55 -12.75
CA LEU A 891 31.59 51.11 -12.61
C LEU A 891 32.41 51.39 -13.89
N PRO A 892 33.74 51.49 -13.78
CA PRO A 892 34.63 51.62 -14.94
C PRO A 892 34.75 50.30 -15.73
N THR A 893 35.39 50.36 -16.90
CA THR A 893 35.54 49.22 -17.83
C THR A 893 36.18 47.97 -17.22
N ARG A 894 36.96 48.09 -16.13
CA ARG A 894 37.51 46.90 -15.42
C ARG A 894 36.43 46.00 -14.80
N ALA A 895 35.21 46.49 -14.66
CA ALA A 895 34.06 45.73 -14.18
C ALA A 895 33.41 44.83 -15.25
N VAL A 896 33.96 44.74 -16.47
CA VAL A 896 33.49 43.79 -17.50
C VAL A 896 33.63 42.32 -17.05
N ARG A 897 34.47 42.05 -16.05
CA ARG A 897 34.65 40.71 -15.45
C ARG A 897 33.46 40.18 -14.64
N PHE A 898 32.43 40.99 -14.40
CA PHE A 898 31.26 40.60 -13.63
C PHE A 898 30.16 40.13 -14.56
N ASP A 899 29.55 39.00 -14.23
CA ASP A 899 28.40 38.47 -14.92
C ASP A 899 27.12 38.69 -14.09
N PRO A 900 25.94 38.68 -14.73
CA PRO A 900 24.70 38.42 -14.00
C PRO A 900 24.85 37.15 -13.15
N THR A 901 24.15 37.08 -12.02
CA THR A 901 24.20 36.02 -10.98
C THR A 901 25.37 36.08 -10.00
N ASP A 902 26.45 36.82 -10.30
CA ASP A 902 27.55 36.98 -9.34
C ASP A 902 27.07 37.65 -8.04
N ILE A 903 27.64 37.24 -6.90
CA ILE A 903 27.41 37.88 -5.61
C ILE A 903 28.55 38.87 -5.38
N VAL A 904 28.23 40.15 -5.27
CA VAL A 904 29.22 41.20 -4.96
C VAL A 904 29.00 41.76 -3.57
N GLU A 905 30.08 42.05 -2.87
CA GLU A 905 30.04 42.82 -1.62
C GLU A 905 30.37 44.28 -1.91
N ILE A 906 29.46 45.18 -1.51
CA ILE A 906 29.58 46.62 -1.75
C ILE A 906 29.42 47.42 -0.45
N PRO A 907 30.18 48.52 -0.26
CA PRO A 907 30.01 49.40 0.89
C PRO A 907 28.81 50.33 0.67
N ILE A 908 27.76 50.16 1.48
CA ILE A 908 26.59 51.05 1.54
C ILE A 908 26.51 51.62 2.96
N ASP A 909 26.59 52.95 3.07
CA ASP A 909 26.54 53.68 4.35
C ASP A 909 27.56 53.18 5.41
N GLY A 910 28.75 52.76 4.95
CA GLY A 910 29.81 52.25 5.82
C GLY A 910 29.65 50.77 6.24
N VAL A 911 28.64 50.07 5.73
CA VAL A 911 28.42 48.63 5.95
C VAL A 911 28.57 47.87 4.64
N TRP A 912 29.33 46.79 4.66
CA TRP A 912 29.41 45.88 3.51
C TRP A 912 28.11 45.09 3.38
N ARG A 913 27.46 45.21 2.22
CA ARG A 913 26.23 44.48 1.90
C ARG A 913 26.48 43.57 0.71
N ARG A 914 25.90 42.38 0.76
CA ARG A 914 25.90 41.41 -0.33
C ARG A 914 24.76 41.72 -1.30
N VAL A 915 25.08 41.72 -2.58
CA VAL A 915 24.13 41.98 -3.68
C VAL A 915 24.36 40.94 -4.76
N ARG A 916 23.30 40.22 -5.15
CA ARG A 916 23.31 39.34 -6.32
C ARG A 916 23.01 40.16 -7.56
N LEU A 917 23.89 40.12 -8.55
CA LEU A 917 23.71 40.84 -9.80
C LEU A 917 22.57 40.20 -10.63
N THR A 918 21.66 41.02 -11.13
CA THR A 918 20.54 40.61 -11.98
C THR A 918 20.69 41.09 -13.41
N ALA A 919 21.45 42.16 -13.65
CA ALA A 919 21.76 42.63 -14.99
C ALA A 919 23.12 43.34 -15.03
N VAL A 920 23.81 43.17 -16.17
CA VAL A 920 25.03 43.87 -16.53
C VAL A 920 24.78 44.54 -17.87
N THR A 921 24.96 45.86 -17.95
CA THR A 921 24.76 46.64 -19.18
C THR A 921 26.02 47.42 -19.52
N TYR A 922 26.49 47.27 -20.76
CA TYR A 922 27.66 47.97 -21.28
C TYR A 922 27.23 49.29 -21.94
N GLY A 923 27.59 50.41 -21.33
CA GLY A 923 27.29 51.77 -21.79
C GLY A 923 28.46 52.41 -22.54
N LYS A 924 28.16 53.40 -23.40
CA LYS A 924 29.17 54.30 -23.95
C LYS A 924 29.46 55.42 -22.93
N PRO A 925 30.74 55.81 -22.70
CA PRO A 925 31.97 55.40 -23.36
C PRO A 925 32.75 54.43 -22.44
N GLY A 926 32.29 53.19 -22.30
CA GLY A 926 32.98 52.15 -21.51
C GLY A 926 32.53 52.04 -20.04
N LEU A 927 31.37 52.61 -19.68
CA LEU A 927 30.74 52.43 -18.38
C LEU A 927 30.09 51.04 -18.28
N VAL A 928 30.26 50.39 -17.13
CA VAL A 928 29.55 49.14 -16.81
C VAL A 928 28.49 49.46 -15.77
N LEU A 929 27.23 49.26 -16.13
CA LEU A 929 26.09 49.44 -15.24
C LEU A 929 25.70 48.08 -14.69
N LEU A 930 25.76 47.93 -13.38
CA LEU A 930 25.28 46.72 -12.71
C LEU A 930 23.97 47.04 -12.01
N ARG A 931 22.98 46.17 -12.16
CA ARG A 931 21.80 46.13 -11.29
C ARG A 931 21.85 44.83 -10.51
N GLY A 932 21.55 44.90 -9.22
CA GLY A 932 21.44 43.72 -8.38
C GLY A 932 20.40 43.90 -7.29
N ILE A 933 20.15 42.82 -6.57
CA ILE A 933 19.24 42.79 -5.43
C ILE A 933 19.99 42.32 -4.18
N ALA A 934 19.60 42.85 -3.02
CA ALA A 934 20.19 42.44 -1.76
C ALA A 934 19.96 40.93 -1.51
N THR A 935 20.98 40.27 -0.98
CA THR A 935 20.98 38.85 -0.61
C THR A 935 21.79 38.67 0.67
N ASP A 936 21.55 37.60 1.41
CA ASP A 936 22.39 37.19 2.55
C ASP A 936 23.65 36.42 2.11
N GLY A 937 23.65 35.86 0.89
CA GLY A 937 24.70 34.98 0.40
C GLY A 937 24.64 33.60 1.08
N GLY A 938 24.62 32.55 0.27
CA GLY A 938 24.45 31.17 0.73
C GLY A 938 23.08 30.58 0.36
N ILE A 939 22.99 29.25 0.47
CA ILE A 939 21.76 28.49 0.27
C ILE A 939 21.14 28.29 1.66
N PRO A 940 20.02 28.95 2.00
CA PRO A 940 19.45 28.86 3.34
C PRO A 940 18.92 27.45 3.61
N GLU A 941 19.39 26.83 4.69
CA GLU A 941 18.82 25.58 5.21
C GLU A 941 17.57 25.89 6.03
N PHE A 942 16.46 25.27 5.64
CA PHE A 942 15.19 25.37 6.36
C PHE A 942 14.91 24.05 7.06
N TYR A 943 14.76 24.10 8.38
CA TYR A 943 14.30 22.94 9.14
C TYR A 943 12.77 22.91 9.11
N THR A 944 12.22 21.96 8.35
CA THR A 944 10.82 21.57 8.42
C THR A 944 10.72 20.31 9.25
N ALA A 945 10.04 20.39 10.41
CA ALA A 945 9.73 19.19 11.16
C ALA A 945 8.86 18.28 10.29
N PRO A 946 9.06 16.96 10.29
CA PRO A 946 8.19 16.03 9.59
C PRO A 946 6.75 16.29 10.03
N THR A 947 5.93 16.77 9.10
CA THR A 947 4.49 16.85 9.35
C THR A 947 3.90 15.50 8.99
N ASP A 948 3.13 14.94 9.90
CA ASP A 948 2.30 13.75 9.68
C ASP A 948 1.12 14.15 8.77
N SER A 949 1.47 14.65 7.58
CA SER A 949 0.55 15.16 6.58
C SER A 949 -0.17 13.95 6.00
N GLY A 950 -1.23 13.56 6.71
CA GLY A 950 -1.99 12.33 6.51
C GLY A 950 -1.91 11.82 5.09
N VAL A 951 -1.06 10.81 4.91
CA VAL A 951 -1.04 9.99 3.69
C VAL A 951 -2.45 9.46 3.57
N LEU A 952 -3.15 9.81 2.51
CA LEU A 952 -4.36 9.07 2.19
C LEU A 952 -3.86 7.70 1.79
N PRO A 953 -4.25 6.61 2.49
CA PRO A 953 -3.96 5.28 1.97
C PRO A 953 -4.51 5.27 0.53
N PRO A 954 -3.69 4.89 -0.46
CA PRO A 954 -4.12 4.95 -1.85
C PRO A 954 -5.38 4.14 -1.98
N SER A 955 -6.30 4.71 -2.74
CA SER A 955 -7.68 4.23 -2.83
C SER A 955 -7.80 2.94 -3.63
N VAL A 956 -7.14 1.82 -3.31
CA VAL A 956 -7.33 0.59 -4.09
C VAL A 956 -8.82 0.20 -4.06
N PRO A 957 -9.42 -0.14 -5.22
CA PRO A 957 -10.77 -0.66 -5.25
C PRO A 957 -10.80 -1.91 -4.39
N GLU A 958 -11.53 -1.82 -3.27
CA GLU A 958 -11.80 -3.00 -2.47
C GLU A 958 -12.54 -4.00 -3.35
N PRO A 959 -12.00 -5.21 -3.55
CA PRO A 959 -12.63 -6.23 -4.39
C PRO A 959 -14.04 -6.50 -3.87
N VAL A 960 -14.97 -6.86 -4.75
CA VAL A 960 -16.32 -7.25 -4.32
C VAL A 960 -16.20 -8.57 -3.56
N ALA A 961 -16.68 -8.59 -2.31
CA ALA A 961 -16.68 -9.83 -1.53
C ALA A 961 -17.65 -10.84 -2.19
N PRO A 962 -17.23 -12.10 -2.39
CA PRO A 962 -18.17 -13.17 -2.70
C PRO A 962 -19.22 -13.28 -1.59
N VAL A 963 -20.40 -13.81 -1.89
CA VAL A 963 -21.52 -13.82 -0.94
C VAL A 963 -22.04 -15.22 -0.67
N ARG A 964 -22.37 -15.50 0.59
CA ARG A 964 -23.22 -16.63 0.98
C ARG A 964 -24.65 -16.12 1.06
N VAL A 965 -25.59 -16.88 0.51
CA VAL A 965 -27.03 -16.57 0.55
C VAL A 965 -27.78 -17.77 1.12
N GLU A 966 -28.67 -17.50 2.07
CA GLU A 966 -29.55 -18.47 2.72
C GLU A 966 -31.00 -18.02 2.57
N LEU A 967 -31.87 -18.94 2.18
CA LEU A 967 -33.32 -18.70 2.06
C LEU A 967 -34.05 -19.35 3.24
N LEU A 968 -34.88 -18.58 3.94
CA LEU A 968 -35.45 -18.96 5.24
C LEU A 968 -36.97 -19.06 5.16
N ASP A 969 -37.48 -20.29 5.17
CA ASP A 969 -38.90 -20.58 5.34
C ASP A 969 -39.24 -20.70 6.84
N MET A 970 -39.39 -19.55 7.49
CA MET A 970 -39.58 -19.45 8.93
C MET A 970 -40.80 -18.60 9.30
N PRO A 971 -41.29 -18.66 10.55
CA PRO A 971 -42.30 -17.74 11.06
C PRO A 971 -41.90 -16.26 10.86
N ILE A 972 -42.88 -15.36 10.88
CA ILE A 972 -42.58 -13.92 10.74
C ILE A 972 -41.63 -13.45 11.86
N MET A 973 -40.62 -12.67 11.50
CA MET A 973 -39.55 -12.26 12.41
C MET A 973 -39.99 -11.19 13.42
N VAL A 974 -40.81 -10.24 12.98
CA VAL A 974 -41.35 -9.14 13.78
C VAL A 974 -42.78 -8.85 13.37
N ASP A 975 -43.55 -8.26 14.28
CA ASP A 975 -44.99 -8.04 14.11
C ASP A 975 -45.31 -6.92 13.11
N SER A 976 -44.34 -6.08 12.76
CA SER A 976 -44.46 -5.04 11.73
C SER A 976 -44.40 -5.60 10.30
N HIS A 977 -43.96 -6.85 10.13
CA HIS A 977 -43.95 -7.50 8.82
C HIS A 977 -45.37 -7.90 8.40
N ASP A 978 -45.69 -7.78 7.10
CA ASP A 978 -46.98 -8.22 6.58
C ASP A 978 -47.17 -9.73 6.79
N ALA A 979 -48.01 -10.07 7.75
CA ALA A 979 -48.32 -11.42 8.18
C ALA A 979 -49.20 -12.17 7.16
N SER A 980 -49.79 -11.49 6.18
CA SER A 980 -50.60 -12.12 5.14
C SER A 980 -49.81 -12.49 3.88
N ALA A 981 -48.59 -11.96 3.73
CA ALA A 981 -47.75 -12.22 2.57
C ALA A 981 -47.12 -13.64 2.60
N PRO A 982 -47.23 -14.46 1.53
CA PRO A 982 -46.68 -15.82 1.43
C PRO A 982 -45.15 -15.83 1.19
N SER A 983 -44.43 -14.83 1.71
CA SER A 983 -43.00 -14.63 1.50
C SER A 983 -42.12 -15.41 2.49
N PHE A 984 -40.90 -15.69 2.08
CA PHE A 984 -39.78 -16.15 2.91
C PHE A 984 -38.79 -15.00 3.19
N TYR A 985 -37.68 -15.26 3.89
CA TYR A 985 -36.60 -14.28 4.11
C TYR A 985 -35.34 -14.67 3.33
N VAL A 986 -34.59 -13.65 2.88
CA VAL A 986 -33.27 -13.82 2.28
C VAL A 986 -32.24 -13.30 3.27
N ALA A 987 -31.29 -14.12 3.67
CA ALA A 987 -30.14 -13.69 4.44
C ALA A 987 -28.89 -13.81 3.57
N ALA A 988 -28.04 -12.79 3.56
CA ALA A 988 -26.83 -12.80 2.77
C ALA A 988 -25.69 -12.12 3.52
N CYS A 989 -24.49 -12.66 3.43
CA CYS A 989 -23.30 -12.05 4.01
C CYS A 989 -22.12 -12.15 3.05
N PRO A 990 -21.10 -11.29 3.19
CA PRO A 990 -19.84 -11.53 2.50
C PRO A 990 -19.22 -12.81 3.08
N VAL A 991 -18.62 -13.59 2.21
CA VAL A 991 -17.68 -14.63 2.59
C VAL A 991 -16.32 -14.19 2.07
N GLY A 992 -15.42 -13.90 2.99
CA GLY A 992 -14.04 -13.53 2.67
C GLY A 992 -13.66 -12.05 2.75
N THR A 993 -12.57 -11.66 2.08
CA THR A 993 -12.15 -10.26 1.96
C THR A 993 -12.83 -9.58 0.77
N GLY A 994 -12.83 -8.26 0.84
CA GLY A 994 -13.57 -7.41 -0.08
C GLY A 994 -14.75 -6.74 0.58
N ARG A 995 -15.35 -5.80 -0.12
CA ARG A 995 -16.48 -5.02 0.37
C ARG A 995 -17.79 -5.74 0.06
N PHE A 996 -18.62 -5.94 1.07
CA PHE A 996 -20.01 -6.32 0.84
C PHE A 996 -20.77 -5.12 0.25
N ARG A 997 -21.14 -5.23 -1.03
CA ARG A 997 -21.93 -4.20 -1.74
C ARG A 997 -23.42 -4.57 -1.82
N GLY A 998 -23.81 -5.69 -1.22
CA GLY A 998 -25.14 -6.29 -1.30
C GLY A 998 -25.12 -7.62 -2.07
N ALA A 999 -26.18 -8.42 -1.92
CA ALA A 999 -26.40 -9.64 -2.67
C ALA A 999 -27.76 -9.59 -3.36
N THR A 1000 -27.80 -9.95 -4.64
CA THR A 1000 -29.03 -10.02 -5.43
C THR A 1000 -29.47 -11.48 -5.53
N LEU A 1001 -30.74 -11.75 -5.23
CA LEU A 1001 -31.39 -13.04 -5.49
C LEU A 1001 -32.17 -12.93 -6.79
N PHE A 1002 -32.02 -13.94 -7.65
CA PHE A 1002 -32.63 -14.03 -8.96
C PHE A 1002 -33.57 -15.23 -9.05
N GLN A 1003 -34.75 -15.00 -9.63
CA GLN A 1003 -35.74 -16.02 -9.91
C GLN A 1003 -35.71 -16.41 -11.39
N PRO A 1004 -35.80 -17.70 -11.75
CA PRO A 1004 -35.95 -18.09 -13.15
C PRO A 1004 -37.28 -17.59 -13.74
N THR A 1005 -37.26 -17.29 -15.04
CA THR A 1005 -38.47 -17.07 -15.85
C THR A 1005 -39.26 -18.37 -16.02
N ALA A 1006 -40.52 -18.27 -16.47
CA ALA A 1006 -41.42 -19.45 -16.57
C ALA A 1006 -40.93 -20.54 -17.54
N ASP A 1007 -40.09 -20.19 -18.50
CA ASP A 1007 -39.43 -21.09 -19.46
C ASP A 1007 -38.05 -21.55 -19.01
N ALA A 1008 -37.56 -21.07 -17.85
CA ALA A 1008 -36.23 -21.34 -17.30
C ALA A 1008 -35.06 -20.93 -18.22
N LEU A 1009 -35.29 -20.01 -19.17
CA LEU A 1009 -34.24 -19.53 -20.09
C LEU A 1009 -33.54 -18.26 -19.61
N ASP A 1010 -34.14 -17.50 -18.69
CA ASP A 1010 -33.59 -16.25 -18.14
C ASP A 1010 -33.91 -16.11 -16.64
N TYR A 1011 -33.39 -15.06 -16.01
CA TYR A 1011 -33.52 -14.75 -14.60
C TYR A 1011 -33.93 -13.30 -14.35
N VAL A 1012 -34.81 -13.07 -13.37
CA VAL A 1012 -35.27 -11.73 -12.93
C VAL A 1012 -34.94 -11.49 -11.46
N VAL A 1013 -34.78 -10.23 -11.05
CA VAL A 1013 -34.42 -9.89 -9.66
C VAL A 1013 -35.62 -10.12 -8.73
N ALA A 1014 -35.44 -10.97 -7.71
CA ALA A 1014 -36.47 -11.26 -6.71
C ALA A 1014 -36.34 -10.38 -5.46
N ALA A 1015 -35.11 -10.16 -4.99
CA ALA A 1015 -34.78 -9.33 -3.84
C ALA A 1015 -33.31 -8.90 -3.86
N VAL A 1016 -33.01 -7.80 -3.18
CA VAL A 1016 -31.63 -7.35 -2.92
C VAL A 1016 -31.43 -7.23 -1.41
N ALA A 1017 -30.51 -8.02 -0.87
CA ALA A 1017 -30.02 -7.89 0.50
C ALA A 1017 -28.92 -6.83 0.53
N GLY A 1018 -29.30 -5.58 0.81
CA GLY A 1018 -28.38 -4.43 0.81
C GLY A 1018 -27.46 -4.34 2.04
N LEU A 1019 -27.82 -5.02 3.15
CA LEU A 1019 -27.00 -5.09 4.36
C LEU A 1019 -26.62 -6.55 4.66
N PRO A 1020 -25.39 -6.79 5.14
CA PRO A 1020 -24.91 -8.14 5.39
C PRO A 1020 -25.52 -8.70 6.68
N SER A 1021 -26.03 -9.92 6.61
CA SER A 1021 -26.56 -10.71 7.72
C SER A 1021 -25.41 -11.26 8.58
N THR A 1022 -25.59 -11.28 9.90
CA THR A 1022 -24.67 -12.03 10.78
C THR A 1022 -25.06 -13.50 10.70
N MET A 1023 -24.24 -14.33 10.07
CA MET A 1023 -24.53 -15.75 9.85
C MET A 1023 -23.27 -16.61 9.90
N GLY A 1024 -23.49 -17.91 10.05
CA GLY A 1024 -22.46 -18.93 10.16
C GLY A 1024 -23.07 -20.29 10.43
N GLU A 1025 -22.33 -21.16 11.11
CA GLU A 1025 -22.75 -22.54 11.41
C GLU A 1025 -22.36 -22.95 12.83
N THR A 1026 -23.11 -23.89 13.39
CA THR A 1026 -22.76 -24.56 14.64
C THR A 1026 -21.53 -25.45 14.44
N VAL A 1027 -20.63 -25.46 15.41
CA VAL A 1027 -19.41 -26.29 15.41
C VAL A 1027 -19.55 -27.46 16.38
N THR A 1028 -20.38 -27.30 17.41
CA THR A 1028 -20.74 -28.38 18.34
C THR A 1028 -22.22 -28.68 18.20
N GLU A 1029 -22.63 -29.90 18.57
CA GLU A 1029 -24.04 -30.23 18.68
C GLU A 1029 -24.72 -29.34 19.74
N LEU A 1030 -25.91 -28.80 19.43
CA LEU A 1030 -26.84 -28.24 20.39
C LEU A 1030 -27.90 -29.28 20.71
N ALA A 1031 -27.79 -29.93 21.87
CA ALA A 1031 -28.75 -30.93 22.29
C ALA A 1031 -30.18 -30.36 22.49
N ALA A 1032 -31.18 -31.24 22.50
CA ALA A 1032 -32.56 -30.86 22.80
C ALA A 1032 -32.68 -30.20 24.18
N GLY A 1033 -33.45 -29.11 24.26
CA GLY A 1033 -33.58 -28.27 25.44
C GLY A 1033 -35.02 -28.10 25.93
N PRO A 1034 -35.25 -27.37 27.03
CA PRO A 1034 -36.59 -27.04 27.48
C PRO A 1034 -37.21 -25.88 26.69
N ALA A 1035 -38.49 -26.00 26.32
CA ALA A 1035 -39.30 -24.86 25.87
C ALA A 1035 -39.72 -23.96 27.05
N TRP A 1036 -40.07 -22.70 26.76
CA TRP A 1036 -40.75 -21.76 27.70
C TRP A 1036 -39.96 -21.30 28.94
N ARG A 1037 -38.70 -21.70 29.07
CA ARG A 1037 -37.81 -21.29 30.17
C ARG A 1037 -36.37 -21.23 29.67
N TRP A 1038 -35.52 -20.61 30.47
CA TRP A 1038 -34.09 -20.58 30.21
C TRP A 1038 -33.49 -21.98 30.22
N ASP A 1039 -32.85 -22.36 29.11
CA ASP A 1039 -31.92 -23.47 29.02
C ASP A 1039 -30.56 -23.02 29.53
N ARG A 1040 -30.21 -23.50 30.74
CA ARG A 1040 -28.94 -23.17 31.41
C ARG A 1040 -27.91 -24.29 31.32
N VAL A 1041 -28.23 -25.40 30.66
CA VAL A 1041 -27.39 -26.60 30.60
C VAL A 1041 -26.73 -26.70 29.24
N ASN A 1042 -27.51 -26.55 28.17
CA ASN A 1042 -26.96 -26.68 26.82
C ASN A 1042 -26.20 -25.40 26.42
N MET A 1043 -25.12 -25.61 25.69
CA MET A 1043 -24.29 -24.58 25.08
C MET A 1043 -23.92 -25.03 23.68
N VAL A 1044 -23.72 -24.07 22.78
CA VAL A 1044 -23.34 -24.35 21.38
C VAL A 1044 -22.25 -23.40 20.96
N GLU A 1045 -21.21 -23.93 20.31
CA GLU A 1045 -20.21 -23.12 19.65
C GLU A 1045 -20.65 -22.84 18.22
N VAL A 1046 -20.56 -21.58 17.79
CA VAL A 1046 -20.90 -21.14 16.44
C VAL A 1046 -19.69 -20.47 15.80
N GLN A 1047 -19.41 -20.82 14.55
CA GLN A 1047 -18.44 -20.13 13.71
C GLN A 1047 -19.19 -19.20 12.79
N LEU A 1048 -18.97 -17.90 12.93
CA LEU A 1048 -19.52 -16.90 12.03
C LEU A 1048 -18.68 -16.81 10.76
N ASP A 1049 -19.37 -16.72 9.63
CA ASP A 1049 -18.82 -16.29 8.35
C ASP A 1049 -18.70 -14.76 8.32
N TYR A 1050 -19.65 -14.08 8.96
CA TYR A 1050 -19.67 -12.63 9.06
C TYR A 1050 -20.41 -12.14 10.30
N GLY A 1051 -19.96 -11.01 10.85
CA GLY A 1051 -20.57 -10.31 11.96
C GLY A 1051 -19.95 -10.66 13.31
N SER A 1052 -20.47 -10.02 14.36
CA SER A 1052 -20.08 -10.27 15.74
C SER A 1052 -21.32 -10.47 16.60
N LEU A 1053 -21.15 -11.20 17.71
CA LEU A 1053 -22.20 -11.43 18.69
C LEU A 1053 -21.82 -10.75 20.00
N GLN A 1054 -22.84 -10.33 20.76
CA GLN A 1054 -22.67 -9.72 22.06
C GLN A 1054 -23.61 -10.34 23.08
N SER A 1055 -23.15 -10.37 24.32
CA SER A 1055 -24.01 -10.74 25.45
C SER A 1055 -25.02 -9.62 25.72
N LEU A 1056 -26.26 -9.98 26.06
CA LEU A 1056 -27.31 -9.03 26.41
C LEU A 1056 -27.86 -9.36 27.80
N ALA A 1057 -28.25 -8.32 28.53
CA ALA A 1057 -28.99 -8.47 29.78
C ALA A 1057 -30.36 -9.14 29.52
N ASP A 1058 -30.86 -9.90 30.51
CA ASP A 1058 -32.09 -10.68 30.41
C ASP A 1058 -33.28 -9.85 29.89
N GLU A 1059 -33.42 -8.59 30.30
CA GLU A 1059 -34.52 -7.72 29.87
C GLU A 1059 -34.49 -7.44 28.36
N ARG A 1060 -33.29 -7.31 27.78
CA ARG A 1060 -33.13 -7.06 26.34
C ARG A 1060 -33.38 -8.33 25.54
N VAL A 1061 -32.98 -9.49 26.07
CA VAL A 1061 -33.28 -10.78 25.43
C VAL A 1061 -34.78 -11.06 25.48
N LEU A 1062 -35.43 -10.88 26.63
CA LEU A 1062 -36.88 -11.07 26.77
C LEU A 1062 -37.70 -10.08 25.91
N ALA A 1063 -37.13 -8.94 25.53
CA ALA A 1063 -37.72 -8.01 24.56
C ALA A 1063 -37.49 -8.39 23.08
N GLY A 1064 -36.97 -9.59 22.79
CA GLY A 1064 -36.71 -10.09 21.44
C GLY A 1064 -35.26 -9.93 20.96
N GLY A 1065 -34.35 -9.41 21.80
CA GLY A 1065 -32.93 -9.31 21.47
C GLY A 1065 -32.24 -10.67 21.34
N ASN A 1066 -31.12 -10.72 20.61
CA ASN A 1066 -30.32 -11.92 20.36
C ASN A 1066 -31.13 -13.11 19.78
N ALA A 1067 -32.18 -12.86 19.01
CA ALA A 1067 -32.88 -13.91 18.27
C ALA A 1067 -32.04 -14.40 17.09
N ALA A 1068 -31.88 -15.71 16.97
CA ALA A 1068 -31.14 -16.38 15.93
C ALA A 1068 -31.89 -17.63 15.46
N LEU A 1069 -31.70 -18.01 14.20
CA LEU A 1069 -32.14 -19.29 13.66
C LEU A 1069 -30.99 -20.29 13.80
N VAL A 1070 -31.24 -21.44 14.44
CA VAL A 1070 -30.31 -22.58 14.53
C VAL A 1070 -30.99 -23.80 13.90
N GLY A 1071 -30.45 -24.28 12.78
CA GLY A 1071 -31.21 -25.20 11.93
C GLY A 1071 -32.49 -24.51 11.45
N ASP A 1072 -33.65 -25.02 11.86
CA ASP A 1072 -34.97 -24.39 11.65
C ASP A 1072 -35.62 -23.91 12.97
N GLU A 1073 -34.90 -24.00 14.10
CA GLU A 1073 -35.36 -23.54 15.41
C GLU A 1073 -35.02 -22.07 15.66
N LEU A 1074 -35.98 -21.25 16.11
CA LEU A 1074 -35.68 -19.92 16.62
C LEU A 1074 -35.22 -19.99 18.07
N VAL A 1075 -33.99 -19.58 18.31
CA VAL A 1075 -33.32 -19.55 19.62
C VAL A 1075 -32.97 -18.11 19.98
N GLN A 1076 -33.02 -17.76 21.27
CA GLN A 1076 -32.37 -16.55 21.78
C GLN A 1076 -31.27 -16.92 22.76
N PHE A 1077 -30.22 -16.10 22.87
CA PHE A 1077 -29.11 -16.34 23.81
C PHE A 1077 -28.78 -15.09 24.63
N ALA A 1078 -28.48 -15.28 25.92
CA ALA A 1078 -28.03 -14.17 26.78
C ALA A 1078 -26.51 -13.98 26.75
N ASN A 1079 -25.75 -15.08 26.70
CA ASN A 1079 -24.29 -15.05 26.74
C ASN A 1079 -23.71 -15.39 25.37
N ALA A 1080 -22.77 -14.58 24.91
CA ALA A 1080 -21.89 -14.84 23.78
C ALA A 1080 -20.44 -14.59 24.20
N GLU A 1081 -19.67 -15.66 24.34
CA GLU A 1081 -18.25 -15.63 24.69
C GLU A 1081 -17.42 -15.81 23.41
N LEU A 1082 -16.59 -14.83 23.03
CA LEU A 1082 -15.66 -14.97 21.92
C LEU A 1082 -14.49 -15.87 22.33
N ILE A 1083 -14.43 -17.08 21.76
CA ILE A 1083 -13.42 -18.08 22.12
C ILE A 1083 -12.28 -18.19 21.10
N ALA A 1084 -12.51 -17.68 19.88
CA ALA A 1084 -11.51 -17.39 18.86
C ALA A 1084 -12.08 -16.45 17.78
N GLU A 1085 -11.28 -16.05 16.79
CA GLU A 1085 -11.72 -15.19 15.69
C GLU A 1085 -13.01 -15.69 15.01
N GLY A 1086 -14.08 -14.90 15.14
CA GLY A 1086 -15.42 -15.23 14.61
C GLY A 1086 -16.10 -16.44 15.27
N ARG A 1087 -15.49 -17.08 16.27
CA ARG A 1087 -16.04 -18.27 16.95
C ARG A 1087 -16.54 -17.92 18.34
N TYR A 1088 -17.82 -18.17 18.58
CA TYR A 1088 -18.50 -17.82 19.82
C TYR A 1088 -19.09 -19.04 20.50
N ARG A 1089 -18.99 -19.09 21.83
CA ARG A 1089 -19.77 -20.01 22.65
C ARG A 1089 -21.03 -19.31 23.14
N LEU A 1090 -22.18 -19.87 22.78
CA LEU A 1090 -23.49 -19.39 23.18
C LEU A 1090 -24.04 -20.22 24.33
N SER A 1091 -24.56 -19.55 25.37
CA SER A 1091 -25.17 -20.21 26.52
C SER A 1091 -26.32 -19.39 27.08
N ARG A 1092 -27.10 -20.01 27.98
CA ARG A 1092 -28.29 -19.43 28.60
C ARG A 1092 -29.30 -19.06 27.50
N LEU A 1093 -29.94 -20.08 26.95
CA LEU A 1093 -30.75 -20.01 25.74
C LEU A 1093 -32.25 -19.96 26.04
N LEU A 1094 -33.04 -19.32 25.18
CA LEU A 1094 -34.49 -19.51 25.09
C LEU A 1094 -34.77 -20.27 23.79
N ARG A 1095 -35.43 -21.43 23.92
CA ARG A 1095 -35.63 -22.39 22.83
C ARG A 1095 -37.01 -22.24 22.19
N GLY A 1096 -37.16 -22.68 20.94
CA GLY A 1096 -38.43 -22.79 20.21
C GLY A 1096 -39.27 -21.51 20.11
N GLN A 1097 -38.65 -20.34 19.98
CA GLN A 1097 -39.36 -19.07 19.95
C GLN A 1097 -40.28 -18.93 18.71
N ARG A 1098 -41.30 -18.07 18.81
CA ARG A 1098 -42.27 -17.79 17.74
C ARG A 1098 -42.87 -19.04 17.09
N GLY A 1099 -43.25 -20.05 17.89
CA GLY A 1099 -43.99 -21.23 17.40
C GLY A 1099 -43.12 -22.37 16.87
N THR A 1100 -41.80 -22.30 17.05
CA THR A 1100 -40.84 -23.34 16.62
C THR A 1100 -40.56 -24.37 17.71
N GLU A 1101 -41.49 -24.59 18.65
CA GLU A 1101 -41.27 -25.53 19.76
C GLU A 1101 -41.13 -26.98 19.30
N HIS A 1102 -41.68 -27.31 18.12
CA HIS A 1102 -41.54 -28.61 17.47
C HIS A 1102 -40.15 -28.82 16.85
N GLU A 1103 -39.38 -27.75 16.65
CA GLU A 1103 -38.00 -27.78 16.14
C GLU A 1103 -36.95 -27.89 17.26
N ILE A 1104 -37.39 -27.98 18.53
CA ILE A 1104 -36.49 -28.22 19.67
C ILE A 1104 -36.01 -29.67 19.63
N ALA A 1105 -34.97 -29.91 18.84
CA ALA A 1105 -34.30 -31.17 18.64
C ALA A 1105 -32.79 -31.05 18.94
N ALA A 1106 -32.06 -32.14 18.74
CA ALA A 1106 -30.60 -32.11 18.69
C ALA A 1106 -30.17 -31.54 17.33
N HIS A 1107 -29.50 -30.39 17.34
CA HIS A 1107 -28.93 -29.77 16.13
C HIS A 1107 -27.46 -30.17 16.03
N PRO A 1108 -27.05 -30.99 15.05
CA PRO A 1108 -25.66 -31.42 14.90
C PRO A 1108 -24.74 -30.25 14.50
N ALA A 1109 -23.44 -30.45 14.66
CA ALA A 1109 -22.45 -29.56 14.06
C ALA A 1109 -22.69 -29.42 12.54
N GLY A 1110 -22.45 -28.22 12.00
CA GLY A 1110 -22.79 -27.82 10.63
C GLY A 1110 -24.22 -27.28 10.47
N SER A 1111 -25.05 -27.29 11.53
CA SER A 1111 -26.38 -26.65 11.45
C SER A 1111 -26.22 -25.14 11.26
N ARG A 1112 -27.01 -24.55 10.36
CA ARG A 1112 -26.99 -23.09 10.08
C ARG A 1112 -27.20 -22.28 11.35
N PHE A 1113 -26.55 -21.12 11.43
CA PHE A 1113 -26.76 -20.10 12.45
C PHE A 1113 -26.96 -18.74 11.76
N ILE A 1114 -28.08 -18.06 12.02
CA ILE A 1114 -28.36 -16.74 11.44
C ILE A 1114 -28.95 -15.83 12.52
N LEU A 1115 -28.26 -14.74 12.86
CA LEU A 1115 -28.81 -13.72 13.74
C LEU A 1115 -29.90 -12.94 12.99
N LEU A 1116 -31.07 -12.86 13.59
CA LEU A 1116 -32.25 -12.27 12.99
C LEU A 1116 -32.27 -10.76 13.24
N ASP A 1117 -32.31 -9.99 12.16
CA ASP A 1117 -32.39 -8.53 12.14
C ASP A 1117 -33.25 -8.12 10.93
N PRO A 1118 -34.45 -7.55 11.13
CA PRO A 1118 -35.36 -7.22 10.03
C PRO A 1118 -34.77 -6.21 9.04
N ALA A 1119 -33.73 -5.46 9.40
CA ALA A 1119 -33.03 -4.56 8.48
C ALA A 1119 -32.08 -5.30 7.51
N ARG A 1120 -31.67 -6.54 7.83
CA ARG A 1120 -30.67 -7.31 7.08
C ARG A 1120 -31.27 -8.43 6.24
N GLN A 1121 -32.47 -8.91 6.60
CA GLN A 1121 -33.15 -10.00 5.89
C GLN A 1121 -34.39 -9.51 5.12
N PRO A 1122 -34.27 -9.11 3.84
CA PRO A 1122 -35.42 -8.70 3.04
C PRO A 1122 -36.36 -9.87 2.73
N ARG A 1123 -37.60 -9.53 2.37
CA ARG A 1123 -38.68 -10.44 1.97
C ARG A 1123 -39.04 -10.21 0.50
N PRO A 1124 -38.84 -11.18 -0.41
CA PRO A 1124 -39.24 -11.04 -1.81
C PRO A 1124 -40.77 -11.12 -1.97
N ASN A 1125 -41.31 -10.50 -3.00
CA ASN A 1125 -42.70 -10.75 -3.38
C ASN A 1125 -42.81 -12.18 -3.90
N PHE A 1126 -43.63 -13.00 -3.25
CA PHE A 1126 -43.82 -14.41 -3.61
C PHE A 1126 -45.30 -14.71 -3.84
N SER A 1127 -45.61 -15.60 -4.78
CA SER A 1127 -46.98 -15.98 -5.09
C SER A 1127 -47.44 -17.17 -4.24
N VAL A 1128 -48.64 -17.10 -3.67
CA VAL A 1128 -49.27 -18.22 -2.94
C VAL A 1128 -49.39 -19.49 -3.80
N SER A 1129 -49.53 -19.33 -5.12
CA SER A 1129 -49.59 -20.45 -6.08
C SER A 1129 -48.30 -21.25 -6.21
N ARG A 1130 -47.18 -20.70 -5.71
CA ARG A 1130 -45.85 -21.32 -5.75
C ARG A 1130 -45.42 -21.94 -4.42
N ILE A 1131 -46.27 -21.88 -3.39
CA ILE A 1131 -46.02 -22.59 -2.13
C ILE A 1131 -45.91 -24.09 -2.41
N GLY A 1132 -44.87 -24.72 -1.87
CA GLY A 1132 -44.59 -26.14 -2.05
C GLY A 1132 -43.95 -26.51 -3.40
N ILE A 1133 -43.65 -25.52 -4.26
CA ILE A 1133 -42.93 -25.75 -5.52
C ILE A 1133 -41.42 -25.55 -5.29
N GLU A 1134 -40.62 -26.48 -5.80
CA GLU A 1134 -39.17 -26.40 -5.83
C GLU A 1134 -38.71 -25.45 -6.94
N ILE A 1135 -37.87 -24.46 -6.59
CA ILE A 1135 -37.34 -23.46 -7.52
C ILE A 1135 -35.82 -23.40 -7.35
N ALA A 1136 -35.08 -23.45 -8.47
CA ALA A 1136 -33.65 -23.20 -8.53
C ALA A 1136 -33.38 -21.70 -8.72
N TRP A 1137 -33.08 -21.01 -7.62
CA TRP A 1137 -32.74 -19.59 -7.62
C TRP A 1137 -31.27 -19.40 -7.93
N ARG A 1138 -30.91 -18.24 -8.50
CA ARG A 1138 -29.51 -17.81 -8.56
C ARG A 1138 -29.25 -16.65 -7.64
N TYR A 1139 -28.01 -16.47 -7.21
CA TYR A 1139 -27.59 -15.29 -6.46
C TYR A 1139 -26.23 -14.80 -6.92
N ALA A 1140 -25.96 -13.51 -6.74
CA ALA A 1140 -24.65 -12.92 -7.03
C ALA A 1140 -24.40 -11.68 -6.16
N PRO A 1141 -23.13 -11.34 -5.85
CA PRO A 1141 -22.80 -10.09 -5.19
C PRO A 1141 -23.01 -8.91 -6.14
N VAL A 1142 -23.45 -7.75 -5.64
CA VAL A 1142 -23.62 -6.54 -6.47
C VAL A 1142 -22.24 -6.02 -6.91
N PRO A 1143 -22.00 -5.70 -8.22
CA PRO A 1143 -22.97 -5.58 -9.31
C PRO A 1143 -23.04 -6.79 -10.26
N GLN A 1144 -22.49 -7.95 -9.88
CA GLN A 1144 -22.49 -9.13 -10.75
C GLN A 1144 -23.92 -9.65 -11.01
N GLY A 1145 -24.13 -10.15 -12.23
CA GLY A 1145 -25.38 -10.75 -12.67
C GLY A 1145 -25.46 -12.26 -12.37
N PRO A 1146 -26.54 -12.94 -12.78
CA PRO A 1146 -26.79 -14.36 -12.52
C PRO A 1146 -25.80 -15.31 -13.23
N SER A 1147 -24.90 -14.79 -14.08
CA SER A 1147 -23.86 -15.56 -14.77
C SER A 1147 -22.44 -15.07 -14.44
N GLY A 1148 -22.26 -14.26 -13.39
CA GLY A 1148 -20.95 -13.77 -12.98
C GLY A 1148 -20.09 -14.84 -12.29
N ASP A 1149 -18.79 -14.61 -12.21
CA ASP A 1149 -17.82 -15.56 -11.63
C ASP A 1149 -18.06 -15.86 -10.14
N LEU A 1150 -18.73 -14.95 -9.42
CA LEU A 1150 -19.14 -15.12 -8.03
C LEU A 1150 -20.64 -15.43 -7.88
N SER A 1151 -21.31 -15.81 -8.97
CA SER A 1151 -22.71 -16.25 -8.93
C SER A 1151 -22.82 -17.69 -8.44
N GLY A 1152 -23.90 -17.97 -7.70
CA GLY A 1152 -24.23 -19.29 -7.20
C GLY A 1152 -25.68 -19.65 -7.45
N GLU A 1153 -26.00 -20.93 -7.26
CA GLU A 1153 -27.37 -21.47 -7.37
C GLU A 1153 -27.82 -22.02 -6.01
N ILE A 1154 -29.09 -21.82 -5.68
CA ILE A 1154 -29.73 -22.37 -4.49
C ILE A 1154 -31.13 -22.91 -4.84
N VAL A 1155 -31.33 -24.20 -4.59
CA VAL A 1155 -32.65 -24.83 -4.72
C VAL A 1155 -33.43 -24.64 -3.43
N PHE A 1156 -34.65 -24.12 -3.52
CA PHE A 1156 -35.45 -23.78 -2.36
C PHE A 1156 -36.94 -24.03 -2.58
N ILE A 1157 -37.58 -24.59 -1.56
CA ILE A 1157 -39.03 -24.81 -1.47
C ILE A 1157 -39.55 -23.94 -0.33
N ASN A 1158 -40.42 -22.98 -0.64
CA ASN A 1158 -41.16 -22.25 0.37
C ASN A 1158 -42.45 -23.01 0.71
N THR A 1159 -42.55 -23.59 1.90
CA THR A 1159 -43.75 -24.28 2.40
C THR A 1159 -44.76 -23.34 3.04
N GLY A 1160 -44.39 -22.06 3.24
CA GLY A 1160 -45.28 -21.02 3.74
C GLY A 1160 -45.34 -20.95 5.27
N ASN A 1161 -44.27 -21.28 5.99
CA ASN A 1161 -44.26 -21.30 7.46
C ASN A 1161 -44.61 -19.95 8.09
N GLY A 1162 -44.35 -18.83 7.41
CA GLY A 1162 -44.80 -17.49 7.84
C GLY A 1162 -46.32 -17.34 7.98
N LEU A 1163 -47.10 -18.18 7.28
CA LEU A 1163 -48.57 -18.22 7.31
C LEU A 1163 -49.13 -19.28 8.25
N ARG A 1164 -48.29 -20.13 8.84
CA ARG A 1164 -48.71 -21.28 9.64
C ARG A 1164 -49.19 -20.83 11.03
N PRO A 1165 -50.45 -21.13 11.44
CA PRO A 1165 -50.90 -20.86 12.80
C PRO A 1165 -50.09 -21.63 13.86
N PHE A 1166 -49.83 -20.99 15.00
CA PHE A 1166 -49.12 -21.60 16.12
C PHE A 1166 -49.97 -22.68 16.82
N ALA A 1167 -49.29 -23.65 17.43
CA ALA A 1167 -49.96 -24.72 18.17
C ALA A 1167 -50.71 -24.16 19.40
N PRO A 1168 -52.00 -24.51 19.60
CA PRO A 1168 -52.73 -24.12 20.82
C PRO A 1168 -52.05 -24.59 22.10
N ALA A 1169 -52.27 -23.89 23.22
CA ALA A 1169 -51.67 -24.22 24.51
C ALA A 1169 -52.70 -24.77 25.52
N HIS A 1170 -52.23 -25.31 26.65
CA HIS A 1170 -53.06 -25.73 27.78
C HIS A 1170 -54.22 -26.68 27.42
N LEU A 1171 -53.95 -27.70 26.62
CA LEU A 1171 -54.91 -28.74 26.29
C LEU A 1171 -55.39 -29.43 27.56
N LYS A 1172 -56.71 -29.42 27.79
CA LYS A 1172 -57.36 -30.03 28.94
C LYS A 1172 -58.52 -30.89 28.47
N ALA A 1173 -58.59 -32.12 29.00
CA ALA A 1173 -59.73 -33.00 28.86
C ALA A 1173 -60.30 -33.32 30.24
N VAL A 1174 -61.62 -33.21 30.42
CA VAL A 1174 -62.30 -33.55 31.68
C VAL A 1174 -63.53 -34.38 31.34
N ARG A 1175 -63.65 -35.58 31.93
CA ARG A 1175 -64.86 -36.38 31.83
C ARG A 1175 -65.92 -35.85 32.78
N ASP A 1176 -67.14 -35.68 32.29
CA ASP A 1176 -68.32 -35.40 33.09
C ASP A 1176 -68.92 -36.72 33.64
N PRO A 1177 -68.90 -36.97 34.97
CA PRO A 1177 -69.29 -38.27 35.53
C PRO A 1177 -70.74 -38.72 35.22
N PRO A 1178 -71.77 -37.84 35.21
CA PRO A 1178 -73.15 -38.23 34.91
C PRO A 1178 -73.42 -38.57 33.45
N SER A 1179 -72.77 -37.90 32.50
CA SER A 1179 -73.00 -38.11 31.05
C SER A 1179 -71.99 -39.05 30.39
N GLY A 1180 -70.77 -39.15 30.94
CA GLY A 1180 -69.65 -39.83 30.31
C GLY A 1180 -69.02 -39.04 29.15
N ASP A 1181 -69.50 -37.82 28.86
CA ASP A 1181 -68.92 -36.96 27.83
C ASP A 1181 -67.56 -36.40 28.30
N VAL A 1182 -66.67 -36.12 27.35
CA VAL A 1182 -65.37 -35.52 27.63
C VAL A 1182 -65.35 -34.10 27.09
N GLN A 1183 -65.21 -33.13 27.99
CA GLN A 1183 -65.00 -31.74 27.62
C GLN A 1183 -63.54 -31.52 27.27
N LEU A 1184 -63.28 -31.17 26.01
CA LEU A 1184 -61.97 -30.77 25.51
C LEU A 1184 -61.90 -29.24 25.45
N SER A 1185 -60.82 -28.65 25.94
CA SER A 1185 -60.58 -27.20 25.87
C SER A 1185 -59.10 -26.88 25.70
N TRP A 1186 -58.78 -25.73 25.12
CA TRP A 1186 -57.42 -25.23 24.90
C TRP A 1186 -57.40 -23.70 24.95
N ILE A 1187 -56.22 -23.11 24.87
CA ILE A 1187 -56.02 -21.66 24.77
C ILE A 1187 -55.40 -21.34 23.40
N ARG A 1188 -56.01 -20.37 22.69
CA ARG A 1188 -55.52 -19.87 21.40
C ARG A 1188 -54.14 -19.22 21.56
N ARG A 1189 -53.23 -19.54 20.63
CA ARG A 1189 -52.00 -18.77 20.40
C ARG A 1189 -52.14 -17.99 19.10
N THR A 1190 -51.48 -16.84 19.00
CA THR A 1190 -51.45 -16.03 17.78
C THR A 1190 -50.01 -15.83 17.31
N ARG A 1191 -49.84 -15.66 16.00
CA ARG A 1191 -48.57 -15.36 15.36
C ARG A 1191 -48.28 -13.86 15.21
N VAL A 1192 -49.28 -13.00 15.47
CA VAL A 1192 -49.17 -11.53 15.38
C VAL A 1192 -49.76 -10.89 16.64
N GLY A 1193 -48.99 -10.02 17.32
CA GLY A 1193 -49.49 -9.23 18.44
C GLY A 1193 -49.74 -10.01 19.74
N GLY A 1194 -49.17 -11.21 19.87
CA GLY A 1194 -49.42 -12.12 20.99
C GLY A 1194 -48.73 -11.76 22.30
N ASP A 1195 -47.71 -10.90 22.25
CA ASP A 1195 -46.89 -10.53 23.42
C ASP A 1195 -47.45 -9.33 24.20
N SER A 1196 -48.61 -8.80 23.80
CA SER A 1196 -49.29 -7.72 24.53
C SER A 1196 -50.00 -8.26 25.77
N TRP A 1197 -49.38 -8.11 26.94
CA TRP A 1197 -49.94 -8.53 28.25
C TRP A 1197 -51.14 -7.67 28.73
N LEU A 1198 -51.63 -6.75 27.89
CA LEU A 1198 -52.64 -5.76 28.26
C LEU A 1198 -54.08 -6.22 28.00
N ASN A 1199 -54.31 -7.11 27.03
CA ASN A 1199 -55.64 -7.54 26.59
C ASN A 1199 -55.66 -9.02 26.17
N GLU A 1200 -56.83 -9.54 25.82
CA GLU A 1200 -56.94 -10.87 25.19
C GLU A 1200 -56.16 -10.92 23.87
N VAL A 1201 -55.48 -12.05 23.63
CA VAL A 1201 -54.61 -12.27 22.48
C VAL A 1201 -55.39 -12.10 21.16
N PRO A 1202 -54.96 -11.24 20.22
CA PRO A 1202 -55.71 -10.96 18.99
C PRO A 1202 -55.79 -12.18 18.06
N LEU A 1203 -56.85 -12.26 17.25
CA LEU A 1203 -57.00 -13.27 16.20
C LEU A 1203 -56.17 -12.85 14.96
N GLY A 1204 -55.12 -13.62 14.64
CA GLY A 1204 -54.24 -13.37 13.48
C GLY A 1204 -54.66 -14.06 12.17
N GLU A 1205 -55.78 -14.79 12.18
CA GLU A 1205 -56.34 -15.52 11.02
C GLU A 1205 -57.70 -14.91 10.60
N GLU A 1206 -58.17 -15.18 9.38
CA GLU A 1206 -59.41 -14.56 8.87
C GLU A 1206 -60.66 -14.97 9.66
N THR A 1207 -60.64 -16.17 10.23
CA THR A 1207 -61.71 -16.74 11.06
C THR A 1207 -61.11 -17.62 12.15
N GLU A 1208 -61.72 -17.66 13.34
CA GLU A 1208 -61.32 -18.57 14.41
C GLU A 1208 -61.90 -19.97 14.17
N GLU A 1209 -61.04 -20.90 13.72
CA GLU A 1209 -61.39 -22.29 13.45
C GLU A 1209 -60.30 -23.26 13.94
N TYR A 1210 -60.70 -24.45 14.40
CA TYR A 1210 -59.80 -25.51 14.91
C TYR A 1210 -60.17 -26.89 14.40
N ASP A 1211 -59.17 -27.72 14.07
CA ASP A 1211 -59.30 -29.17 13.95
C ASP A 1211 -58.89 -29.85 15.25
N VAL A 1212 -59.82 -30.57 15.88
CA VAL A 1212 -59.57 -31.46 17.02
C VAL A 1212 -59.50 -32.90 16.50
N LEU A 1213 -58.34 -33.53 16.61
CA LEU A 1213 -58.08 -34.87 16.13
C LEU A 1213 -58.03 -35.83 17.33
N ILE A 1214 -58.90 -36.83 17.35
CA ILE A 1214 -58.81 -37.93 18.32
C ILE A 1214 -57.96 -39.04 17.71
N VAL A 1215 -56.98 -39.52 18.47
CA VAL A 1215 -55.95 -40.44 17.98
C VAL A 1215 -55.98 -41.75 18.77
N ASN A 1216 -55.88 -42.87 18.05
CA ASN A 1216 -55.66 -44.19 18.62
C ASN A 1216 -54.38 -44.80 18.03
N GLY A 1217 -53.32 -44.86 18.82
CA GLY A 1217 -51.98 -45.18 18.31
C GLY A 1217 -51.51 -44.10 17.32
N ALA A 1218 -51.25 -44.49 16.07
CA ALA A 1218 -50.89 -43.57 14.99
C ALA A 1218 -52.10 -43.09 14.16
N ASN A 1219 -53.28 -43.68 14.33
CA ASN A 1219 -54.44 -43.43 13.48
C ASN A 1219 -55.33 -42.33 14.06
N VAL A 1220 -55.69 -41.35 13.23
CA VAL A 1220 -56.75 -40.38 13.57
C VAL A 1220 -58.10 -41.09 13.42
N VAL A 1221 -58.76 -41.36 14.54
CA VAL A 1221 -60.07 -42.04 14.57
C VAL A 1221 -61.23 -41.06 14.41
N ARG A 1222 -61.02 -39.78 14.72
CA ARG A 1222 -62.01 -38.71 14.52
C ARG A 1222 -61.35 -37.36 14.30
N THR A 1223 -61.95 -36.55 13.44
CA THR A 1223 -61.65 -35.11 13.29
C THR A 1223 -62.92 -34.31 13.58
N ILE A 1224 -62.84 -33.33 14.48
CA ILE A 1224 -63.94 -32.44 14.86
C ILE A 1224 -63.51 -31.01 14.54
N ARG A 1225 -64.19 -30.36 13.59
CA ARG A 1225 -63.98 -28.95 13.25
C ARG A 1225 -64.86 -28.07 14.15
N VAL A 1226 -64.27 -27.10 14.83
CA VAL A 1226 -65.00 -26.16 15.71
C VAL A 1226 -64.55 -24.71 15.50
N THR A 1227 -65.41 -23.77 15.89
CA THR A 1227 -65.17 -22.30 15.80
C THR A 1227 -65.00 -21.66 17.18
N SER A 1228 -64.66 -22.45 18.21
CA SER A 1228 -64.46 -22.01 19.58
C SER A 1228 -63.36 -22.83 20.27
N GLN A 1229 -62.80 -22.32 21.36
CA GLN A 1229 -61.67 -22.91 22.10
C GLN A 1229 -62.04 -24.16 22.95
N GLY A 1230 -63.03 -24.92 22.53
CA GLY A 1230 -63.44 -26.16 23.18
C GLY A 1230 -64.49 -26.94 22.40
N THR A 1231 -64.59 -28.24 22.68
CA THR A 1231 -65.59 -29.12 22.09
C THR A 1231 -65.97 -30.25 23.05
N LEU A 1232 -67.16 -30.81 22.86
CA LEU A 1232 -67.66 -31.94 23.63
C LEU A 1232 -67.48 -33.22 22.82
N TYR A 1233 -66.71 -34.18 23.34
CA TYR A 1233 -66.54 -35.50 22.75
C TYR A 1233 -67.47 -36.48 23.46
N THR A 1234 -68.61 -36.78 22.84
CA THR A 1234 -69.71 -37.44 23.53
C THR A 1234 -69.43 -38.92 23.82
N ALA A 1235 -70.07 -39.48 24.84
CA ALA A 1235 -69.94 -40.89 25.21
C ALA A 1235 -70.27 -41.84 24.05
N ALA A 1236 -71.23 -41.45 23.20
CA ALA A 1236 -71.59 -42.19 21.98
C ALA A 1236 -70.46 -42.18 20.94
N GLN A 1237 -69.80 -41.03 20.74
CA GLN A 1237 -68.67 -40.91 19.82
C GLN A 1237 -67.44 -41.68 20.34
N GLN A 1238 -67.17 -41.60 21.66
CA GLN A 1238 -66.14 -42.40 22.32
C GLN A 1238 -66.36 -43.90 22.11
N THR A 1239 -67.58 -44.38 22.33
CA THR A 1239 -67.92 -45.80 22.15
C THR A 1239 -67.83 -46.22 20.68
N ALA A 1240 -68.18 -45.35 19.74
CA ALA A 1240 -68.04 -45.62 18.31
C ALA A 1240 -66.57 -45.74 17.87
N ASP A 1241 -65.69 -44.92 18.44
CA ASP A 1241 -64.28 -44.86 18.03
C ASP A 1241 -63.40 -45.91 18.76
N PHE A 1242 -63.75 -46.26 20.00
CA PHE A 1242 -62.94 -47.11 20.88
C PHE A 1242 -63.64 -48.39 21.37
N GLY A 1243 -64.93 -48.58 21.07
CA GLY A 1243 -65.76 -49.71 21.53
C GLY A 1243 -66.24 -49.60 22.99
N THR A 1244 -65.52 -48.87 23.84
CA THR A 1244 -65.86 -48.54 25.23
C THR A 1244 -65.40 -47.12 25.58
N LEU A 1245 -65.82 -46.59 26.72
CA LEU A 1245 -65.28 -45.31 27.21
C LEU A 1245 -63.80 -45.46 27.62
N PRO A 1246 -62.84 -44.76 26.99
CA PRO A 1246 -61.43 -44.92 27.29
C PRO A 1246 -61.04 -44.23 28.62
N ALA A 1247 -60.11 -44.81 29.38
CA ALA A 1247 -59.58 -44.21 30.62
C ALA A 1247 -58.60 -43.05 30.38
N SER A 1248 -58.03 -42.99 29.18
CA SER A 1248 -57.13 -41.93 28.73
C SER A 1248 -57.37 -41.64 27.25
N LEU A 1249 -57.17 -40.39 26.83
CA LEU A 1249 -57.42 -39.92 25.48
C LEU A 1249 -56.17 -39.27 24.90
N ALA A 1250 -55.65 -39.80 23.80
CA ALA A 1250 -54.67 -39.10 22.98
C ALA A 1250 -55.40 -38.24 21.94
N TRP A 1251 -55.10 -36.95 21.92
CA TRP A 1251 -55.77 -36.01 21.03
C TRP A 1251 -54.85 -34.86 20.64
N ARG A 1252 -55.14 -34.27 19.47
CA ARG A 1252 -54.41 -33.13 18.91
C ARG A 1252 -55.34 -31.98 18.60
N VAL A 1253 -54.85 -30.76 18.69
CA VAL A 1253 -55.57 -29.56 18.24
C VAL A 1253 -54.66 -28.71 17.36
N ALA A 1254 -55.18 -28.24 16.24
CA ALA A 1254 -54.53 -27.23 15.41
C ALA A 1254 -55.52 -26.14 15.00
N GLN A 1255 -55.08 -24.88 15.05
CA GLN A 1255 -55.82 -23.77 14.46
C GLN A 1255 -55.73 -23.82 12.94
N ILE A 1256 -56.78 -23.37 12.26
CA ILE A 1256 -56.87 -23.39 10.80
C ILE A 1256 -56.72 -21.98 10.24
N SER A 1257 -55.93 -21.86 9.17
CA SER A 1257 -55.82 -20.68 8.32
C SER A 1257 -56.43 -21.00 6.96
N ARG A 1258 -57.09 -20.02 6.31
CA ARG A 1258 -57.55 -20.23 4.91
C ARG A 1258 -56.40 -20.19 3.92
N ALA A 1259 -55.34 -19.43 4.22
CA ALA A 1259 -54.19 -19.27 3.35
C ALA A 1259 -53.21 -20.46 3.42
N TYR A 1260 -53.05 -21.07 4.60
CA TYR A 1260 -52.11 -22.18 4.83
C TYR A 1260 -52.79 -23.54 5.01
N GLY A 1261 -54.00 -23.58 5.58
CA GLY A 1261 -54.64 -24.81 6.03
C GLY A 1261 -54.39 -25.09 7.52
N ARG A 1262 -54.10 -26.35 7.87
CA ARG A 1262 -53.92 -26.77 9.28
C ARG A 1262 -52.58 -26.30 9.84
N GLY A 1263 -52.61 -25.52 10.91
CA GLY A 1263 -51.41 -25.07 11.63
C GLY A 1263 -50.67 -26.16 12.40
N THR A 1264 -49.70 -25.77 13.21
CA THR A 1264 -48.95 -26.72 14.05
C THR A 1264 -49.90 -27.37 15.08
N THR A 1265 -49.80 -28.68 15.26
CA THR A 1265 -50.66 -29.42 16.19
C THR A 1265 -50.06 -29.46 17.59
N ALA A 1266 -50.84 -29.10 18.60
CA ALA A 1266 -50.53 -29.47 19.99
C ALA A 1266 -51.11 -30.86 20.28
N GLU A 1267 -50.33 -31.72 20.96
CA GLU A 1267 -50.74 -33.09 21.31
C GLU A 1267 -50.78 -33.27 22.83
N ALA A 1268 -51.80 -33.96 23.32
CA ALA A 1268 -51.91 -34.34 24.72
C ALA A 1268 -52.42 -35.78 24.87
N LEU A 1269 -51.82 -36.52 25.81
CA LEU A 1269 -52.41 -37.73 26.38
C LEU A 1269 -53.05 -37.34 27.72
N SER A 1270 -54.37 -37.24 27.73
CA SER A 1270 -55.12 -36.83 28.92
C SER A 1270 -55.73 -38.04 29.62
N THR A 1271 -55.41 -38.22 30.89
CA THR A 1271 -56.15 -39.14 31.77
C THR A 1271 -57.50 -38.50 32.11
N LEU A 1272 -58.60 -39.24 31.92
CA LEU A 1272 -59.96 -38.69 31.87
C LEU A 1272 -60.75 -38.78 33.17
#